data_AF-A0A6V8F1Q7-F1
#
_entry.id   AF-A0A6V8F1Q7-F1
#
_cell.length_a   1.000
_cell.length_b   1.000
_cell.length_c   1.000
_cell.angle_alpha   90.00
_cell.angle_beta   90.00
_cell.angle_gamma   90.00
#
_symmetry.space_group_name_H-M   'P 1'
#
loop_
_entity.id
_entity.type
_entity.pdbx_description
1 polymer ?
#
loop_
_entity_poly.entity_id
_entity_poly.type
_entity_poly.pdbx_seq_one_letter_code
_entity_poly.pdbx_strand_id
1 'polypeptide(L)'
;MRINNKKILHHYFKGKNITAKRNDKAISEIIATILLLSISLALLCIVYTLVFNNATSPSTTTHVSSAQLVASADEKNVILQNNGGVPLALNTKLIITIGGQDFFVSAKDYVVDSNGDGEWSIGEQIIFNPASLDSLYGLEVTIKVINEDTNSMIMAGLVQEGARGDQPYVQTLNPYDVWPHSATLKSYYNFINAGHLPGKFWFQWKRTDDLQWTRTPILNITLPLSGYQELTLYNLTSNKNYLYEAWIQYTSANSTLNQSGGIKLFTTQIDAMGIWHFDESSGLKLFDSSGQFPPNDGSLVPNEIRGPQRLNTELNHSTKSLSFDGIDDYGQVPNSNTLSVTNECTIETWINRSKHSDALVGTPLQSSLSQFGFYTQGCYDPYIIHVQGTIYALVSTNENSLGYLGTINITDIGEIIENKSTTSSYLDLFNFDSSCKTPKIIQINAINGIVAIVYSKPSVGNQLYIMTVKIYDDGHINKTIINTRALDAGLSSSPDIIYRGNDVYAIVYSITAANTGVLISVNISNVGTISPVNKKLIFGDIMIEPEIIKVVDSFNIFVIVYNCVGDDGGLRTVRITNAGILSDISFHVWFDDDDGGSPEIINIHDDIYAIVYAGPILRQTGILKTIEISPAGDITLSRTIPPLAKAFDQISFESTVGNFIRSPHILRLDGPFNRYGISYSIDSPTANLQGKITTLLIQDNGLIPVIFKKDVIFEPFLCSAPYFIPIVDDVYGIVYRGESAGGIIKTIKISNFGSINKDPIQDMDEAGGLKCYAEDEILTSDSRYVADVYRGIDAKLVLKTVAVNTTSKTVAQKFTDSFIIELGYTSSNGTYNASYEPTIIPIYNDVYAIAYCHYMTVPMFHDGKIATVKINAAGHISLIERYTFDANCMNTPFSFIPINKSNGFYAVAYQLYSNSQGKVATIKIGNNGHIFGVQDSYIFETVRCREPSMIPVNGDVYAIIYRDSSAYSLYGRLATLKIYGNNGTIKKSVIDLWQFAPSCYHPGIIKVDTNIFTCVYSQYYDNPTWRYVAYVASVKVADTGIISKSWIDYLEFIRRFYSDNYLAQQPKIIPVKDRVYAIVSKDLLDPWNSYQYDGSITTLRIGENGDIIDAVDGLIKISTNPRVYSYDIKIIPFINDSYIALYGGKSNDLYQCVIRIPLSETSQTIFSKQGSYTIKANKTTAFVTFTDSNNQQYTLSAPLENKWNYIVSTYDRTTMKLYLNANFKASLPLNGKPIKVTTNSLLFGVYNACYDEFSLYASILTLAKITQNYNYNRPS
;
A
#
# COMPACT_ATOMS: atom_id res chain seq x y z
N MET A 1 44.26 41.38 1.34
CA MET A 1 45.68 41.11 1.71
C MET A 1 45.87 39.59 1.82
N ARG A 2 47.08 39.05 2.05
CA ARG A 2 47.38 37.59 2.09
C ARG A 2 46.52 36.86 3.15
N ILE A 3 45.92 35.66 2.98
CA ILE A 3 46.27 34.37 2.32
C ILE A 3 46.90 33.33 3.29
N ASN A 4 46.48 32.05 3.15
CA ASN A 4 46.92 30.79 3.81
C ASN A 4 46.17 30.39 5.13
N ASN A 5 45.50 29.22 5.30
CA ASN A 5 45.43 27.92 4.56
C ASN A 5 46.78 27.14 4.54
N LYS A 6 46.94 25.81 4.76
CA LYS A 6 46.12 24.57 4.91
C LYS A 6 46.83 23.67 5.98
N LYS A 7 46.23 22.71 6.71
CA LYS A 7 45.48 21.46 6.38
C LYS A 7 46.39 20.32 5.81
N ILE A 8 46.11 19.05 6.18
CA ILE A 8 46.58 17.75 5.58
C ILE A 8 48.03 17.31 5.91
N LEU A 9 48.44 16.02 5.96
CA LEU A 9 47.85 14.73 6.44
C LEU A 9 48.91 13.57 6.27
N HIS A 10 48.75 12.45 6.97
CA HIS A 10 49.10 11.05 6.55
C HIS A 10 50.57 10.50 6.44
N HIS A 11 50.82 9.42 7.23
CA HIS A 11 51.22 8.04 6.82
C HIS A 11 52.69 7.52 6.62
N TYR A 12 52.83 6.19 6.87
CA TYR A 12 53.80 5.15 6.37
C TYR A 12 55.22 4.87 6.99
N PHE A 13 55.25 3.97 8.00
CA PHE A 13 56.04 2.70 8.12
C PHE A 13 57.59 2.56 8.34
N LYS A 14 57.95 1.40 8.98
CA LYS A 14 59.27 0.72 9.19
C LYS A 14 60.25 1.34 10.23
N GLY A 15 60.99 0.57 11.06
CA GLY A 15 60.91 -0.87 11.41
C GLY A 15 62.19 -1.49 12.06
N LYS A 16 62.02 -2.44 13.01
CA LYS A 16 63.03 -3.21 13.82
C LYS A 16 63.79 -2.38 14.89
N ASN A 17 63.85 -2.75 16.19
CA ASN A 17 64.28 -3.99 16.91
C ASN A 17 65.80 -4.23 16.74
N ILE A 18 66.65 -4.37 17.77
CA ILE A 18 66.71 -5.36 18.88
C ILE A 18 67.68 -4.75 19.96
N THR A 19 67.58 -4.90 21.30
CA THR A 19 66.72 -5.68 22.24
C THR A 19 66.14 -4.74 23.34
N ALA A 20 65.91 -4.98 24.65
CA ALA A 20 66.20 -6.06 25.65
C ALA A 20 65.01 -6.27 26.64
N LYS A 21 65.25 -6.68 27.90
CA LYS A 21 64.19 -6.93 28.91
C LYS A 21 64.55 -6.56 30.37
N ARG A 22 63.58 -5.95 31.07
CA ARG A 22 63.04 -6.47 32.35
C ARG A 22 61.55 -6.08 32.45
N ASN A 23 60.77 -6.79 33.27
CA ASN A 23 59.30 -6.74 33.27
C ASN A 23 58.72 -5.99 34.47
N ASP A 24 57.87 -5.00 34.22
CA ASP A 24 56.98 -4.36 35.22
C ASP A 24 55.52 -4.28 34.70
N LYS A 25 55.02 -5.37 34.10
CA LYS A 25 53.64 -5.45 33.57
C LYS A 25 52.69 -6.44 34.27
N ALA A 26 53.17 -7.23 35.22
CA ALA A 26 52.31 -8.20 35.94
C ALA A 26 51.29 -7.53 36.88
N ILE A 27 51.66 -6.42 37.53
CA ILE A 27 50.87 -5.83 38.63
C ILE A 27 49.59 -5.17 38.10
N SER A 28 49.64 -4.50 36.94
CA SER A 28 48.50 -3.75 36.43
C SER A 28 47.34 -4.65 35.98
N GLU A 29 47.63 -5.77 35.30
CA GLU A 29 46.60 -6.72 34.84
C GLU A 29 46.00 -7.50 36.01
N ILE A 30 46.79 -7.82 37.03
CA ILE A 30 46.29 -8.42 38.29
C ILE A 30 45.33 -7.46 39.01
N ILE A 31 45.70 -6.19 39.19
CA ILE A 31 44.82 -5.19 39.84
C ILE A 31 43.53 -4.99 39.05
N ALA A 32 43.61 -4.86 37.72
CA ALA A 32 42.43 -4.73 36.87
C ALA A 32 41.49 -5.95 36.99
N THR A 33 42.05 -7.17 37.00
CA THR A 33 41.28 -8.41 37.15
C THR A 33 40.64 -8.52 38.53
N ILE A 34 41.37 -8.21 39.60
CA ILE A 34 40.83 -8.19 40.98
C ILE A 34 39.71 -7.16 41.12
N LEU A 35 39.85 -5.97 40.51
CA LEU A 35 38.82 -4.94 40.56
C LEU A 35 37.54 -5.39 39.84
N LEU A 36 37.67 -5.99 38.65
CA LEU A 36 36.53 -6.53 37.89
C LEU A 36 35.84 -7.68 38.63
N LEU A 37 36.62 -8.61 39.20
CA LEU A 37 36.11 -9.70 40.02
C LEU A 37 35.40 -9.17 41.29
N SER A 38 35.96 -8.14 41.94
CA SER A 38 35.37 -7.52 43.14
C SER A 38 34.05 -6.81 42.82
N ILE A 39 33.96 -6.12 41.68
CA ILE A 39 32.71 -5.48 41.22
C ILE A 39 31.67 -6.55 40.87
N SER A 40 32.06 -7.64 40.20
CA SER A 40 31.17 -8.78 39.94
C SER A 40 30.69 -9.44 41.23
N LEU A 41 31.57 -9.67 42.22
CA LEU A 41 31.19 -10.22 43.53
C LEU A 41 30.23 -9.28 44.27
N ALA A 42 30.48 -7.98 44.25
CA ALA A 42 29.59 -6.98 44.85
C ALA A 42 28.22 -6.99 44.19
N LEU A 43 28.15 -7.04 42.85
CA LEU A 43 26.88 -7.12 42.12
C LEU A 43 26.12 -8.42 42.46
N LEU A 44 26.82 -9.55 42.50
CA LEU A 44 26.23 -10.85 42.85
C LEU A 44 25.73 -10.88 44.31
N CYS A 45 26.46 -10.27 45.24
CA CYS A 45 26.04 -10.13 46.64
C CYS A 45 24.84 -9.19 46.80
N ILE A 46 24.75 -8.13 45.98
CA ILE A 46 23.59 -7.23 45.96
C ILE A 46 22.35 -7.95 45.41
N VAL A 47 22.48 -8.72 44.33
CA VAL A 47 21.39 -9.56 43.81
C VAL A 47 20.98 -10.62 44.84
N TYR A 48 21.94 -11.31 45.46
CA TYR A 48 21.68 -12.30 46.52
C TYR A 48 20.94 -11.69 47.71
N THR A 49 21.36 -10.52 48.21
CA THR A 49 20.70 -9.87 49.34
C THR A 49 19.34 -9.26 48.98
N LEU A 50 19.10 -8.85 47.73
CA LEU A 50 17.77 -8.42 47.26
C LEU A 50 16.80 -9.59 47.05
N VAL A 51 17.29 -10.76 46.62
CA VAL A 51 16.45 -11.94 46.37
C VAL A 51 16.10 -12.69 47.65
N PHE A 52 17.05 -12.87 48.58
CA PHE A 52 16.87 -13.75 49.74
C PHE A 52 16.47 -13.07 51.05
N ASN A 53 16.54 -11.73 51.16
CA ASN A 53 16.55 -11.07 52.47
C ASN A 53 15.31 -10.19 52.77
N ASN A 54 14.11 -10.67 52.39
CA ASN A 54 12.84 -9.97 52.62
C ASN A 54 11.79 -10.85 53.34
N ALA A 55 12.16 -11.40 54.49
CA ALA A 55 11.23 -11.94 55.49
C ALA A 55 11.78 -11.73 56.92
N THR A 56 11.21 -10.76 57.64
CA THR A 56 11.37 -10.60 59.09
C THR A 56 10.32 -11.47 59.82
N SER A 57 10.45 -11.88 61.08
CA SER A 57 11.29 -11.39 62.19
C SER A 57 11.70 -12.57 63.12
N PRO A 58 12.55 -12.39 64.15
CA PRO A 58 13.29 -13.50 64.76
C PRO A 58 12.49 -14.37 65.73
N SER A 59 12.85 -15.66 65.76
CA SER A 59 12.68 -16.53 66.92
C SER A 59 14.05 -17.03 67.39
N THR A 60 14.15 -17.47 68.64
CA THR A 60 15.41 -17.77 69.33
C THR A 60 16.19 -18.93 68.73
N THR A 61 17.52 -18.86 68.82
CA THR A 61 18.46 -19.94 68.46
C THR A 61 18.03 -21.30 69.04
N THR A 62 17.65 -22.21 68.15
CA THR A 62 17.68 -23.65 68.39
C THR A 62 18.53 -24.29 67.29
N HIS A 63 19.27 -25.34 67.64
CA HIS A 63 20.26 -25.94 66.76
C HIS A 63 19.60 -26.54 65.51
N VAL A 64 20.10 -26.24 64.31
CA VAL A 64 19.90 -27.12 63.14
C VAL A 64 20.62 -28.43 63.43
N SER A 65 19.85 -29.37 63.98
CA SER A 65 20.30 -30.62 64.60
C SER A 65 19.64 -31.83 63.95
N SER A 66 19.07 -31.62 62.76
CA SER A 66 18.30 -32.57 61.96
C SER A 66 18.58 -32.32 60.46
N ALA A 67 18.40 -33.35 59.65
CA ALA A 67 18.54 -33.26 58.20
C ALA A 67 17.37 -32.50 57.54
N GLN A 68 17.65 -31.88 56.39
CA GLN A 68 16.68 -31.21 55.54
C GLN A 68 16.32 -32.13 54.37
N LEU A 69 15.36 -33.01 54.61
CA LEU A 69 14.85 -33.91 53.57
C LEU A 69 13.77 -33.22 52.73
N VAL A 70 13.71 -33.58 51.44
CA VAL A 70 12.61 -33.25 50.52
C VAL A 70 12.06 -34.55 49.95
N ALA A 71 10.75 -34.62 49.73
CA ALA A 71 10.09 -35.82 49.20
C ALA A 71 9.10 -35.48 48.09
N SER A 72 8.96 -36.40 47.15
CA SER A 72 8.02 -36.36 46.03
C SER A 72 7.54 -37.77 45.67
N ALA A 73 6.52 -37.86 44.82
CA ALA A 73 6.08 -39.11 44.21
C ALA A 73 5.85 -38.90 42.70
N ASP A 74 6.09 -39.95 41.92
CA ASP A 74 5.65 -40.07 40.53
C ASP A 74 4.61 -41.20 40.39
N GLU A 75 4.26 -41.61 39.17
CA GLU A 75 3.26 -42.67 38.94
C GLU A 75 3.62 -44.05 39.54
N LYS A 76 4.88 -44.28 39.92
CA LYS A 76 5.39 -45.58 40.44
C LYS A 76 6.39 -45.49 41.60
N ASN A 77 7.07 -44.37 41.79
CA ASN A 77 8.14 -44.23 42.78
C ASN A 77 7.82 -43.15 43.83
N VAL A 78 8.23 -43.39 45.08
CA VAL A 78 8.36 -42.36 46.11
C VAL A 78 9.84 -42.01 46.24
N ILE A 79 10.18 -40.73 46.05
CA ILE A 79 11.55 -40.23 46.04
C ILE A 79 11.76 -39.37 47.28
N LEU A 80 12.85 -39.61 48.01
CA LEU A 80 13.31 -38.74 49.10
C LEU A 80 14.76 -38.35 48.85
N GLN A 81 15.08 -37.05 48.96
CA GLN A 81 16.42 -36.51 48.77
C GLN A 81 16.88 -35.73 50.01
N ASN A 82 18.15 -35.88 50.40
CA ASN A 82 18.76 -35.03 51.41
C ASN A 82 19.27 -33.73 50.76
N ASN A 83 18.70 -32.59 51.13
CA ASN A 83 19.07 -31.27 50.61
C ASN A 83 19.86 -30.41 51.62
N GLY A 84 20.26 -30.95 52.78
CA GLY A 84 21.15 -30.27 53.72
C GLY A 84 20.99 -30.67 55.18
N GLY A 85 21.65 -29.94 56.08
CA GLY A 85 21.67 -30.25 57.51
C GLY A 85 22.74 -31.27 57.90
N VAL A 86 22.52 -32.01 58.98
CA VAL A 86 23.41 -33.10 59.42
C VAL A 86 23.11 -34.36 58.59
N PRO A 87 24.11 -35.11 58.08
CA PRO A 87 23.89 -36.39 57.43
C PRO A 87 23.19 -37.40 58.35
N LEU A 88 22.58 -38.43 57.76
CA LEU A 88 21.84 -39.45 58.51
C LEU A 88 22.50 -40.80 58.37
N ALA A 89 22.89 -41.44 59.48
CA ALA A 89 23.44 -42.79 59.46
C ALA A 89 22.54 -43.76 58.67
N LEU A 90 23.14 -44.65 57.87
CA LEU A 90 22.41 -45.50 56.92
C LEU A 90 21.44 -46.51 57.58
N ASN A 91 21.48 -46.71 58.90
CA ASN A 91 20.45 -47.44 59.65
C ASN A 91 19.12 -46.68 59.78
N THR A 92 19.04 -45.41 59.35
CA THR A 92 17.83 -44.58 59.38
C THR A 92 16.64 -45.29 58.75
N LYS A 93 15.53 -45.33 59.49
CA LYS A 93 14.29 -46.02 59.10
C LYS A 93 13.29 -45.06 58.51
N LEU A 94 12.66 -45.50 57.43
CA LEU A 94 11.57 -44.83 56.75
C LEU A 94 10.30 -45.68 56.88
N ILE A 95 9.18 -45.02 57.18
CA ILE A 95 7.84 -45.61 57.06
C ILE A 95 7.14 -44.82 55.96
N ILE A 96 6.90 -45.48 54.82
CA ILE A 96 6.23 -44.89 53.66
C ILE A 96 4.83 -45.50 53.62
N THR A 97 3.81 -44.71 53.95
CA THR A 97 2.41 -45.16 53.93
C THR A 97 1.81 -44.80 52.57
N ILE A 98 1.42 -45.81 51.78
CA ILE A 98 0.86 -45.65 50.42
C ILE A 98 -0.53 -46.27 50.39
N GLY A 99 -1.55 -45.48 50.06
CA GLY A 99 -2.95 -45.94 50.05
C GLY A 99 -3.45 -46.44 51.41
N GLY A 100 -2.75 -46.13 52.51
CA GLY A 100 -3.02 -46.68 53.85
C GLY A 100 -2.26 -47.96 54.22
N GLN A 101 -1.44 -48.51 53.32
CA GLN A 101 -0.49 -49.61 53.62
C GLN A 101 0.87 -49.04 54.03
N ASP A 102 1.37 -49.42 55.21
CA ASP A 102 2.71 -49.05 55.70
C ASP A 102 3.80 -49.94 55.09
N PHE A 103 4.79 -49.32 54.41
CA PHE A 103 6.02 -49.95 53.96
C PHE A 103 7.19 -49.50 54.83
N PHE A 104 7.93 -50.46 55.38
CA PHE A 104 9.08 -50.22 56.26
C PHE A 104 10.37 -50.39 55.45
N VAL A 105 11.17 -49.32 55.37
CA VAL A 105 12.32 -49.19 54.49
C VAL A 105 13.54 -48.74 55.32
N SER A 106 14.72 -49.27 55.03
CA SER A 106 15.98 -48.83 55.65
C SER A 106 16.80 -48.04 54.63
N ALA A 107 17.41 -46.92 55.03
CA ALA A 107 18.21 -46.09 54.14
C ALA A 107 19.37 -46.90 53.51
N LYS A 108 20.02 -47.78 54.27
CA LYS A 108 21.10 -48.67 53.83
C LYS A 108 20.80 -49.50 52.58
N ASP A 109 19.54 -49.87 52.39
CA ASP A 109 19.15 -50.79 51.30
C ASP A 109 18.74 -50.03 50.01
N TYR A 110 18.64 -48.69 50.06
CA TYR A 110 18.12 -47.86 48.97
C TYR A 110 18.90 -46.56 48.69
N VAL A 111 19.74 -46.08 49.62
CA VAL A 111 20.68 -44.98 49.38
C VAL A 111 21.89 -45.52 48.62
N VAL A 112 22.24 -44.86 47.51
CA VAL A 112 23.53 -45.08 46.85
C VAL A 112 24.53 -44.10 47.44
N ASP A 113 25.24 -44.53 48.48
CA ASP A 113 26.40 -43.82 49.05
C ASP A 113 27.40 -43.55 47.91
N SER A 114 27.45 -42.28 47.51
CA SER A 114 28.11 -41.80 46.30
C SER A 114 29.43 -41.10 46.59
N ASN A 115 29.72 -40.81 47.86
CA ASN A 115 30.96 -40.18 48.31
C ASN A 115 31.86 -41.15 49.13
N GLY A 116 31.31 -42.26 49.62
CA GLY A 116 31.97 -43.29 50.41
C GLY A 116 32.04 -42.99 51.92
N ASP A 117 31.21 -42.09 52.47
CA ASP A 117 31.26 -41.68 53.88
C ASP A 117 30.48 -42.59 54.84
N GLY A 118 29.56 -43.43 54.34
CA GLY A 118 28.75 -44.35 55.14
C GLY A 118 27.52 -43.72 55.81
N GLU A 119 27.18 -42.48 55.46
CA GLU A 119 25.99 -41.74 55.87
C GLU A 119 25.12 -41.43 54.64
N TRP A 120 23.86 -41.02 54.86
CA TRP A 120 22.99 -40.49 53.80
C TRP A 120 23.22 -38.98 53.72
N SER A 121 24.05 -38.60 52.76
CA SER A 121 24.71 -37.29 52.67
C SER A 121 23.99 -36.34 51.68
N ILE A 122 24.40 -35.07 51.63
CA ILE A 122 23.71 -34.05 50.82
C ILE A 122 23.77 -34.36 49.31
N GLY A 123 22.62 -34.25 48.64
CA GLY A 123 22.41 -34.54 47.22
C GLY A 123 21.92 -35.97 46.94
N GLU A 124 22.12 -36.90 47.88
CA GLU A 124 21.78 -38.30 47.72
C GLU A 124 20.29 -38.58 47.95
N GLN A 125 19.79 -39.64 47.30
CA GLN A 125 18.36 -39.95 47.24
C GLN A 125 18.06 -41.43 47.52
N ILE A 126 16.90 -41.65 48.14
CA ILE A 126 16.19 -42.92 48.21
C ILE A 126 15.10 -42.90 47.14
N ILE A 127 15.10 -43.90 46.27
CA ILE A 127 14.00 -44.14 45.32
C ILE A 127 13.32 -45.44 45.74
N PHE A 128 12.14 -45.33 46.35
CA PHE A 128 11.35 -46.48 46.79
C PHE A 128 10.26 -46.82 45.77
N ASN A 129 10.23 -48.08 45.33
CA ASN A 129 9.22 -48.63 44.42
C ASN A 129 8.51 -49.80 45.11
N PRO A 130 7.21 -49.70 45.46
CA PRO A 130 6.48 -50.77 46.13
C PRO A 130 6.07 -51.86 45.13
N ALA A 131 6.86 -52.92 45.02
CA ALA A 131 6.65 -54.05 44.10
C ALA A 131 5.34 -54.86 44.30
N SER A 132 4.44 -54.43 45.18
CA SER A 132 3.09 -54.96 45.38
C SER A 132 1.97 -54.04 44.84
N LEU A 133 2.31 -52.93 44.18
CA LEU A 133 1.36 -51.95 43.62
C LEU A 133 1.75 -51.60 42.17
N ASP A 134 0.80 -51.64 41.23
CA ASP A 134 1.07 -51.37 39.81
C ASP A 134 1.30 -49.88 39.50
N SER A 135 0.74 -48.98 40.32
CA SER A 135 0.88 -47.52 40.25
C SER A 135 0.53 -46.84 41.59
N LEU A 136 1.08 -45.64 41.79
CA LEU A 136 0.78 -44.71 42.90
C LEU A 136 -0.32 -43.69 42.54
N TYR A 137 -0.80 -43.67 41.29
CA TYR A 137 -1.71 -42.63 40.80
C TYR A 137 -3.04 -42.61 41.57
N GLY A 138 -3.36 -41.46 42.19
CA GLY A 138 -4.60 -41.27 42.94
C GLY A 138 -4.63 -41.87 44.34
N LEU A 139 -3.54 -42.48 44.83
CA LEU A 139 -3.40 -42.95 46.22
C LEU A 139 -2.82 -41.85 47.13
N GLU A 140 -3.20 -41.84 48.40
CA GLU A 140 -2.51 -41.00 49.38
C GLU A 140 -1.08 -41.54 49.64
N VAL A 141 -0.07 -40.67 49.62
CA VAL A 141 1.30 -41.00 50.02
C VAL A 141 1.71 -40.12 51.19
N THR A 142 2.03 -40.73 52.33
CA THR A 142 2.66 -40.06 53.48
C THR A 142 3.96 -40.74 53.84
N ILE A 143 4.90 -39.99 54.43
CA ILE A 143 6.19 -40.50 54.87
C ILE A 143 6.47 -40.13 56.32
N LYS A 144 7.27 -40.96 56.99
CA LYS A 144 7.92 -40.69 58.27
C LYS A 144 9.37 -41.16 58.16
N VAL A 145 10.32 -40.35 58.62
CA VAL A 145 11.74 -40.71 58.68
C VAL A 145 12.20 -40.64 60.14
N ILE A 146 12.89 -41.67 60.61
CA ILE A 146 13.23 -41.91 62.02
C ILE A 146 14.70 -42.34 62.09
N ASN A 147 15.52 -41.58 62.82
CA ASN A 147 16.88 -42.00 63.14
C ASN A 147 16.80 -43.19 64.11
N GLU A 148 17.48 -44.30 63.83
CA GLU A 148 17.40 -45.49 64.69
C GLU A 148 18.23 -45.36 65.98
N ASP A 149 19.44 -44.78 65.91
CA ASP A 149 20.33 -44.66 67.08
C ASP A 149 19.79 -43.72 68.16
N THR A 150 19.07 -42.65 67.77
CA THR A 150 18.40 -41.72 68.70
C THR A 150 16.92 -42.03 68.90
N ASN A 151 16.35 -42.95 68.12
CA ASN A 151 14.92 -43.25 68.03
C ASN A 151 14.03 -41.98 67.84
N SER A 152 14.54 -40.96 67.15
CA SER A 152 13.88 -39.67 66.98
C SER A 152 13.32 -39.48 65.57
N MET A 153 12.06 -39.04 65.47
CA MET A 153 11.42 -38.68 64.21
C MET A 153 12.04 -37.39 63.64
N ILE A 154 12.58 -37.49 62.42
CA ILE A 154 13.25 -36.42 61.68
C ILE A 154 12.26 -35.66 60.81
N MET A 155 11.35 -36.40 60.17
CA MET A 155 10.35 -35.89 59.24
C MET A 155 9.06 -36.71 59.39
N ALA A 156 7.91 -36.05 59.26
CA ALA A 156 6.64 -36.67 58.93
C ALA A 156 5.83 -35.72 58.05
N GLY A 157 5.20 -36.22 56.98
CA GLY A 157 4.49 -35.37 56.03
C GLY A 157 3.63 -36.11 55.02
N LEU A 158 2.67 -35.39 54.46
CA LEU A 158 1.88 -35.78 53.29
C LEU A 158 2.65 -35.37 52.03
N VAL A 159 2.87 -36.32 51.12
CA VAL A 159 3.61 -36.13 49.86
C VAL A 159 2.63 -36.02 48.68
N GLN A 160 1.55 -36.81 48.71
CA GLN A 160 0.50 -36.81 47.69
C GLN A 160 -0.87 -36.98 48.35
N GLU A 161 -1.82 -36.09 48.03
CA GLU A 161 -3.25 -36.27 48.35
C GLU A 161 -3.87 -37.35 47.45
N GLY A 162 -4.71 -38.22 48.02
CA GLY A 162 -5.39 -39.26 47.27
C GLY A 162 -6.24 -40.17 48.16
N ALA A 163 -6.63 -41.33 47.63
CA ALA A 163 -7.43 -42.33 48.33
C ALA A 163 -6.64 -43.04 49.44
N ARG A 164 -7.31 -43.29 50.57
CA ARG A 164 -6.88 -44.23 51.62
C ARG A 164 -7.69 -45.52 51.44
N GLY A 165 -7.09 -46.53 50.82
CA GLY A 165 -7.76 -47.75 50.38
C GLY A 165 -8.85 -47.51 49.34
N ASP A 166 -9.79 -48.45 49.22
CA ASP A 166 -10.84 -48.48 48.20
C ASP A 166 -11.99 -47.46 48.37
N GLN A 167 -11.78 -46.35 49.09
CA GLN A 167 -12.83 -45.37 49.38
C GLN A 167 -12.93 -44.30 48.28
N PRO A 168 -14.15 -43.87 47.89
CA PRO A 168 -14.33 -42.76 46.95
C PRO A 168 -13.68 -41.47 47.44
N TYR A 169 -13.12 -40.68 46.52
CA TYR A 169 -12.48 -39.40 46.84
C TYR A 169 -12.76 -38.27 45.84
N VAL A 170 -12.40 -37.05 46.25
CA VAL A 170 -12.57 -35.80 45.49
C VAL A 170 -11.39 -34.86 45.73
N GLN A 171 -11.06 -34.02 44.75
CA GLN A 171 -10.02 -32.98 44.84
C GLN A 171 -10.51 -31.68 44.20
N THR A 172 -10.30 -30.55 44.90
CA THR A 172 -10.61 -29.22 44.38
C THR A 172 -9.42 -28.68 43.59
N LEU A 173 -9.65 -28.29 42.33
CA LEU A 173 -8.61 -27.83 41.40
C LEU A 173 -8.80 -26.34 41.13
N ASN A 174 -7.71 -25.58 40.99
CA ASN A 174 -7.74 -24.12 40.87
C ASN A 174 -8.74 -23.63 39.79
N PRO A 175 -9.41 -22.47 40.00
CA PRO A 175 -10.45 -22.01 39.09
C PRO A 175 -9.84 -21.32 37.87
N TYR A 176 -10.64 -21.15 36.83
CA TYR A 176 -10.30 -20.43 35.60
C TYR A 176 -11.47 -19.54 35.17
N ASP A 177 -11.28 -18.75 34.11
CA ASP A 177 -12.25 -17.76 33.61
C ASP A 177 -12.78 -16.84 34.74
N VAL A 178 -11.87 -16.29 35.54
CA VAL A 178 -12.19 -15.42 36.67
C VAL A 178 -12.26 -13.97 36.19
N TRP A 179 -13.47 -13.44 36.09
CA TRP A 179 -13.83 -12.11 35.59
C TRP A 179 -14.28 -11.19 36.75
N PRO A 180 -14.76 -9.95 36.52
CA PRO A 180 -15.32 -9.13 37.59
C PRO A 180 -16.60 -9.75 38.22
N HIS A 181 -17.45 -10.38 37.39
CA HIS A 181 -18.78 -10.86 37.81
C HIS A 181 -18.99 -12.39 37.71
N SER A 182 -17.97 -13.15 37.31
CA SER A 182 -18.06 -14.61 37.12
C SER A 182 -16.73 -15.33 37.37
N ALA A 183 -16.79 -16.65 37.60
CA ALA A 183 -15.63 -17.53 37.74
C ALA A 183 -16.04 -18.99 37.49
N THR A 184 -15.20 -19.80 36.84
CA THR A 184 -15.44 -21.24 36.66
C THR A 184 -14.62 -22.07 37.64
N LEU A 185 -15.31 -22.76 38.54
CA LEU A 185 -14.75 -23.67 39.53
C LEU A 185 -14.44 -25.03 38.89
N LYS A 186 -13.39 -25.74 39.35
CA LYS A 186 -12.99 -27.05 38.82
C LYS A 186 -12.67 -28.06 39.92
N SER A 187 -12.81 -29.34 39.60
CA SER A 187 -12.56 -30.47 40.52
C SER A 187 -12.34 -31.78 39.77
N TYR A 188 -11.82 -32.79 40.47
CA TYR A 188 -11.78 -34.19 40.05
C TYR A 188 -12.44 -35.08 41.12
N TYR A 189 -13.10 -36.16 40.73
CA TYR A 189 -13.75 -37.13 41.62
C TYR A 189 -13.55 -38.58 41.12
N ASN A 190 -13.54 -39.57 42.03
CA ASN A 190 -13.38 -40.98 41.70
C ASN A 190 -14.16 -41.93 42.64
N PHE A 191 -14.92 -42.87 42.07
CA PHE A 191 -15.84 -43.82 42.71
C PHE A 191 -15.72 -45.26 42.13
N ILE A 192 -14.58 -45.62 41.53
CA ILE A 192 -14.49 -46.81 40.64
C ILE A 192 -14.38 -48.18 41.36
N ASN A 193 -13.95 -48.23 42.63
CA ASN A 193 -13.52 -49.50 43.25
C ASN A 193 -14.64 -50.48 43.69
N ALA A 194 -14.22 -51.72 43.98
CA ALA A 194 -14.99 -52.97 43.86
C ALA A 194 -16.24 -53.15 44.75
N GLY A 195 -16.55 -52.21 45.66
CA GLY A 195 -17.76 -52.25 46.49
C GLY A 195 -18.95 -51.45 45.94
N HIS A 196 -18.73 -50.58 44.94
CA HIS A 196 -19.65 -49.53 44.46
C HIS A 196 -20.50 -48.87 45.55
N LEU A 197 -19.98 -47.79 46.14
CA LEU A 197 -20.71 -46.97 47.11
C LEU A 197 -21.41 -45.80 46.38
N PRO A 198 -22.75 -45.79 46.25
CA PRO A 198 -23.45 -44.67 45.63
C PRO A 198 -23.33 -43.41 46.48
N GLY A 199 -23.32 -42.25 45.82
CA GLY A 199 -22.98 -40.99 46.46
C GLY A 199 -23.48 -39.75 45.76
N LYS A 200 -22.99 -38.59 46.20
CA LYS A 200 -23.32 -37.26 45.70
C LYS A 200 -22.08 -36.41 45.61
N PHE A 201 -22.03 -35.53 44.62
CA PHE A 201 -20.95 -34.58 44.38
C PHE A 201 -21.53 -33.16 44.25
N TRP A 202 -20.92 -32.18 44.93
CA TRP A 202 -21.31 -30.76 44.89
C TRP A 202 -20.11 -29.83 45.03
N PHE A 203 -20.25 -28.62 44.50
CA PHE A 203 -19.41 -27.50 44.90
C PHE A 203 -20.09 -26.72 46.03
N GLN A 204 -19.30 -26.14 46.94
CA GLN A 204 -19.78 -25.07 47.81
C GLN A 204 -18.80 -23.89 47.83
N TRP A 205 -19.34 -22.67 47.86
CA TRP A 205 -18.59 -21.43 47.67
C TRP A 205 -19.19 -20.27 48.49
N LYS A 206 -18.38 -19.24 48.77
CA LYS A 206 -18.81 -17.98 49.41
C LYS A 206 -17.79 -16.85 49.22
N ARG A 207 -18.18 -15.59 49.44
CA ARG A 207 -17.22 -14.47 49.56
C ARG A 207 -16.50 -14.56 50.92
N THR A 208 -15.28 -14.04 51.04
CA THR A 208 -14.49 -14.20 52.29
C THR A 208 -15.08 -13.51 53.52
N ASP A 209 -15.91 -12.49 53.31
CA ASP A 209 -16.65 -11.75 54.35
C ASP A 209 -18.06 -12.31 54.62
N ASP A 210 -18.55 -13.27 53.80
CA ASP A 210 -19.82 -13.94 54.04
C ASP A 210 -19.66 -15.06 55.09
N LEU A 211 -20.64 -15.21 55.99
CA LEU A 211 -20.60 -16.23 57.05
C LEU A 211 -20.99 -17.64 56.55
N GLN A 212 -21.94 -17.73 55.62
CA GLN A 212 -22.54 -18.98 55.15
C GLN A 212 -21.93 -19.47 53.83
N TRP A 213 -22.00 -20.77 53.57
CA TRP A 213 -21.57 -21.39 52.31
C TRP A 213 -22.78 -21.66 51.39
N THR A 214 -22.72 -21.17 50.15
CA THR A 214 -23.68 -21.52 49.10
C THR A 214 -23.32 -22.88 48.54
N ARG A 215 -24.26 -23.85 48.56
CA ARG A 215 -24.06 -25.21 48.03
C ARG A 215 -24.76 -25.38 46.69
N THR A 216 -24.02 -25.84 45.68
CA THR A 216 -24.53 -26.17 44.35
C THR A 216 -24.33 -27.67 44.08
N PRO A 217 -25.37 -28.51 44.22
CA PRO A 217 -25.33 -29.92 43.82
C PRO A 217 -25.08 -30.07 42.32
N ILE A 218 -24.20 -30.99 41.93
CA ILE A 218 -23.84 -31.22 40.53
C ILE A 218 -24.26 -32.62 40.05
N LEU A 219 -23.92 -33.68 40.82
CA LEU A 219 -24.15 -35.06 40.38
C LEU A 219 -24.58 -35.98 41.54
N ASN A 220 -25.53 -36.87 41.28
CA ASN A 220 -25.77 -38.07 42.08
C ASN A 220 -25.05 -39.24 41.39
N ILE A 221 -24.12 -39.89 42.08
CA ILE A 221 -23.25 -40.93 41.52
C ILE A 221 -23.87 -42.29 41.86
N THR A 222 -24.39 -42.96 40.83
CA THR A 222 -25.15 -44.22 40.91
C THR A 222 -24.51 -45.38 40.13
N LEU A 223 -23.33 -45.15 39.55
CA LEU A 223 -22.49 -46.11 38.85
C LEU A 223 -21.00 -45.84 39.21
N PRO A 224 -20.09 -46.82 39.08
CA PRO A 224 -18.66 -46.59 39.27
C PRO A 224 -18.12 -45.63 38.20
N LEU A 225 -17.69 -44.45 38.61
CA LEU A 225 -17.33 -43.34 37.71
C LEU A 225 -16.17 -42.52 38.28
N SER A 226 -15.39 -41.91 37.40
CA SER A 226 -14.40 -40.88 37.76
C SER A 226 -14.32 -39.82 36.66
N GLY A 227 -13.92 -38.60 37.01
CA GLY A 227 -13.67 -37.56 36.01
C GLY A 227 -13.57 -36.16 36.61
N TYR A 228 -13.55 -35.17 35.73
CA TYR A 228 -13.59 -33.76 36.11
C TYR A 228 -15.03 -33.24 36.19
N GLN A 229 -15.26 -32.23 37.02
CA GLN A 229 -16.51 -31.48 37.09
C GLN A 229 -16.21 -29.99 37.24
N GLU A 230 -17.07 -29.17 36.62
CA GLU A 230 -16.90 -27.72 36.50
C GLU A 230 -18.21 -26.99 36.84
N LEU A 231 -18.11 -25.77 37.35
CA LEU A 231 -19.27 -24.91 37.67
C LEU A 231 -18.92 -23.44 37.45
N THR A 232 -19.57 -22.80 36.47
CA THR A 232 -19.49 -21.34 36.29
C THR A 232 -20.45 -20.63 37.25
N LEU A 233 -19.90 -19.72 38.04
CA LEU A 233 -20.64 -18.77 38.88
C LEU A 233 -20.88 -17.47 38.11
N TYR A 234 -22.00 -16.81 38.40
CA TYR A 234 -22.39 -15.51 37.85
C TYR A 234 -22.88 -14.57 38.96
N ASN A 235 -22.95 -13.26 38.67
CA ASN A 235 -23.35 -12.21 39.61
C ASN A 235 -22.46 -12.11 40.86
N LEU A 236 -21.18 -12.46 40.73
CA LEU A 236 -20.18 -12.18 41.77
C LEU A 236 -19.96 -10.67 41.88
N THR A 237 -19.67 -10.18 43.08
CA THR A 237 -19.16 -8.81 43.28
C THR A 237 -17.73 -8.71 42.75
N SER A 238 -17.44 -7.66 41.98
CA SER A 238 -16.10 -7.30 41.46
C SER A 238 -15.11 -6.92 42.55
N ASN A 239 -13.81 -7.14 42.29
CA ASN A 239 -12.69 -6.88 43.21
C ASN A 239 -12.91 -7.46 44.62
N LYS A 240 -13.34 -8.72 44.71
CA LYS A 240 -13.60 -9.44 45.97
C LYS A 240 -13.03 -10.84 45.98
N ASN A 241 -12.66 -11.30 47.18
CA ASN A 241 -12.13 -12.63 47.41
C ASN A 241 -13.26 -13.63 47.67
N TYR A 242 -13.14 -14.82 47.06
CA TYR A 242 -14.08 -15.93 47.21
C TYR A 242 -13.34 -17.21 47.57
N LEU A 243 -13.95 -18.00 48.45
CA LEU A 243 -13.54 -19.34 48.81
C LEU A 243 -14.48 -20.35 48.15
N TYR A 244 -13.95 -21.47 47.67
CA TYR A 244 -14.75 -22.60 47.25
C TYR A 244 -14.04 -23.93 47.53
N GLU A 245 -14.83 -24.99 47.58
CA GLU A 245 -14.36 -26.37 47.73
C GLU A 245 -15.35 -27.33 47.05
N ALA A 246 -14.81 -28.39 46.47
CA ALA A 246 -15.55 -29.53 45.97
C ALA A 246 -15.74 -30.55 47.10
N TRP A 247 -16.88 -31.23 47.13
CA TRP A 247 -17.21 -32.21 48.16
C TRP A 247 -17.90 -33.43 47.57
N ILE A 248 -17.75 -34.55 48.29
CA ILE A 248 -18.55 -35.76 48.08
C ILE A 248 -19.22 -36.23 49.37
N GLN A 249 -20.30 -36.99 49.19
CA GLN A 249 -20.96 -37.80 50.20
C GLN A 249 -21.16 -39.20 49.67
N TYR A 250 -20.87 -40.24 50.46
CA TYR A 250 -21.16 -41.63 50.13
C TYR A 250 -21.52 -42.41 51.41
N THR A 251 -22.12 -43.59 51.25
CA THR A 251 -22.50 -44.44 52.40
C THR A 251 -21.64 -45.70 52.42
N SER A 252 -20.97 -45.96 53.53
CA SER A 252 -20.17 -47.18 53.75
C SER A 252 -20.56 -47.82 55.08
N ALA A 253 -20.80 -49.14 55.10
CA ALA A 253 -21.15 -49.91 56.30
C ALA A 253 -22.18 -49.22 57.22
N ASN A 254 -23.33 -48.83 56.65
CA ASN A 254 -24.43 -48.10 57.31
C ASN A 254 -24.09 -46.70 57.87
N SER A 255 -22.93 -46.13 57.53
CA SER A 255 -22.51 -44.77 57.90
C SER A 255 -22.39 -43.86 56.69
N THR A 256 -23.01 -42.67 56.74
CA THR A 256 -22.87 -41.64 55.71
C THR A 256 -21.62 -40.80 55.97
N LEU A 257 -20.64 -40.89 55.08
CA LEU A 257 -19.39 -40.13 55.13
C LEU A 257 -19.47 -38.93 54.18
N ASN A 258 -18.79 -37.84 54.54
CA ASN A 258 -18.63 -36.65 53.71
C ASN A 258 -17.13 -36.29 53.66
N GLN A 259 -16.63 -35.88 52.50
CA GLN A 259 -15.23 -35.50 52.30
C GLN A 259 -15.14 -34.23 51.44
N SER A 260 -14.28 -33.29 51.85
CA SER A 260 -13.89 -32.11 51.05
C SER A 260 -12.63 -32.45 50.24
N GLY A 261 -12.53 -31.89 49.04
CA GLY A 261 -11.33 -31.90 48.20
C GLY A 261 -10.38 -30.74 48.48
N GLY A 262 -10.54 -30.05 49.61
CA GLY A 262 -9.73 -28.90 50.01
C GLY A 262 -10.29 -27.55 49.53
N ILE A 263 -9.96 -26.48 50.25
CA ILE A 263 -10.43 -25.12 49.96
C ILE A 263 -9.46 -24.40 49.02
N LYS A 264 -10.01 -23.69 48.03
CA LYS A 264 -9.31 -22.80 47.11
C LYS A 264 -9.83 -21.37 47.24
N LEU A 265 -8.94 -20.40 46.98
CA LEU A 265 -9.19 -18.97 47.01
C LEU A 265 -9.07 -18.40 45.58
N PHE A 266 -9.93 -17.46 45.23
CA PHE A 266 -9.75 -16.59 44.05
C PHE A 266 -10.24 -15.17 44.30
N THR A 267 -9.87 -14.24 43.43
CA THR A 267 -10.25 -12.83 43.50
C THR A 267 -10.88 -12.43 42.16
N THR A 268 -12.10 -11.89 42.19
CA THR A 268 -12.74 -11.31 40.98
C THR A 268 -12.01 -10.05 40.53
N GLN A 269 -12.02 -9.79 39.23
CA GLN A 269 -11.33 -8.63 38.66
C GLN A 269 -12.05 -7.30 38.99
N ILE A 270 -11.39 -6.17 38.70
CA ILE A 270 -11.95 -4.81 38.84
C ILE A 270 -12.91 -4.54 37.67
N ASP A 271 -13.96 -3.74 37.88
CA ASP A 271 -14.90 -3.33 36.82
C ASP A 271 -14.24 -2.45 35.75
N ALA A 272 -13.72 -3.11 34.73
CA ALA A 272 -13.45 -2.53 33.44
C ALA A 272 -14.77 -2.36 32.66
N MET A 273 -14.94 -1.18 32.07
CA MET A 273 -16.03 -0.82 31.16
C MET A 273 -15.68 -1.19 29.71
N GLY A 274 -14.38 -1.32 29.41
CA GLY A 274 -13.83 -1.83 28.16
C GLY A 274 -12.30 -1.93 28.23
N ILE A 275 -11.71 -2.97 27.65
CA ILE A 275 -10.25 -3.19 27.55
C ILE A 275 -9.95 -3.60 26.11
N TRP A 276 -9.04 -2.89 25.43
CA TRP A 276 -8.61 -3.22 24.08
C TRP A 276 -7.08 -3.25 24.05
N HIS A 277 -6.54 -4.46 23.90
CA HIS A 277 -5.10 -4.72 23.88
C HIS A 277 -4.45 -4.28 22.56
N PHE A 278 -5.20 -4.33 21.46
CA PHE A 278 -4.73 -4.06 20.08
C PHE A 278 -3.69 -5.06 19.56
N ASP A 279 -3.54 -6.20 20.25
CA ASP A 279 -2.54 -7.23 20.00
C ASP A 279 -2.94 -8.24 18.89
N GLU A 280 -4.15 -8.11 18.31
CA GLU A 280 -4.66 -9.09 17.35
C GLU A 280 -3.77 -9.25 16.11
N SER A 281 -3.60 -10.49 15.65
CA SER A 281 -2.64 -10.85 14.58
C SER A 281 -2.94 -10.22 13.22
N SER A 282 -4.22 -9.99 12.91
CA SER A 282 -4.70 -9.46 11.63
C SER A 282 -6.18 -9.06 11.71
N GLY A 283 -6.65 -8.30 10.73
CA GLY A 283 -8.07 -7.97 10.56
C GLY A 283 -8.53 -6.67 11.24
N LEU A 284 -9.78 -6.33 10.96
CA LEU A 284 -10.39 -5.02 11.21
C LEU A 284 -11.08 -4.90 12.57
N LYS A 285 -11.24 -5.99 13.32
CA LYS A 285 -11.91 -5.94 14.62
C LYS A 285 -11.00 -5.35 15.70
N LEU A 286 -11.66 -4.84 16.74
CA LEU A 286 -11.09 -4.46 18.02
C LEU A 286 -11.84 -5.24 19.10
N PHE A 287 -11.26 -6.28 19.68
CA PHE A 287 -11.98 -7.08 20.69
C PHE A 287 -11.94 -6.43 22.08
N ASP A 288 -13.09 -6.40 22.75
CA ASP A 288 -13.20 -5.93 24.13
C ASP A 288 -12.98 -7.09 25.13
N SER A 289 -11.84 -7.04 25.82
CA SER A 289 -11.41 -8.04 26.81
C SER A 289 -11.82 -7.71 28.25
N SER A 290 -12.73 -6.75 28.47
CA SER A 290 -13.20 -6.38 29.83
C SER A 290 -14.11 -7.40 30.52
N GLY A 291 -14.61 -8.41 29.78
CA GLY A 291 -15.61 -9.36 30.29
C GLY A 291 -17.04 -8.81 30.36
N GLN A 292 -17.33 -7.66 29.73
CA GLN A 292 -18.69 -7.16 29.54
C GLN A 292 -19.49 -8.07 28.59
N PHE A 293 -20.81 -8.17 28.78
CA PHE A 293 -21.69 -8.95 27.92
C PHE A 293 -22.95 -8.16 27.49
N PRO A 294 -23.17 -7.92 26.18
CA PRO A 294 -22.25 -8.21 25.07
C PRO A 294 -20.93 -7.41 25.19
N PRO A 295 -19.81 -7.93 24.64
CA PRO A 295 -18.54 -7.22 24.61
C PRO A 295 -18.64 -5.97 23.72
N ASN A 296 -17.88 -4.93 24.05
CA ASN A 296 -17.86 -3.66 23.33
C ASN A 296 -16.88 -3.71 22.14
N ASP A 297 -17.04 -4.73 21.30
CA ASP A 297 -16.26 -4.91 20.07
C ASP A 297 -16.34 -3.67 19.17
N GLY A 298 -15.22 -3.28 18.59
CA GLY A 298 -15.12 -2.21 17.60
C GLY A 298 -14.63 -2.66 16.23
N SER A 299 -14.57 -1.72 15.30
CA SER A 299 -14.07 -1.88 13.93
C SER A 299 -13.14 -0.75 13.53
N LEU A 300 -12.06 -1.08 12.82
CA LEU A 300 -11.12 -0.17 12.19
C LEU A 300 -11.68 0.38 10.87
N VAL A 301 -11.40 1.66 10.60
CA VAL A 301 -11.87 2.43 9.45
C VAL A 301 -10.75 3.38 9.00
N PRO A 302 -10.50 3.56 7.69
CA PRO A 302 -11.13 2.88 6.56
C PRO A 302 -10.74 1.39 6.44
N ASN A 303 -11.59 0.59 5.79
CA ASN A 303 -11.31 -0.81 5.47
C ASN A 303 -10.52 -0.93 4.16
N GLU A 304 -9.25 -0.51 4.19
CA GLU A 304 -8.30 -0.74 3.11
C GLU A 304 -6.83 -0.62 3.58
N ILE A 305 -5.88 -0.75 2.66
CA ILE A 305 -4.43 -0.75 2.92
C ILE A 305 -3.94 0.59 3.54
N ARG A 306 -4.73 1.66 3.41
CA ARG A 306 -4.47 2.98 4.03
C ARG A 306 -4.97 3.08 5.47
N GLY A 307 -5.85 2.16 5.88
CA GLY A 307 -6.46 2.12 7.22
C GLY A 307 -5.50 1.74 8.34
N PRO A 308 -5.96 1.70 9.61
CA PRO A 308 -5.08 1.53 10.77
C PRO A 308 -4.28 0.22 10.75
N GLN A 309 -2.95 0.32 10.83
CA GLN A 309 -2.03 -0.80 10.59
C GLN A 309 -1.59 -1.51 11.89
N ARG A 310 -1.45 -2.84 11.86
CA ARG A 310 -1.06 -3.66 13.03
C ARG A 310 0.46 -3.95 13.03
N LEU A 311 1.24 -3.08 13.66
CA LEU A 311 2.70 -3.14 13.71
C LEU A 311 3.21 -3.95 14.92
N ASN A 312 4.46 -4.43 14.87
CA ASN A 312 5.10 -5.03 16.04
C ASN A 312 5.43 -3.95 17.08
N THR A 313 5.00 -4.18 18.32
CA THR A 313 5.24 -3.29 19.46
C THR A 313 6.57 -3.61 20.17
N GLU A 314 6.93 -2.77 21.13
CA GLU A 314 8.12 -2.92 22.01
C GLU A 314 7.71 -3.06 23.49
N LEU A 315 6.41 -3.09 23.79
CA LEU A 315 5.87 -3.30 25.13
C LEU A 315 6.01 -4.77 25.54
N ASN A 316 6.42 -5.06 26.79
CA ASN A 316 6.82 -6.42 27.22
C ASN A 316 5.72 -7.50 27.14
N HIS A 317 4.44 -7.11 27.08
CA HIS A 317 3.29 -8.03 27.18
C HIS A 317 2.29 -7.96 26.02
N SER A 318 2.48 -7.06 25.05
CA SER A 318 1.66 -6.98 23.83
C SER A 318 2.49 -7.45 22.64
N THR A 319 1.85 -8.06 21.63
CA THR A 319 2.56 -8.53 20.41
C THR A 319 2.38 -7.59 19.21
N LYS A 320 1.34 -6.75 19.24
CA LYS A 320 1.01 -5.78 18.19
C LYS A 320 0.49 -4.48 18.79
N SER A 321 0.81 -3.37 18.12
CA SER A 321 0.25 -2.04 18.38
C SER A 321 -0.44 -1.53 17.12
N LEU A 322 -1.52 -0.76 17.27
CA LEU A 322 -2.15 -0.10 16.14
C LEU A 322 -1.47 1.23 15.80
N SER A 323 -0.97 1.32 14.56
CA SER A 323 -0.43 2.52 13.94
C SER A 323 -1.56 3.26 13.22
N PHE A 324 -1.82 4.49 13.64
CA PHE A 324 -2.74 5.42 12.99
C PHE A 324 -1.95 6.51 12.26
N ASP A 325 -2.33 6.82 11.02
CA ASP A 325 -1.66 7.80 10.17
C ASP A 325 -1.94 9.26 10.58
N GLY A 326 -3.14 9.55 11.11
CA GLY A 326 -3.57 10.88 11.52
C GLY A 326 -4.26 11.73 10.44
N ILE A 327 -4.61 11.16 9.29
CA ILE A 327 -5.45 11.76 8.25
C ILE A 327 -6.91 11.38 8.50
N ASP A 328 -7.26 10.11 8.27
CA ASP A 328 -8.62 9.56 8.39
C ASP A 328 -8.70 8.20 9.10
N ASP A 329 -7.57 7.66 9.58
CA ASP A 329 -7.51 6.47 10.43
C ASP A 329 -8.28 6.62 11.76
N TYR A 330 -9.29 5.77 12.00
CA TYR A 330 -9.93 5.62 13.31
C TYR A 330 -10.47 4.20 13.60
N GLY A 331 -10.47 3.84 14.89
CA GLY A 331 -11.24 2.72 15.41
C GLY A 331 -12.57 3.23 15.95
N GLN A 332 -13.67 2.52 15.67
CA GLN A 332 -15.00 2.86 16.15
C GLN A 332 -15.59 1.71 16.98
N VAL A 333 -15.94 2.00 18.22
CA VAL A 333 -16.76 1.13 19.08
C VAL A 333 -18.17 1.70 19.15
N PRO A 334 -19.22 0.92 18.79
CA PRO A 334 -20.61 1.36 18.87
C PRO A 334 -21.02 1.86 20.27
N ASN A 335 -22.02 2.74 20.33
CA ASN A 335 -22.48 3.27 21.61
C ASN A 335 -23.14 2.18 22.49
N SER A 336 -22.53 1.90 23.65
CA SER A 336 -23.07 1.02 24.69
C SER A 336 -23.31 1.77 26.01
N ASN A 337 -24.26 1.27 26.81
CA ASN A 337 -24.53 1.76 28.16
C ASN A 337 -23.36 1.47 29.12
N THR A 338 -22.62 0.37 28.91
CA THR A 338 -21.41 0.03 29.68
C THR A 338 -20.31 1.08 29.54
N LEU A 339 -20.28 1.83 28.43
CA LEU A 339 -19.33 2.91 28.15
C LEU A 339 -19.82 4.30 28.60
N SER A 340 -20.90 4.38 29.38
CA SER A 340 -21.52 5.64 29.82
C SER A 340 -21.03 6.09 31.19
N VAL A 341 -19.83 6.67 31.23
CA VAL A 341 -19.23 7.24 32.45
C VAL A 341 -20.10 8.36 33.02
N THR A 342 -20.48 8.25 34.30
CA THR A 342 -21.33 9.24 35.02
C THR A 342 -20.71 9.76 36.32
N ASN A 343 -19.94 8.93 37.03
CA ASN A 343 -19.44 9.21 38.39
C ASN A 343 -17.91 9.21 38.43
N GLU A 344 -17.30 8.24 39.11
CA GLU A 344 -15.86 8.02 39.12
C GLU A 344 -15.42 7.20 37.90
N CYS A 345 -14.16 7.34 37.50
CA CYS A 345 -13.55 6.54 36.44
C CYS A 345 -12.02 6.59 36.45
N THR A 346 -11.40 5.66 35.73
CA THR A 346 -10.02 5.79 35.24
C THR A 346 -9.98 5.49 33.76
N ILE A 347 -9.17 6.25 33.01
CA ILE A 347 -8.85 5.95 31.61
C ILE A 347 -7.33 5.89 31.46
N GLU A 348 -6.82 4.84 30.83
CA GLU A 348 -5.39 4.64 30.57
C GLU A 348 -5.11 4.17 29.13
N THR A 349 -3.94 4.52 28.60
CA THR A 349 -3.48 4.10 27.26
C THR A 349 -1.97 4.29 27.09
N TRP A 350 -1.37 3.50 26.20
CA TRP A 350 -0.01 3.70 25.70
C TRP A 350 -0.03 4.31 24.29
N ILE A 351 0.80 5.34 24.06
CA ILE A 351 1.01 5.95 22.73
C ILE A 351 2.50 6.11 22.40
N ASN A 352 2.88 6.03 21.13
CA ASN A 352 4.26 6.29 20.68
C ASN A 352 4.31 6.96 19.29
N ARG A 353 5.06 8.07 19.20
CA ARG A 353 5.33 8.79 17.94
C ARG A 353 6.65 8.42 17.26
N SER A 354 7.56 7.69 17.91
CA SER A 354 8.94 7.49 17.43
C SER A 354 9.07 6.75 16.09
N LYS A 355 8.01 6.05 15.66
CA LYS A 355 7.94 5.31 14.38
C LYS A 355 7.30 6.09 13.23
N HIS A 356 6.85 7.33 13.46
CA HIS A 356 6.04 8.11 12.52
C HIS A 356 6.80 9.35 12.01
N SER A 357 6.69 9.66 10.72
CA SER A 357 7.08 10.97 10.19
C SER A 357 6.03 12.00 10.60
N ASP A 358 6.45 13.21 10.95
CA ASP A 358 5.50 14.25 11.34
C ASP A 358 4.67 14.74 10.15
N ALA A 359 5.24 14.96 8.96
CA ALA A 359 4.43 15.11 7.77
C ALA A 359 3.77 13.77 7.41
N LEU A 360 2.46 13.79 7.22
CA LEU A 360 1.65 12.63 6.89
C LEU A 360 1.68 12.49 5.37
N VAL A 361 2.30 11.43 4.86
CA VAL A 361 2.37 11.11 3.44
C VAL A 361 1.31 10.06 3.14
N GLY A 362 0.14 10.49 2.67
CA GLY A 362 -0.81 9.55 2.07
C GLY A 362 -0.12 8.88 0.88
N THR A 363 -0.03 7.54 0.86
CA THR A 363 0.69 6.81 -0.19
C THR A 363 0.26 7.29 -1.58
N PRO A 364 1.18 7.41 -2.57
CA PRO A 364 0.82 7.84 -3.92
C PRO A 364 -0.38 7.04 -4.45
N LEU A 365 -1.42 7.74 -4.91
CA LEU A 365 -2.47 7.11 -5.70
C LEU A 365 -1.91 6.82 -7.09
N GLN A 366 -1.34 5.62 -7.27
CA GLN A 366 -1.13 5.03 -8.59
C GLN A 366 -2.40 4.25 -8.95
N SER A 367 -3.06 4.65 -10.03
CA SER A 367 -4.27 3.98 -10.53
C SER A 367 -4.64 4.53 -11.92
N SER A 368 -3.89 4.15 -12.96
CA SER A 368 -4.33 4.23 -14.37
C SER A 368 -3.30 3.80 -15.42
N LEU A 369 -2.93 2.52 -15.36
CA LEU A 369 -3.12 1.67 -16.54
C LEU A 369 -3.49 0.30 -15.97
N SER A 370 -4.54 -0.32 -16.48
CA SER A 370 -4.89 -1.70 -16.13
C SER A 370 -3.90 -2.67 -16.81
N GLN A 371 -2.69 -2.73 -16.23
CA GLN A 371 -1.55 -3.44 -16.81
C GLN A 371 -1.63 -4.94 -16.56
N PHE A 372 -1.67 -5.69 -17.66
CA PHE A 372 -1.67 -7.14 -17.70
C PHE A 372 -0.28 -7.66 -18.07
N GLY A 373 0.55 -7.76 -17.04
CA GLY A 373 1.94 -8.18 -17.13
C GLY A 373 2.82 -7.18 -16.39
N PHE A 374 3.53 -7.66 -15.38
CA PHE A 374 4.58 -6.89 -14.73
C PHE A 374 5.61 -6.42 -15.79
N TYR A 375 6.26 -5.28 -15.54
CA TYR A 375 7.37 -4.74 -16.36
C TYR A 375 8.54 -5.72 -16.60
N THR A 376 8.55 -6.86 -15.92
CA THR A 376 9.54 -7.94 -16.04
C THR A 376 9.01 -9.22 -16.71
N GLN A 377 7.75 -9.25 -17.17
CA GLN A 377 7.09 -10.47 -17.64
C GLN A 377 6.46 -10.38 -19.04
N GLY A 378 6.15 -9.19 -19.56
CA GLY A 378 5.70 -9.02 -20.95
C GLY A 378 4.34 -9.61 -21.33
N CYS A 379 3.84 -9.23 -22.50
CA CYS A 379 2.59 -9.70 -23.10
C CYS A 379 2.67 -9.51 -24.63
N TYR A 380 2.76 -10.63 -25.36
CA TYR A 380 2.75 -10.73 -26.82
C TYR A 380 1.56 -11.62 -27.21
N ASP A 381 1.05 -11.41 -28.43
CA ASP A 381 -0.07 -12.17 -28.99
C ASP A 381 -1.28 -12.28 -28.01
N PRO A 382 -1.79 -11.16 -27.44
CA PRO A 382 -2.88 -11.20 -26.47
C PRO A 382 -4.21 -11.59 -27.13
N TYR A 383 -4.96 -12.48 -26.49
CA TYR A 383 -6.32 -12.83 -26.91
C TYR A 383 -7.20 -13.03 -25.68
N ILE A 384 -8.38 -12.40 -25.66
CA ILE A 384 -9.27 -12.34 -24.50
C ILE A 384 -10.67 -12.84 -24.86
N ILE A 385 -11.28 -13.63 -23.96
CA ILE A 385 -12.66 -14.09 -24.08
C ILE A 385 -13.45 -13.78 -22.81
N HIS A 386 -14.77 -13.60 -22.94
CA HIS A 386 -15.69 -13.70 -21.81
C HIS A 386 -15.73 -15.13 -21.28
N VAL A 387 -15.93 -15.29 -19.97
CA VAL A 387 -16.12 -16.61 -19.34
C VAL A 387 -17.51 -16.70 -18.71
N GLN A 388 -17.80 -15.87 -17.71
CA GLN A 388 -19.09 -15.85 -17.01
C GLN A 388 -19.21 -14.60 -16.12
N GLY A 389 -20.42 -14.05 -15.98
CA GLY A 389 -20.64 -12.83 -15.20
C GLY A 389 -19.75 -11.69 -15.68
N THR A 390 -18.98 -11.08 -14.77
CA THR A 390 -17.99 -10.04 -15.08
C THR A 390 -16.57 -10.61 -15.32
N ILE A 391 -16.41 -11.94 -15.39
CA ILE A 391 -15.10 -12.61 -15.50
C ILE A 391 -14.72 -12.87 -16.96
N TYR A 392 -13.53 -12.39 -17.32
CA TYR A 392 -12.88 -12.57 -18.61
C TYR A 392 -11.56 -13.34 -18.44
N ALA A 393 -11.16 -14.09 -19.46
CA ALA A 393 -9.89 -14.83 -19.51
C ALA A 393 -9.01 -14.29 -20.64
N LEU A 394 -7.82 -13.82 -20.28
CA LEU A 394 -6.78 -13.35 -21.18
C LEU A 394 -5.68 -14.40 -21.28
N VAL A 395 -5.33 -14.79 -22.51
CA VAL A 395 -4.12 -15.58 -22.81
C VAL A 395 -3.09 -14.71 -23.53
N SER A 396 -1.81 -14.93 -23.25
CA SER A 396 -0.70 -14.29 -23.96
C SER A 396 0.59 -15.11 -23.85
N THR A 397 1.62 -14.69 -24.59
CA THR A 397 3.01 -15.15 -24.39
C THR A 397 3.92 -13.97 -24.03
N ASN A 398 5.23 -14.19 -23.86
CA ASN A 398 6.20 -13.11 -23.64
C ASN A 398 7.48 -13.24 -24.48
N GLU A 399 8.41 -12.30 -24.28
CA GLU A 399 9.73 -12.27 -24.94
C GLU A 399 10.58 -13.53 -24.69
N ASN A 400 10.36 -14.23 -23.57
CA ASN A 400 10.98 -15.50 -23.22
C ASN A 400 10.15 -16.72 -23.67
N SER A 401 9.08 -16.50 -24.44
CA SER A 401 8.09 -17.50 -24.88
C SER A 401 7.39 -18.24 -23.73
N LEU A 402 7.16 -17.59 -22.57
CA LEU A 402 6.36 -18.17 -21.48
C LEU A 402 4.86 -17.93 -21.72
N GLY A 403 4.05 -18.99 -21.66
CA GLY A 403 2.60 -18.92 -21.85
C GLY A 403 1.86 -18.57 -20.56
N TYR A 404 1.06 -17.50 -20.60
CA TYR A 404 0.26 -17.02 -19.47
C TYR A 404 -1.24 -17.08 -19.76
N LEU A 405 -1.99 -17.59 -18.79
CA LEU A 405 -3.44 -17.43 -18.66
C LEU A 405 -3.68 -16.59 -17.41
N GLY A 406 -4.44 -15.51 -17.53
CA GLY A 406 -4.87 -14.70 -16.39
C GLY A 406 -6.34 -14.34 -16.48
N THR A 407 -6.96 -14.13 -15.33
CA THR A 407 -8.38 -13.81 -15.19
C THR A 407 -8.58 -12.36 -14.77
N ILE A 408 -9.65 -11.76 -15.27
CA ILE A 408 -9.91 -10.33 -15.22
C ILE A 408 -11.35 -10.12 -14.80
N ASN A 409 -11.61 -9.11 -13.97
CA ASN A 409 -12.96 -8.67 -13.63
C ASN A 409 -13.26 -7.34 -14.33
N ILE A 410 -14.19 -7.35 -15.29
CA ILE A 410 -14.66 -6.16 -16.01
C ILE A 410 -16.17 -6.05 -15.77
N THR A 411 -16.58 -4.99 -15.10
CA THR A 411 -18.00 -4.72 -14.81
C THR A 411 -18.79 -4.31 -16.05
N ASP A 412 -20.10 -4.47 -16.00
CA ASP A 412 -21.07 -4.05 -17.03
C ASP A 412 -20.95 -2.57 -17.43
N ILE A 413 -20.41 -1.71 -16.55
CA ILE A 413 -20.18 -0.28 -16.82
C ILE A 413 -18.81 0.04 -17.44
N GLY A 414 -17.91 -0.96 -17.54
CA GLY A 414 -16.56 -0.82 -18.10
C GLY A 414 -15.45 -0.57 -17.07
N GLU A 415 -15.75 -0.58 -15.77
CA GLU A 415 -14.73 -0.52 -14.71
C GLU A 415 -14.00 -1.87 -14.60
N ILE A 416 -12.67 -1.84 -14.72
CA ILE A 416 -11.77 -2.99 -14.57
C ILE A 416 -11.30 -3.02 -13.11
N ILE A 417 -11.65 -4.06 -12.36
CA ILE A 417 -11.36 -4.12 -10.92
C ILE A 417 -9.93 -4.61 -10.69
N GLU A 418 -9.08 -3.74 -10.13
CA GLU A 418 -7.67 -4.05 -9.86
C GLU A 418 -7.46 -4.93 -8.63
N ASN A 419 -6.50 -5.87 -8.73
CA ASN A 419 -6.06 -6.65 -7.58
C ASN A 419 -5.07 -5.83 -6.73
N LYS A 420 -5.60 -5.19 -5.69
CA LYS A 420 -4.87 -4.31 -4.76
C LYS A 420 -3.66 -4.97 -4.07
N SER A 421 -3.47 -6.29 -4.16
CA SER A 421 -2.28 -6.99 -3.63
C SER A 421 -1.08 -7.04 -4.59
N THR A 422 -1.26 -6.74 -5.89
CA THR A 422 -0.27 -7.09 -6.94
C THR A 422 -0.02 -6.00 -7.99
N THR A 423 -0.55 -4.78 -7.80
CA THR A 423 -0.42 -3.64 -8.75
C THR A 423 -0.68 -4.03 -10.20
N SER A 424 -1.72 -4.85 -10.41
CA SER A 424 -2.13 -5.38 -11.71
C SER A 424 -3.59 -5.78 -11.65
N SER A 425 -4.29 -5.71 -12.78
CA SER A 425 -5.72 -6.02 -12.89
C SER A 425 -6.06 -7.52 -12.95
N TYR A 426 -5.08 -8.41 -12.80
CA TYR A 426 -5.31 -9.86 -12.74
C TYR A 426 -5.90 -10.29 -11.39
N LEU A 427 -7.07 -10.95 -11.40
CA LEU A 427 -7.60 -11.67 -10.23
C LEU A 427 -6.68 -12.83 -9.86
N ASP A 428 -6.36 -13.66 -10.86
CA ASP A 428 -5.40 -14.75 -10.75
C ASP A 428 -4.57 -14.86 -12.03
N LEU A 429 -3.36 -15.42 -11.92
CA LEU A 429 -2.41 -15.60 -13.01
C LEU A 429 -1.75 -16.98 -12.94
N PHE A 430 -1.69 -17.65 -14.09
CA PHE A 430 -1.14 -18.99 -14.25
C PHE A 430 -0.19 -19.03 -15.45
N ASN A 431 1.09 -19.26 -15.20
CA ASN A 431 2.04 -19.68 -16.23
C ASN A 431 1.72 -21.15 -16.57
N PHE A 432 1.12 -21.40 -17.73
CA PHE A 432 0.60 -22.72 -18.09
C PHE A 432 1.61 -23.57 -18.86
N ASP A 433 2.56 -22.93 -19.56
CA ASP A 433 3.66 -23.61 -20.23
C ASP A 433 4.90 -22.72 -20.31
N SER A 434 6.08 -23.30 -20.06
CA SER A 434 7.36 -22.61 -20.21
C SER A 434 7.78 -22.41 -21.68
N SER A 435 6.94 -22.78 -22.65
CA SER A 435 7.18 -22.55 -24.07
C SER A 435 5.86 -22.43 -24.85
N CYS A 436 5.55 -21.21 -25.30
CA CYS A 436 4.31 -20.85 -25.98
C CYS A 436 4.56 -19.71 -27.00
N LYS A 437 3.93 -19.79 -28.17
CA LYS A 437 3.85 -18.71 -29.16
C LYS A 437 2.48 -18.72 -29.83
N THR A 438 1.94 -17.54 -30.16
CA THR A 438 0.63 -17.35 -30.80
C THR A 438 -0.47 -18.21 -30.16
N PRO A 439 -0.81 -18.00 -28.87
CA PRO A 439 -1.91 -18.70 -28.24
C PRO A 439 -3.27 -18.16 -28.71
N LYS A 440 -4.23 -19.07 -28.93
CA LYS A 440 -5.67 -18.75 -29.01
C LYS A 440 -6.40 -19.50 -27.90
N ILE A 441 -7.41 -18.87 -27.30
CA ILE A 441 -8.24 -19.44 -26.22
C ILE A 441 -9.70 -19.48 -26.64
N ILE A 442 -10.38 -20.60 -26.35
CA ILE A 442 -11.80 -20.80 -26.64
C ILE A 442 -12.51 -21.40 -25.43
N GLN A 443 -13.77 -21.02 -25.21
CA GLN A 443 -14.60 -21.62 -24.16
C GLN A 443 -15.10 -23.01 -24.58
N ILE A 444 -14.99 -23.98 -23.68
CA ILE A 444 -15.45 -25.37 -23.90
C ILE A 444 -16.79 -25.61 -23.21
N ASN A 445 -16.94 -25.13 -21.97
CA ASN A 445 -18.16 -25.31 -21.20
C ASN A 445 -18.33 -24.16 -20.20
N ALA A 446 -19.23 -23.22 -20.50
CA ALA A 446 -19.51 -22.05 -19.66
C ALA A 446 -19.95 -22.43 -18.25
N ILE A 447 -20.91 -23.36 -18.11
CA ILE A 447 -21.48 -23.81 -16.82
C ILE A 447 -20.41 -24.41 -15.90
N ASN A 448 -19.35 -24.99 -16.46
CA ASN A 448 -18.24 -25.57 -15.70
C ASN A 448 -16.98 -24.69 -15.65
N GLY A 449 -16.97 -23.52 -16.30
CA GLY A 449 -15.81 -22.63 -16.40
C GLY A 449 -14.62 -23.23 -17.16
N ILE A 450 -14.84 -24.16 -18.09
CA ILE A 450 -13.74 -24.84 -18.80
C ILE A 450 -13.39 -24.11 -20.10
N VAL A 451 -12.10 -23.83 -20.27
CA VAL A 451 -11.50 -23.23 -21.47
C VAL A 451 -10.43 -24.16 -22.06
N ALA A 452 -10.15 -24.02 -23.35
CA ALA A 452 -9.01 -24.64 -24.01
C ALA A 452 -8.11 -23.58 -24.63
N ILE A 453 -6.80 -23.83 -24.60
CA ILE A 453 -5.76 -22.98 -25.20
C ILE A 453 -5.00 -23.82 -26.22
N VAL A 454 -4.95 -23.35 -27.48
CA VAL A 454 -4.09 -23.90 -28.54
C VAL A 454 -2.91 -22.96 -28.78
N TYR A 455 -1.71 -23.52 -28.98
CA TYR A 455 -0.48 -22.74 -29.11
C TYR A 455 0.61 -23.55 -29.84
N SER A 456 1.58 -22.83 -30.44
CA SER A 456 2.82 -23.44 -30.93
C SER A 456 3.86 -23.46 -29.81
N LYS A 457 4.66 -24.55 -29.72
CA LYS A 457 5.60 -24.80 -28.62
C LYS A 457 7.08 -24.79 -29.07
N PRO A 458 7.80 -23.65 -29.00
CA PRO A 458 9.18 -23.51 -29.48
C PRO A 458 10.18 -24.54 -28.94
N SER A 459 10.10 -24.91 -27.66
CA SER A 459 11.08 -25.77 -26.98
C SER A 459 11.19 -27.20 -27.52
N VAL A 460 10.21 -27.65 -28.31
CA VAL A 460 10.21 -28.95 -28.99
C VAL A 460 10.23 -28.82 -30.53
N GLY A 461 10.58 -27.64 -31.04
CA GLY A 461 10.58 -27.32 -32.48
C GLY A 461 9.21 -26.86 -32.98
N ASN A 462 8.65 -25.80 -32.37
CA ASN A 462 7.34 -25.19 -32.69
C ASN A 462 6.21 -26.21 -32.91
N GLN A 463 6.13 -27.29 -32.14
CA GLN A 463 5.07 -28.29 -32.29
C GLN A 463 3.71 -27.71 -31.87
N LEU A 464 2.62 -28.19 -32.48
CA LEU A 464 1.27 -27.73 -32.14
C LEU A 464 0.77 -28.44 -30.88
N TYR A 465 0.39 -27.67 -29.86
CA TYR A 465 -0.13 -28.16 -28.59
C TYR A 465 -1.51 -27.57 -28.31
N ILE A 466 -2.31 -28.34 -27.57
CA ILE A 466 -3.56 -27.87 -26.95
C ILE A 466 -3.61 -28.31 -25.50
N MET A 467 -4.20 -27.49 -24.64
CA MET A 467 -4.53 -27.84 -23.25
C MET A 467 -5.92 -27.36 -22.84
N THR A 468 -6.44 -27.93 -21.76
CA THR A 468 -7.71 -27.55 -21.12
C THR A 468 -7.50 -27.26 -19.64
N VAL A 469 -8.21 -26.25 -19.13
CA VAL A 469 -8.10 -25.80 -17.74
C VAL A 469 -9.45 -25.25 -17.26
N LYS A 470 -9.69 -25.32 -15.94
CA LYS A 470 -10.89 -24.73 -15.31
C LYS A 470 -10.57 -23.37 -14.69
N ILE A 471 -11.48 -22.44 -14.92
CA ILE A 471 -11.63 -21.17 -14.19
C ILE A 471 -12.86 -21.32 -13.27
N TYR A 472 -12.82 -20.74 -12.08
CA TYR A 472 -13.92 -20.74 -11.10
C TYR A 472 -14.77 -19.46 -11.20
N ASP A 473 -15.91 -19.44 -10.51
CA ASP A 473 -16.92 -18.39 -10.61
C ASP A 473 -16.50 -17.08 -9.91
N ASP A 474 -15.52 -17.18 -9.02
CA ASP A 474 -14.76 -16.08 -8.40
C ASP A 474 -13.58 -15.58 -9.25
N GLY A 475 -13.33 -16.22 -10.41
CA GLY A 475 -12.21 -15.93 -11.29
C GLY A 475 -10.89 -16.62 -10.93
N HIS A 476 -10.81 -17.48 -9.91
CA HIS A 476 -9.58 -18.24 -9.65
C HIS A 476 -9.30 -19.28 -10.75
N ILE A 477 -8.02 -19.54 -11.04
CA ILE A 477 -7.60 -20.50 -12.07
C ILE A 477 -7.19 -21.81 -11.38
N ASN A 478 -7.74 -22.94 -11.84
CA ASN A 478 -7.22 -24.24 -11.42
C ASN A 478 -5.84 -24.48 -12.05
N LYS A 479 -4.79 -24.26 -11.29
CA LYS A 479 -3.38 -24.41 -11.73
C LYS A 479 -2.97 -25.88 -11.95
N THR A 480 -3.89 -26.82 -11.75
CA THR A 480 -3.79 -28.20 -12.27
C THR A 480 -4.49 -28.27 -13.62
N ILE A 481 -3.71 -28.44 -14.69
CA ILE A 481 -4.20 -28.63 -16.06
C ILE A 481 -5.07 -29.89 -16.13
N ILE A 482 -6.25 -29.81 -16.76
CA ILE A 482 -7.18 -30.94 -16.92
C ILE A 482 -6.61 -31.94 -17.92
N ASN A 483 -6.17 -31.45 -19.09
CA ASN A 483 -5.53 -32.26 -20.10
C ASN A 483 -4.59 -31.41 -20.96
N THR A 484 -3.51 -32.00 -21.47
CA THR A 484 -2.60 -31.37 -22.44
C THR A 484 -2.17 -32.42 -23.46
N ARG A 485 -2.05 -32.01 -24.73
CA ARG A 485 -1.81 -32.92 -25.85
C ARG A 485 -1.06 -32.23 -26.99
N ALA A 486 0.00 -32.85 -27.46
CA ALA A 486 0.60 -32.55 -28.76
C ALA A 486 -0.32 -33.03 -29.90
N LEU A 487 -0.60 -32.17 -30.87
CA LEU A 487 -1.47 -32.44 -32.01
C LEU A 487 -0.69 -32.69 -33.30
N ASP A 488 0.43 -31.99 -33.50
CA ASP A 488 1.28 -32.16 -34.67
C ASP A 488 2.75 -31.87 -34.38
N ALA A 489 3.64 -32.61 -35.04
CA ALA A 489 5.09 -32.57 -34.83
C ALA A 489 5.83 -31.65 -35.82
N GLY A 490 5.11 -31.04 -36.78
CA GLY A 490 5.67 -30.04 -37.70
C GLY A 490 5.93 -28.68 -37.01
N LEU A 491 6.77 -27.85 -37.65
CA LEU A 491 7.06 -26.47 -37.23
C LEU A 491 5.84 -25.57 -37.45
N SER A 492 4.89 -25.62 -36.51
CA SER A 492 3.62 -24.91 -36.57
C SER A 492 3.76 -23.40 -36.30
N SER A 493 2.84 -22.62 -36.84
CA SER A 493 2.68 -21.18 -36.54
C SER A 493 1.22 -20.75 -36.63
N SER A 494 0.88 -19.71 -35.85
CA SER A 494 -0.41 -19.01 -35.87
C SER A 494 -1.62 -19.95 -35.91
N PRO A 495 -1.82 -20.80 -34.89
CA PRO A 495 -2.98 -21.66 -34.82
C PRO A 495 -4.24 -20.86 -34.48
N ASP A 496 -5.35 -21.24 -35.09
CA ASP A 496 -6.69 -20.75 -34.75
C ASP A 496 -7.67 -21.91 -34.53
N ILE A 497 -8.68 -21.72 -33.68
CA ILE A 497 -9.55 -22.80 -33.17
C ILE A 497 -11.02 -22.38 -33.11
N ILE A 498 -11.89 -23.22 -33.68
CA ILE A 498 -13.34 -23.01 -33.67
C ILE A 498 -14.11 -24.24 -33.17
N TYR A 499 -15.16 -24.01 -32.38
CA TYR A 499 -16.11 -25.04 -31.99
C TYR A 499 -17.09 -25.34 -33.13
N ARG A 500 -17.21 -26.62 -33.49
CA ARG A 500 -18.04 -27.08 -34.61
C ARG A 500 -19.35 -27.76 -34.16
N GLY A 501 -19.44 -28.25 -32.92
CA GLY A 501 -20.60 -28.96 -32.39
C GLY A 501 -20.36 -30.46 -32.17
N ASN A 502 -21.08 -31.07 -31.22
CA ASN A 502 -20.94 -32.47 -30.81
C ASN A 502 -19.51 -32.82 -30.36
N ASP A 503 -18.97 -32.05 -29.42
CA ASP A 503 -17.60 -32.12 -28.89
C ASP A 503 -16.47 -31.94 -29.94
N VAL A 504 -16.79 -31.73 -31.23
CA VAL A 504 -15.79 -31.52 -32.30
C VAL A 504 -15.31 -30.07 -32.31
N TYR A 505 -14.00 -29.91 -32.30
CA TYR A 505 -13.29 -28.65 -32.53
C TYR A 505 -12.39 -28.81 -33.77
N ALA A 506 -12.31 -27.73 -34.54
CA ALA A 506 -11.43 -27.63 -35.70
C ALA A 506 -10.30 -26.64 -35.40
N ILE A 507 -9.08 -26.97 -35.86
CA ILE A 507 -7.90 -26.14 -35.65
C ILE A 507 -7.17 -25.97 -36.98
N VAL A 508 -6.92 -24.73 -37.39
CA VAL A 508 -6.16 -24.37 -38.61
C VAL A 508 -4.81 -23.76 -38.21
N TYR A 509 -3.75 -24.02 -38.98
CA TYR A 509 -2.39 -23.52 -38.72
C TYR A 509 -1.49 -23.67 -39.96
N SER A 510 -0.35 -22.97 -40.00
CA SER A 510 0.72 -23.21 -40.97
C SER A 510 1.73 -24.24 -40.46
N ILE A 511 2.30 -25.07 -41.34
CA ILE A 511 3.59 -25.74 -41.14
C ILE A 511 4.63 -25.00 -41.99
N THR A 512 5.40 -24.13 -41.34
CA THR A 512 6.38 -23.24 -41.98
C THR A 512 7.40 -23.99 -42.85
N ALA A 513 8.04 -25.03 -42.33
CA ALA A 513 9.07 -25.77 -43.06
C ALA A 513 8.55 -26.61 -44.25
N ALA A 514 7.23 -26.76 -44.39
CA ALA A 514 6.60 -27.43 -45.53
C ALA A 514 5.98 -26.44 -46.53
N ASN A 515 5.88 -25.15 -46.19
CA ASN A 515 5.07 -24.15 -46.89
C ASN A 515 3.62 -24.61 -47.12
N THR A 516 3.00 -25.26 -46.12
CA THR A 516 1.61 -25.75 -46.21
C THR A 516 0.75 -25.23 -45.05
N GLY A 517 -0.49 -24.90 -45.34
CA GLY A 517 -1.57 -24.81 -44.35
C GLY A 517 -2.09 -26.20 -43.98
N VAL A 518 -2.62 -26.34 -42.78
CA VAL A 518 -3.19 -27.58 -42.27
C VAL A 518 -4.44 -27.31 -41.45
N LEU A 519 -5.46 -28.16 -41.63
CA LEU A 519 -6.67 -28.20 -40.81
C LEU A 519 -6.75 -29.57 -40.13
N ILE A 520 -6.97 -29.59 -38.81
CA ILE A 520 -7.20 -30.82 -38.03
C ILE A 520 -8.53 -30.78 -37.29
N SER A 521 -9.07 -31.95 -36.97
CA SER A 521 -10.20 -32.11 -36.07
C SER A 521 -9.81 -32.89 -34.81
N VAL A 522 -10.27 -32.41 -33.65
CA VAL A 522 -10.13 -33.05 -32.34
C VAL A 522 -11.48 -33.08 -31.64
N ASN A 523 -11.69 -34.03 -30.74
CA ASN A 523 -12.84 -34.03 -29.85
C ASN A 523 -12.38 -33.57 -28.46
N ILE A 524 -13.06 -32.58 -27.89
CA ILE A 524 -12.85 -32.10 -26.51
C ILE A 524 -14.18 -32.27 -25.77
N SER A 525 -14.19 -33.12 -24.75
CA SER A 525 -15.42 -33.39 -24.00
C SER A 525 -15.86 -32.20 -23.16
N ASN A 526 -17.14 -32.20 -22.75
CA ASN A 526 -17.71 -31.23 -21.81
C ASN A 526 -17.03 -31.14 -20.42
N VAL A 527 -16.10 -32.06 -20.11
CA VAL A 527 -15.23 -32.09 -18.92
C VAL A 527 -13.74 -31.82 -19.26
N GLY A 528 -13.44 -31.38 -20.48
CA GLY A 528 -12.10 -30.97 -20.91
C GLY A 528 -11.13 -32.09 -21.30
N THR A 529 -11.58 -33.32 -21.55
CA THR A 529 -10.69 -34.41 -22.02
C THR A 529 -10.46 -34.33 -23.52
N ILE A 530 -9.21 -34.38 -23.99
CA ILE A 530 -8.83 -34.13 -25.39
C ILE A 530 -8.46 -35.45 -26.10
N SER A 531 -9.16 -35.77 -27.18
CA SER A 531 -8.88 -36.95 -28.01
C SER A 531 -7.56 -36.81 -28.78
N PRO A 532 -6.97 -37.93 -29.27
CA PRO A 532 -6.06 -37.86 -30.41
C PRO A 532 -6.70 -37.14 -31.60
N VAL A 533 -5.87 -36.63 -32.53
CA VAL A 533 -6.36 -36.03 -33.79
C VAL A 533 -7.20 -37.06 -34.56
N ASN A 534 -8.43 -36.68 -34.90
CA ASN A 534 -9.39 -37.53 -35.60
C ASN A 534 -9.11 -37.51 -37.11
N LYS A 535 -8.95 -36.32 -37.71
CA LYS A 535 -8.59 -36.13 -39.12
C LYS A 535 -7.59 -34.98 -39.27
N LYS A 536 -6.83 -35.04 -40.37
CA LYS A 536 -5.89 -34.01 -40.83
C LYS A 536 -6.10 -33.81 -42.33
N LEU A 537 -6.24 -32.57 -42.74
CA LEU A 537 -6.30 -32.10 -44.13
C LEU A 537 -5.11 -31.14 -44.33
N ILE A 538 -4.38 -31.31 -45.42
CA ILE A 538 -3.17 -30.51 -45.73
C ILE A 538 -3.43 -29.80 -47.05
N PHE A 539 -3.21 -28.49 -47.07
CA PHE A 539 -3.37 -27.65 -48.26
C PHE A 539 -2.04 -27.53 -49.02
N GLY A 540 -2.10 -27.21 -50.32
CA GLY A 540 -0.91 -27.11 -51.18
C GLY A 540 -0.06 -25.86 -50.96
N ASP A 541 -0.64 -24.84 -50.30
CA ASP A 541 -0.07 -23.51 -50.13
C ASP A 541 0.03 -23.18 -48.63
N ILE A 542 0.93 -22.27 -48.24
CA ILE A 542 1.06 -21.84 -46.84
C ILE A 542 -0.14 -20.99 -46.42
N MET A 543 -0.60 -21.19 -45.19
CA MET A 543 -1.58 -20.34 -44.52
C MET A 543 -0.89 -19.57 -43.39
N ILE A 544 -0.44 -18.36 -43.67
CA ILE A 544 0.09 -17.43 -42.66
C ILE A 544 -1.11 -16.73 -42.01
N GLU A 545 -1.04 -16.55 -40.69
CA GLU A 545 -2.06 -15.93 -39.83
C GLU A 545 -3.52 -16.33 -40.20
N PRO A 546 -3.84 -17.65 -40.29
CA PRO A 546 -5.18 -18.08 -40.66
C PRO A 546 -6.21 -17.85 -39.56
N GLU A 547 -7.41 -17.45 -39.96
CA GLU A 547 -8.63 -17.54 -39.15
C GLU A 547 -9.61 -18.52 -39.80
N ILE A 548 -10.37 -19.26 -38.98
CA ILE A 548 -11.46 -20.13 -39.44
C ILE A 548 -12.80 -19.76 -38.80
N ILE A 549 -13.73 -19.25 -39.61
CA ILE A 549 -15.11 -18.99 -39.18
C ILE A 549 -16.10 -20.00 -39.75
N LYS A 550 -17.28 -20.05 -39.13
CA LYS A 550 -18.41 -20.89 -39.54
C LYS A 550 -19.28 -20.11 -40.54
N VAL A 551 -19.70 -20.77 -41.61
CA VAL A 551 -20.53 -20.18 -42.67
C VAL A 551 -22.01 -20.49 -42.37
N VAL A 552 -22.46 -21.73 -42.61
CA VAL A 552 -23.85 -22.16 -42.32
C VAL A 552 -23.89 -23.52 -41.61
N ASP A 553 -24.59 -23.55 -40.46
CA ASP A 553 -24.77 -24.71 -39.59
C ASP A 553 -25.30 -25.96 -40.29
N SER A 554 -26.37 -25.81 -41.09
CA SER A 554 -27.06 -26.95 -41.72
C SER A 554 -26.20 -27.70 -42.74
N PHE A 555 -25.25 -27.01 -43.39
CA PHE A 555 -24.38 -27.57 -44.43
C PHE A 555 -22.96 -27.92 -43.94
N ASN A 556 -22.63 -27.57 -42.69
CA ASN A 556 -21.33 -27.84 -42.05
C ASN A 556 -20.14 -27.15 -42.75
N ILE A 557 -20.39 -25.97 -43.31
CA ILE A 557 -19.40 -25.21 -44.08
C ILE A 557 -18.67 -24.24 -43.14
N PHE A 558 -17.36 -24.19 -43.31
CA PHE A 558 -16.45 -23.23 -42.68
C PHE A 558 -15.64 -22.56 -43.77
N VAL A 559 -15.18 -21.34 -43.53
CA VAL A 559 -14.28 -20.61 -44.42
C VAL A 559 -13.01 -20.27 -43.67
N ILE A 560 -11.88 -20.44 -44.34
CA ILE A 560 -10.54 -20.10 -43.85
C ILE A 560 -10.07 -18.89 -44.66
N VAL A 561 -9.72 -17.80 -43.98
CA VAL A 561 -9.03 -16.63 -44.56
C VAL A 561 -7.58 -16.63 -44.07
N TYR A 562 -6.64 -16.24 -44.93
CA TYR A 562 -5.20 -16.28 -44.65
C TYR A 562 -4.40 -15.43 -45.64
N ASN A 563 -3.15 -15.08 -45.32
CA ASN A 563 -2.17 -14.60 -46.32
C ASN A 563 -1.17 -15.71 -46.67
N CYS A 564 -0.55 -15.67 -47.85
CA CYS A 564 0.34 -16.76 -48.31
C CYS A 564 1.72 -16.30 -48.80
N VAL A 565 2.42 -17.14 -49.57
CA VAL A 565 3.72 -16.79 -50.18
C VAL A 565 3.49 -15.67 -51.18
N GLY A 566 4.13 -14.52 -50.97
CA GLY A 566 3.92 -13.28 -51.73
C GLY A 566 3.33 -12.15 -50.88
N ASP A 567 2.76 -12.50 -49.71
CA ASP A 567 1.84 -11.71 -48.87
C ASP A 567 0.39 -11.60 -49.40
N ASP A 568 0.11 -12.09 -50.62
CA ASP A 568 -1.19 -12.25 -51.28
C ASP A 568 -2.32 -12.77 -50.35
N GLY A 569 -3.56 -12.30 -50.57
CA GLY A 569 -4.73 -12.57 -49.72
C GLY A 569 -5.62 -13.72 -50.19
N GLY A 570 -5.70 -14.80 -49.41
CA GLY A 570 -6.34 -16.07 -49.75
C GLY A 570 -7.61 -16.43 -48.96
N LEU A 571 -8.53 -17.13 -49.62
CA LEU A 571 -9.77 -17.68 -49.05
C LEU A 571 -10.02 -19.12 -49.53
N ARG A 572 -10.53 -20.00 -48.64
CA ARG A 572 -10.95 -21.38 -48.95
C ARG A 572 -12.16 -21.81 -48.14
N THR A 573 -13.13 -22.52 -48.74
CA THR A 573 -14.23 -23.16 -48.00
C THR A 573 -14.01 -24.66 -47.80
N VAL A 574 -14.32 -25.14 -46.59
CA VAL A 574 -14.10 -26.52 -46.13
C VAL A 574 -15.35 -27.07 -45.44
N ARG A 575 -15.57 -28.39 -45.51
CA ARG A 575 -16.65 -29.08 -44.80
C ARG A 575 -16.10 -29.76 -43.54
N ILE A 576 -16.75 -29.54 -42.39
CA ILE A 576 -16.36 -30.12 -41.09
C ILE A 576 -17.58 -30.79 -40.44
N THR A 577 -17.73 -32.09 -40.68
CA THR A 577 -18.95 -32.85 -40.31
C THR A 577 -19.05 -33.15 -38.80
N ASN A 578 -20.23 -33.59 -38.36
CA ASN A 578 -20.48 -34.14 -37.01
C ASN A 578 -19.47 -35.24 -36.57
N ALA A 579 -18.85 -35.95 -37.51
CA ALA A 579 -17.87 -37.00 -37.23
C ALA A 579 -16.40 -36.51 -37.31
N GLY A 580 -16.18 -35.19 -37.42
CA GLY A 580 -14.87 -34.59 -37.62
C GLY A 580 -14.24 -34.87 -39.00
N ILE A 581 -15.01 -35.38 -39.96
CA ILE A 581 -14.55 -35.56 -41.36
C ILE A 581 -14.34 -34.17 -41.98
N LEU A 582 -13.15 -33.98 -42.54
CA LEU A 582 -12.69 -32.77 -43.23
C LEU A 582 -12.67 -33.01 -44.74
N SER A 583 -13.11 -32.03 -45.53
CA SER A 583 -12.90 -32.00 -46.98
C SER A 583 -12.79 -30.56 -47.48
N ASP A 584 -11.81 -30.28 -48.33
CA ASP A 584 -11.75 -29.05 -49.13
C ASP A 584 -12.97 -29.00 -50.09
N ILE A 585 -13.53 -27.82 -50.34
CA ILE A 585 -14.71 -27.64 -51.21
C ILE A 585 -14.38 -26.73 -52.39
N SER A 586 -13.91 -25.52 -52.10
CA SER A 586 -13.48 -24.58 -53.15
C SER A 586 -12.06 -24.91 -53.61
N PHE A 587 -11.71 -24.49 -54.83
CA PHE A 587 -10.31 -24.19 -55.10
C PHE A 587 -9.89 -22.96 -54.28
N HIS A 588 -8.59 -22.64 -54.27
CA HIS A 588 -8.10 -21.39 -53.69
C HIS A 588 -8.72 -20.17 -54.38
N VAL A 589 -9.20 -19.20 -53.61
CA VAL A 589 -9.77 -17.94 -54.13
C VAL A 589 -8.97 -16.76 -53.58
N TRP A 590 -8.41 -15.96 -54.47
CA TRP A 590 -7.77 -14.69 -54.13
C TRP A 590 -8.83 -13.64 -53.77
N PHE A 591 -8.72 -13.02 -52.59
CA PHE A 591 -9.45 -11.79 -52.27
C PHE A 591 -8.61 -10.54 -52.54
N ASP A 592 -7.28 -10.63 -52.49
CA ASP A 592 -6.32 -9.57 -52.86
C ASP A 592 -5.07 -10.18 -53.51
N ASP A 593 -4.57 -9.55 -54.57
CA ASP A 593 -3.49 -10.03 -55.43
C ASP A 593 -2.16 -9.26 -55.28
N ASP A 594 -2.04 -8.38 -54.26
CA ASP A 594 -0.80 -7.65 -53.90
C ASP A 594 -0.41 -7.83 -52.42
N ASP A 595 -1.34 -7.69 -51.45
CA ASP A 595 -1.07 -7.87 -50.01
C ASP A 595 -2.37 -8.10 -49.22
N GLY A 596 -2.44 -9.22 -48.50
CA GLY A 596 -3.57 -9.66 -47.67
C GLY A 596 -3.24 -9.71 -46.17
N GLY A 597 -2.20 -9.00 -45.72
CA GLY A 597 -1.59 -9.15 -44.39
C GLY A 597 -2.55 -9.07 -43.20
N SER A 598 -2.44 -10.06 -42.30
CA SER A 598 -3.23 -10.23 -41.07
C SER A 598 -4.75 -10.12 -41.32
N PRO A 599 -5.35 -11.02 -42.11
CA PRO A 599 -6.75 -10.91 -42.50
C PRO A 599 -7.70 -11.53 -41.47
N GLU A 600 -8.88 -10.94 -41.31
CA GLU A 600 -9.94 -11.41 -40.42
C GLU A 600 -11.31 -11.30 -41.12
N ILE A 601 -12.25 -12.21 -40.84
CA ILE A 601 -13.53 -12.32 -41.55
C ILE A 601 -14.74 -12.43 -40.59
N ILE A 602 -15.80 -11.68 -40.87
CA ILE A 602 -17.03 -11.67 -40.06
C ILE A 602 -18.29 -11.84 -40.93
N ASN A 603 -19.29 -12.56 -40.41
CA ASN A 603 -20.62 -12.64 -41.03
C ASN A 603 -21.42 -11.35 -40.82
N ILE A 604 -22.11 -10.88 -41.85
CA ILE A 604 -22.89 -9.64 -41.85
C ILE A 604 -24.39 -9.94 -41.75
N HIS A 605 -24.89 -10.73 -42.70
CA HIS A 605 -26.28 -11.14 -42.85
C HIS A 605 -26.35 -12.30 -43.84
N ASP A 606 -27.05 -13.39 -43.51
CA ASP A 606 -27.17 -14.61 -44.33
C ASP A 606 -25.83 -15.03 -44.99
N ASP A 607 -25.76 -15.00 -46.31
CA ASP A 607 -24.61 -15.42 -47.13
C ASP A 607 -23.55 -14.31 -47.33
N ILE A 608 -23.72 -13.12 -46.73
CA ILE A 608 -22.82 -11.98 -46.86
C ILE A 608 -21.79 -11.92 -45.72
N TYR A 609 -20.52 -11.79 -46.10
CA TYR A 609 -19.37 -11.70 -45.19
C TYR A 609 -18.52 -10.47 -45.52
N ALA A 610 -17.76 -9.99 -44.55
CA ALA A 610 -16.76 -8.94 -44.75
C ALA A 610 -15.39 -9.40 -44.27
N ILE A 611 -14.37 -9.17 -45.10
CA ILE A 611 -12.95 -9.41 -44.78
C ILE A 611 -12.29 -8.05 -44.50
N VAL A 612 -11.55 -7.95 -43.40
CA VAL A 612 -10.69 -6.81 -43.06
C VAL A 612 -9.22 -7.25 -43.11
N TYR A 613 -8.33 -6.43 -43.69
CA TYR A 613 -6.91 -6.76 -43.85
C TYR A 613 -6.03 -5.52 -44.09
N ALA A 614 -4.72 -5.69 -44.01
CA ALA A 614 -3.72 -4.65 -44.32
C ALA A 614 -3.05 -4.92 -45.68
N GLY A 615 -3.24 -4.02 -46.64
CA GLY A 615 -2.81 -4.12 -48.04
C GLY A 615 -3.60 -3.17 -48.95
N PRO A 616 -3.45 -3.21 -50.29
CA PRO A 616 -2.46 -3.96 -51.06
C PRO A 616 -1.04 -3.37 -51.03
N ILE A 617 -0.88 -2.09 -50.64
CA ILE A 617 0.38 -1.36 -50.86
C ILE A 617 1.37 -1.59 -49.70
N LEU A 618 2.02 -2.75 -49.63
CA LEU A 618 3.00 -3.10 -48.57
C LEU A 618 2.45 -2.79 -47.16
N ARG A 619 1.23 -3.27 -46.87
CA ARG A 619 0.42 -3.00 -45.67
C ARG A 619 0.18 -1.52 -45.32
N GLN A 620 0.46 -0.56 -46.21
CA GLN A 620 0.25 0.89 -45.97
C GLN A 620 -1.22 1.35 -46.14
N THR A 621 -2.15 0.43 -46.36
CA THR A 621 -3.58 0.72 -46.51
C THR A 621 -4.38 -0.35 -45.77
N GLY A 622 -5.49 0.04 -45.17
CA GLY A 622 -6.40 -0.84 -44.44
C GLY A 622 -7.67 -0.96 -45.24
N ILE A 623 -8.02 -2.19 -45.64
CA ILE A 623 -9.15 -2.47 -46.52
C ILE A 623 -10.22 -3.27 -45.77
N LEU A 624 -11.48 -2.89 -46.01
CA LEU A 624 -12.66 -3.72 -45.74
C LEU A 624 -13.30 -4.10 -47.08
N LYS A 625 -13.62 -5.38 -47.27
CA LYS A 625 -14.07 -5.98 -48.53
C LYS A 625 -15.24 -6.94 -48.29
N THR A 626 -16.41 -6.69 -48.88
CA THR A 626 -17.58 -7.57 -48.75
C THR A 626 -17.68 -8.59 -49.88
N ILE A 627 -18.12 -9.80 -49.52
CA ILE A 627 -18.18 -10.99 -50.37
C ILE A 627 -19.44 -11.81 -50.09
N GLU A 628 -19.85 -12.64 -51.06
CA GLU A 628 -20.96 -13.59 -50.93
C GLU A 628 -20.40 -15.01 -50.86
N ILE A 629 -20.75 -15.78 -49.82
CA ILE A 629 -20.40 -17.20 -49.66
C ILE A 629 -21.69 -17.99 -49.51
N SER A 630 -22.04 -18.78 -50.52
CA SER A 630 -23.30 -19.54 -50.53
C SER A 630 -23.35 -20.60 -49.42
N PRO A 631 -24.55 -21.11 -49.04
CA PRO A 631 -24.67 -22.18 -48.04
C PRO A 631 -24.02 -23.49 -48.47
N ALA A 632 -23.70 -23.66 -49.75
CA ALA A 632 -22.96 -24.82 -50.27
C ALA A 632 -21.44 -24.71 -50.08
N GLY A 633 -20.92 -23.48 -49.91
CA GLY A 633 -19.50 -23.13 -49.88
C GLY A 633 -18.97 -22.48 -51.15
N ASP A 634 -19.83 -22.08 -52.09
CA ASP A 634 -19.41 -21.40 -53.33
C ASP A 634 -19.20 -19.90 -53.07
N ILE A 635 -17.98 -19.42 -53.31
CA ILE A 635 -17.59 -18.01 -53.12
C ILE A 635 -17.89 -17.22 -54.41
N THR A 636 -18.70 -16.16 -54.32
CA THR A 636 -19.10 -15.33 -55.47
C THR A 636 -18.56 -13.90 -55.35
N LEU A 637 -17.77 -13.47 -56.35
CA LEU A 637 -17.02 -12.21 -56.38
C LEU A 637 -17.26 -11.41 -57.68
N SER A 638 -18.53 -11.30 -58.08
CA SER A 638 -19.10 -10.35 -59.06
C SER A 638 -20.42 -10.91 -59.62
N ARG A 639 -21.38 -10.02 -59.93
CA ARG A 639 -22.59 -10.41 -60.68
C ARG A 639 -22.35 -10.60 -62.19
N THR A 640 -21.20 -10.18 -62.74
CA THR A 640 -20.84 -10.39 -64.16
C THR A 640 -19.33 -10.30 -64.47
N ILE A 641 -18.84 -11.34 -65.17
CA ILE A 641 -17.60 -11.41 -66.01
C ILE A 641 -16.22 -11.49 -65.27
N PRO A 642 -15.42 -12.58 -65.46
CA PRO A 642 -14.01 -12.72 -65.02
C PRO A 642 -13.00 -11.96 -65.93
N PRO A 643 -11.68 -11.81 -65.61
CA PRO A 643 -10.83 -12.82 -64.95
C PRO A 643 -9.95 -12.34 -63.79
N LEU A 644 -10.28 -11.21 -63.15
CA LEU A 644 -9.65 -10.76 -61.91
C LEU A 644 -10.75 -10.55 -60.85
N ALA A 645 -10.51 -11.02 -59.63
CA ALA A 645 -11.50 -10.98 -58.56
C ALA A 645 -11.80 -9.53 -58.14
N LYS A 646 -13.08 -9.18 -57.93
CA LYS A 646 -13.48 -7.88 -57.39
C LYS A 646 -14.62 -8.03 -56.38
N ALA A 647 -14.59 -7.17 -55.38
CA ALA A 647 -15.52 -7.20 -54.26
C ALA A 647 -16.98 -6.97 -54.67
N PHE A 648 -17.91 -7.30 -53.77
CA PHE A 648 -19.27 -6.77 -53.84
C PHE A 648 -19.27 -5.27 -53.55
N ASP A 649 -18.62 -4.87 -52.45
CA ASP A 649 -18.23 -3.49 -52.13
C ASP A 649 -16.86 -3.49 -51.42
N GLN A 650 -16.10 -2.41 -51.53
CA GLN A 650 -14.76 -2.29 -50.95
C GLN A 650 -14.45 -0.85 -50.56
N ILE A 651 -13.93 -0.66 -49.34
CA ILE A 651 -13.48 0.64 -48.84
C ILE A 651 -12.10 0.57 -48.20
N SER A 652 -11.31 1.64 -48.37
CA SER A 652 -10.14 1.89 -47.54
C SER A 652 -10.62 2.57 -46.25
N PHE A 653 -10.51 1.87 -45.12
CA PHE A 653 -10.74 2.48 -43.82
C PHE A 653 -9.51 3.27 -43.35
N GLU A 654 -8.31 2.91 -43.81
CA GLU A 654 -7.06 3.61 -43.53
C GLU A 654 -6.13 3.68 -44.75
N SER A 655 -5.30 4.74 -44.87
CA SER A 655 -4.20 4.80 -45.82
C SER A 655 -3.09 5.73 -45.30
N THR A 656 -1.88 5.20 -45.11
CA THR A 656 -0.77 5.85 -44.41
C THR A 656 0.55 5.75 -45.17
N VAL A 657 0.90 6.80 -45.93
CA VAL A 657 2.15 6.86 -46.70
C VAL A 657 3.37 6.68 -45.79
N GLY A 658 4.10 5.58 -45.99
CA GLY A 658 5.34 5.26 -45.27
C GLY A 658 5.17 4.56 -43.91
N ASN A 659 3.94 4.24 -43.48
CA ASN A 659 3.67 3.49 -42.25
C ASN A 659 2.85 2.23 -42.56
N PHE A 660 3.15 1.12 -41.89
CA PHE A 660 2.49 -0.17 -42.05
C PHE A 660 1.30 -0.32 -41.10
N ILE A 661 0.21 -0.92 -41.55
CA ILE A 661 -0.90 -1.33 -40.69
C ILE A 661 -0.69 -2.78 -40.27
N ARG A 662 -1.05 -3.10 -39.02
CA ARG A 662 -0.92 -4.45 -38.44
C ARG A 662 -2.15 -4.81 -37.61
N SER A 663 -2.53 -6.08 -37.71
CA SER A 663 -3.60 -6.70 -36.91
C SER A 663 -4.90 -5.86 -36.89
N PRO A 664 -5.55 -5.65 -38.05
CA PRO A 664 -6.91 -5.17 -38.05
C PRO A 664 -7.84 -6.27 -37.51
N HIS A 665 -8.75 -5.88 -36.63
CA HIS A 665 -9.74 -6.76 -36.00
C HIS A 665 -11.12 -6.08 -36.10
N ILE A 666 -12.16 -6.83 -36.48
CA ILE A 666 -13.50 -6.33 -36.76
C ILE A 666 -14.58 -6.99 -35.87
N LEU A 667 -15.33 -6.14 -35.18
CA LEU A 667 -16.43 -6.57 -34.31
C LEU A 667 -17.74 -5.88 -34.72
N ARG A 668 -18.85 -6.63 -34.69
CA ARG A 668 -20.21 -6.08 -34.74
C ARG A 668 -20.52 -5.33 -33.45
N LEU A 669 -21.03 -4.10 -33.55
CA LEU A 669 -21.47 -3.32 -32.40
C LEU A 669 -22.92 -3.67 -32.03
N ASP A 670 -23.22 -3.63 -30.73
CA ASP A 670 -24.53 -3.95 -30.18
C ASP A 670 -25.61 -2.91 -30.50
N GLY A 671 -26.84 -3.41 -30.67
CA GLY A 671 -28.03 -2.62 -30.97
C GLY A 671 -28.71 -2.96 -32.30
N PRO A 672 -29.75 -2.18 -32.68
CA PRO A 672 -30.64 -2.50 -33.79
C PRO A 672 -30.11 -2.05 -35.17
N PHE A 673 -28.83 -1.69 -35.28
CA PHE A 673 -28.20 -1.20 -36.52
C PHE A 673 -26.95 -2.02 -36.82
N ASN A 674 -26.71 -2.36 -38.08
CA ASN A 674 -25.54 -3.11 -38.53
C ASN A 674 -24.26 -2.24 -38.53
N ARG A 675 -23.83 -1.81 -37.35
CA ARG A 675 -22.60 -1.05 -37.12
C ARG A 675 -21.46 -1.99 -36.79
N TYR A 676 -20.27 -1.63 -37.24
CA TYR A 676 -19.03 -2.38 -37.01
C TYR A 676 -17.93 -1.43 -36.54
N GLY A 677 -17.12 -1.90 -35.60
CA GLY A 677 -15.87 -1.27 -35.18
C GLY A 677 -14.69 -2.07 -35.69
N ILE A 678 -13.71 -1.38 -36.29
CA ILE A 678 -12.42 -1.97 -36.68
C ILE A 678 -11.34 -1.37 -35.80
N SER A 679 -10.68 -2.18 -34.96
CA SER A 679 -9.47 -1.80 -34.22
C SER A 679 -8.22 -2.23 -34.99
N TYR A 680 -7.20 -1.39 -35.08
CA TYR A 680 -5.97 -1.68 -35.81
C TYR A 680 -4.77 -0.93 -35.22
N SER A 681 -3.55 -1.38 -35.55
CA SER A 681 -2.32 -0.68 -35.21
C SER A 681 -1.58 -0.15 -36.45
N ILE A 682 -0.91 1.00 -36.31
CA ILE A 682 -0.02 1.60 -37.32
C ILE A 682 1.41 1.55 -36.81
N ASP A 683 2.38 1.28 -37.69
CA ASP A 683 3.80 1.09 -37.42
C ASP A 683 4.66 1.98 -38.34
N SER A 684 5.60 2.74 -37.79
CA SER A 684 6.42 3.70 -38.55
C SER A 684 7.92 3.40 -38.44
N PRO A 685 8.70 3.46 -39.54
CA PRO A 685 10.15 3.20 -39.52
C PRO A 685 10.99 4.10 -38.60
N THR A 686 10.44 5.19 -38.06
CA THR A 686 11.20 6.21 -37.30
C THR A 686 10.57 6.63 -35.97
N ALA A 687 9.33 6.24 -35.66
CA ALA A 687 8.65 6.63 -34.42
C ALA A 687 7.56 5.61 -34.02
N ASN A 688 7.11 5.72 -32.77
CA ASN A 688 6.13 4.85 -32.11
C ASN A 688 4.98 4.34 -33.00
N LEU A 689 4.67 3.05 -32.87
CA LEU A 689 3.38 2.47 -33.23
C LEU A 689 2.22 3.28 -32.61
N GLN A 690 1.02 3.19 -33.18
CA GLN A 690 -0.23 3.77 -32.63
C GLN A 690 -1.41 2.82 -32.75
N GLY A 691 -2.35 2.88 -31.81
CA GLY A 691 -3.61 2.13 -31.81
C GLY A 691 -4.80 3.02 -32.20
N LYS A 692 -5.55 2.60 -33.23
CA LYS A 692 -6.74 3.30 -33.76
C LYS A 692 -7.97 2.39 -33.82
N ILE A 693 -9.15 2.99 -33.66
CA ILE A 693 -10.43 2.38 -34.01
C ILE A 693 -11.15 3.21 -35.09
N THR A 694 -12.03 2.58 -35.86
CA THR A 694 -12.88 3.23 -36.88
C THR A 694 -14.26 2.58 -36.89
N THR A 695 -15.32 3.38 -37.01
CA THR A 695 -16.72 2.89 -36.96
C THR A 695 -17.45 3.14 -38.28
N LEU A 696 -18.20 2.14 -38.76
CA LEU A 696 -18.83 2.12 -40.08
C LEU A 696 -20.18 1.36 -40.09
N LEU A 697 -20.92 1.46 -41.19
CA LEU A 697 -22.13 0.66 -41.49
C LEU A 697 -21.84 -0.31 -42.63
N ILE A 698 -22.23 -1.57 -42.47
CA ILE A 698 -22.37 -2.53 -43.56
C ILE A 698 -23.85 -2.90 -43.63
N GLN A 699 -24.49 -2.66 -44.76
CA GLN A 699 -25.90 -3.02 -44.96
C GLN A 699 -26.06 -4.55 -45.09
N ASP A 700 -27.25 -5.08 -44.82
CA ASP A 700 -27.54 -6.53 -44.94
C ASP A 700 -27.25 -7.09 -46.34
N ASN A 701 -27.27 -6.24 -47.36
CA ASN A 701 -26.93 -6.58 -48.75
C ASN A 701 -25.43 -6.48 -49.09
N GLY A 702 -24.55 -6.18 -48.12
CA GLY A 702 -23.10 -6.06 -48.31
C GLY A 702 -22.58 -4.69 -48.77
N LEU A 703 -23.42 -3.66 -48.93
CA LEU A 703 -22.97 -2.30 -49.25
C LEU A 703 -22.38 -1.57 -48.03
N ILE A 704 -21.35 -0.74 -48.26
CA ILE A 704 -20.61 0.00 -47.23
C ILE A 704 -20.80 1.52 -47.44
N PRO A 705 -22.00 2.08 -47.17
CA PRO A 705 -22.37 3.42 -47.64
C PRO A 705 -21.70 4.58 -46.87
N VAL A 706 -21.25 4.37 -45.62
CA VAL A 706 -20.77 5.43 -44.71
C VAL A 706 -19.76 4.89 -43.70
N ILE A 707 -18.61 5.57 -43.58
CA ILE A 707 -17.75 5.57 -42.38
C ILE A 707 -18.27 6.69 -41.46
N PHE A 708 -18.59 6.37 -40.21
CA PHE A 708 -19.16 7.34 -39.25
C PHE A 708 -18.09 8.10 -38.47
N LYS A 709 -17.00 7.42 -38.11
CA LYS A 709 -15.84 8.05 -37.49
C LYS A 709 -14.57 7.29 -37.87
N LYS A 710 -13.66 7.96 -38.57
CA LYS A 710 -12.30 7.48 -38.89
C LYS A 710 -11.30 8.00 -37.85
N ASP A 711 -10.11 7.41 -37.80
CA ASP A 711 -8.91 7.96 -37.14
C ASP A 711 -9.01 8.13 -35.61
N VAL A 712 -9.80 7.30 -34.94
CA VAL A 712 -10.05 7.41 -33.50
C VAL A 712 -8.90 6.76 -32.72
N ILE A 713 -7.87 7.53 -32.37
CA ILE A 713 -6.66 7.06 -31.67
C ILE A 713 -7.00 6.70 -30.21
N PHE A 714 -7.07 5.41 -29.87
CA PHE A 714 -7.22 4.94 -28.48
C PHE A 714 -5.88 4.81 -27.74
N GLU A 715 -4.78 4.69 -28.49
CA GLU A 715 -3.42 4.62 -27.96
C GLU A 715 -2.44 5.42 -28.85
N PRO A 716 -1.98 6.59 -28.40
CA PRO A 716 -1.02 7.42 -29.15
C PRO A 716 0.44 6.93 -29.06
N PHE A 717 0.74 5.93 -28.22
CA PHE A 717 2.06 5.30 -28.07
C PHE A 717 2.07 3.84 -28.54
N LEU A 718 3.15 3.11 -28.28
CA LEU A 718 3.35 1.75 -28.81
C LEU A 718 2.16 0.84 -28.51
N CYS A 719 1.38 0.54 -29.55
CA CYS A 719 0.27 -0.41 -29.57
C CYS A 719 0.56 -1.48 -30.62
N SER A 720 0.48 -2.75 -30.23
CA SER A 720 0.69 -3.89 -31.13
C SER A 720 -0.35 -4.97 -30.83
N ALA A 721 -0.88 -5.58 -31.89
CA ALA A 721 -1.95 -6.59 -31.85
C ALA A 721 -3.17 -6.19 -30.98
N PRO A 722 -3.91 -5.12 -31.35
CA PRO A 722 -5.11 -4.72 -30.63
C PRO A 722 -6.30 -5.64 -30.94
N TYR A 723 -6.85 -6.25 -29.90
CA TYR A 723 -8.00 -7.14 -29.95
C TYR A 723 -9.19 -6.51 -29.19
N PHE A 724 -10.37 -6.48 -29.80
CA PHE A 724 -11.51 -5.66 -29.37
C PHE A 724 -12.75 -6.52 -29.12
N ILE A 725 -13.35 -6.42 -27.94
CA ILE A 725 -14.41 -7.31 -27.46
C ILE A 725 -15.62 -6.54 -26.93
N PRO A 726 -16.85 -7.08 -27.02
CA PRO A 726 -18.00 -6.51 -26.34
C PRO A 726 -17.90 -6.78 -24.82
N ILE A 727 -18.41 -5.86 -24.01
CA ILE A 727 -18.64 -6.05 -22.58
C ILE A 727 -20.14 -6.14 -22.32
N VAL A 728 -20.84 -5.00 -22.35
CA VAL A 728 -22.32 -4.87 -22.22
C VAL A 728 -22.76 -3.58 -22.93
N ASP A 729 -23.86 -3.63 -23.69
CA ASP A 729 -24.53 -2.48 -24.33
C ASP A 729 -23.61 -1.54 -25.15
N ASP A 730 -23.24 -0.38 -24.59
CA ASP A 730 -22.38 0.61 -25.25
C ASP A 730 -20.90 0.47 -24.86
N VAL A 731 -20.54 -0.53 -24.03
CA VAL A 731 -19.21 -0.73 -23.44
C VAL A 731 -18.46 -1.86 -24.12
N TYR A 732 -17.21 -1.60 -24.50
CA TYR A 732 -16.31 -2.52 -25.17
C TYR A 732 -14.92 -2.49 -24.53
N GLY A 733 -14.18 -3.59 -24.61
CA GLY A 733 -12.78 -3.70 -24.18
C GLY A 733 -11.83 -3.74 -25.37
N ILE A 734 -10.64 -3.14 -25.24
CA ILE A 734 -9.53 -3.27 -26.20
C ILE A 734 -8.29 -3.74 -25.43
N VAL A 735 -7.72 -4.90 -25.78
CA VAL A 735 -6.47 -5.42 -25.23
C VAL A 735 -5.35 -5.33 -26.27
N TYR A 736 -4.16 -4.88 -25.86
CA TYR A 736 -3.00 -4.71 -26.74
C TYR A 736 -1.67 -4.75 -25.97
N ARG A 737 -0.55 -4.80 -26.71
CA ARG A 737 0.82 -4.73 -26.17
C ARG A 737 1.37 -3.30 -26.17
N GLY A 738 1.91 -2.86 -25.02
CA GLY A 738 2.37 -1.49 -24.73
C GLY A 738 3.88 -1.20 -24.88
N GLU A 739 4.32 0.03 -24.56
CA GLU A 739 5.72 0.49 -24.72
C GLU A 739 6.76 -0.38 -23.97
N SER A 740 6.44 -0.89 -22.79
CA SER A 740 7.33 -1.72 -21.97
C SER A 740 7.17 -3.23 -22.23
N ALA A 741 6.65 -3.60 -23.40
CA ALA A 741 6.26 -4.96 -23.79
C ALA A 741 5.20 -5.64 -22.91
N GLY A 742 4.74 -5.03 -21.82
CA GLY A 742 3.60 -5.47 -21.01
C GLY A 742 2.25 -5.29 -21.72
N GLY A 743 1.22 -5.99 -21.24
CA GLY A 743 -0.13 -5.92 -21.79
C GLY A 743 -0.93 -4.78 -21.17
N ILE A 744 -1.83 -4.19 -21.95
CA ILE A 744 -2.75 -3.14 -21.51
C ILE A 744 -4.15 -3.53 -21.96
N ILE A 745 -5.14 -3.38 -21.07
CA ILE A 745 -6.53 -3.23 -21.49
C ILE A 745 -6.93 -1.75 -21.35
N LYS A 746 -7.88 -1.33 -22.18
CA LYS A 746 -8.72 -0.16 -21.95
C LYS A 746 -10.17 -0.52 -22.24
N THR A 747 -11.12 0.19 -21.65
CA THR A 747 -12.53 0.16 -22.05
C THR A 747 -12.88 1.43 -22.85
N ILE A 748 -13.84 1.30 -23.76
CA ILE A 748 -14.33 2.38 -24.62
C ILE A 748 -15.86 2.33 -24.69
N LYS A 749 -16.49 3.51 -24.72
CA LYS A 749 -17.92 3.62 -25.03
C LYS A 749 -18.14 3.93 -26.51
N ILE A 750 -18.98 3.15 -27.16
CA ILE A 750 -19.39 3.31 -28.55
C ILE A 750 -20.90 3.14 -28.62
N SER A 751 -21.63 4.23 -28.91
CA SER A 751 -23.09 4.16 -28.98
C SER A 751 -23.57 3.24 -30.10
N ASN A 752 -24.80 2.74 -29.98
CA ASN A 752 -25.47 1.92 -31.00
C ASN A 752 -25.57 2.62 -32.38
N PHE A 753 -25.34 3.94 -32.47
CA PHE A 753 -25.26 4.68 -33.73
C PHE A 753 -23.86 4.67 -34.38
N GLY A 754 -22.86 4.07 -33.72
CA GLY A 754 -21.44 4.08 -34.09
C GLY A 754 -20.69 5.32 -33.62
N SER A 755 -21.22 6.10 -32.67
CA SER A 755 -20.61 7.36 -32.22
C SER A 755 -19.76 7.17 -30.96
N ILE A 756 -18.55 7.71 -30.99
CA ILE A 756 -17.61 7.86 -29.87
C ILE A 756 -17.47 9.38 -29.66
N ASN A 757 -17.48 9.90 -28.42
CA ASN A 757 -17.37 11.35 -28.20
C ASN A 757 -16.04 11.91 -28.74
N LYS A 758 -15.97 13.24 -28.86
CA LYS A 758 -15.08 13.92 -29.81
C LYS A 758 -13.64 13.41 -29.78
N ASP A 759 -13.05 13.30 -28.60
CA ASP A 759 -11.81 12.55 -28.40
C ASP A 759 -12.05 11.24 -27.63
N PRO A 760 -11.58 10.08 -28.12
CA PRO A 760 -11.53 8.86 -27.32
C PRO A 760 -10.57 9.03 -26.13
N ILE A 761 -9.62 9.96 -26.25
CA ILE A 761 -8.71 10.42 -25.19
C ILE A 761 -9.49 11.14 -24.06
N GLN A 762 -10.79 11.46 -24.23
CA GLN A 762 -11.67 11.90 -23.13
C GLN A 762 -12.68 10.82 -22.71
N ASP A 763 -13.17 9.99 -23.64
CA ASP A 763 -14.18 8.94 -23.37
C ASP A 763 -13.61 7.66 -22.73
N MET A 764 -12.36 7.31 -23.03
CA MET A 764 -11.69 6.09 -22.54
C MET A 764 -11.04 6.34 -21.18
N ASP A 765 -11.86 6.72 -20.22
CA ASP A 765 -11.54 6.81 -18.79
C ASP A 765 -10.16 7.48 -18.54
N GLU A 766 -10.01 8.74 -18.98
CA GLU A 766 -8.71 9.42 -19.11
C GLU A 766 -8.02 9.69 -17.77
N ALA A 767 -7.38 8.65 -17.29
CA ALA A 767 -6.35 8.66 -16.30
C ALA A 767 -5.12 8.02 -16.98
N GLY A 768 -3.95 8.64 -16.83
CA GLY A 768 -2.68 8.09 -17.30
C GLY A 768 -2.46 8.03 -18.84
N GLY A 769 -2.37 9.18 -19.52
CA GLY A 769 -1.92 9.20 -20.91
C GLY A 769 -1.43 10.56 -21.42
N LEU A 770 -0.22 10.58 -22.03
CA LEU A 770 0.42 11.64 -22.86
C LEU A 770 1.70 12.34 -22.33
N LYS A 771 2.59 11.61 -21.62
CA LYS A 771 4.00 12.02 -21.34
C LYS A 771 4.16 13.50 -20.96
N CYS A 772 3.29 13.96 -20.07
CA CYS A 772 3.10 15.37 -19.79
C CYS A 772 3.71 15.76 -18.43
N TYR A 773 4.60 16.75 -18.46
CA TYR A 773 5.03 17.43 -17.24
C TYR A 773 3.94 18.45 -16.88
N ALA A 774 3.45 18.39 -15.65
CA ALA A 774 2.72 19.51 -15.05
C ALA A 774 3.77 20.58 -14.73
N GLU A 775 3.70 21.72 -15.40
CA GLU A 775 4.75 22.74 -15.30
C GLU A 775 4.33 23.89 -14.37
N ASP A 776 3.02 24.17 -14.26
CA ASP A 776 2.44 24.98 -13.17
C ASP A 776 0.95 24.66 -12.95
N GLU A 777 0.45 24.83 -11.72
CA GLU A 777 -0.88 24.35 -11.28
C GLU A 777 -1.55 25.34 -10.32
N ILE A 778 -2.89 25.37 -10.25
CA ILE A 778 -3.60 26.24 -9.29
C ILE A 778 -4.92 25.65 -8.79
N LEU A 779 -5.19 25.78 -7.49
CA LEU A 779 -6.51 25.49 -6.92
C LEU A 779 -7.51 26.57 -7.37
N THR A 780 -8.70 26.17 -7.84
CA THR A 780 -9.74 27.12 -8.24
C THR A 780 -10.21 28.00 -7.08
N SER A 781 -10.72 29.18 -7.41
CA SER A 781 -11.17 30.18 -6.43
C SER A 781 -12.29 29.71 -5.47
N ASP A 782 -12.97 28.61 -5.80
CA ASP A 782 -13.98 27.93 -4.99
C ASP A 782 -13.47 26.64 -4.30
N SER A 783 -12.19 26.31 -4.45
CA SER A 783 -11.53 25.12 -3.90
C SER A 783 -12.11 23.77 -4.34
N ARG A 784 -12.83 23.70 -5.47
CA ARG A 784 -13.44 22.46 -5.99
C ARG A 784 -12.65 21.75 -7.09
N TYR A 785 -11.70 22.42 -7.73
CA TYR A 785 -10.84 21.82 -8.76
C TYR A 785 -9.39 22.27 -8.59
N VAL A 786 -8.43 21.42 -8.94
CA VAL A 786 -7.09 21.86 -9.33
C VAL A 786 -7.10 22.09 -10.85
N ALA A 787 -6.36 23.08 -11.33
CA ALA A 787 -6.21 23.43 -12.73
C ALA A 787 -4.72 23.43 -13.11
N ASP A 788 -4.34 22.52 -13.98
CA ASP A 788 -2.95 22.11 -14.22
C ASP A 788 -2.53 22.47 -15.65
N VAL A 789 -1.43 23.20 -15.80
CA VAL A 789 -0.82 23.51 -17.10
C VAL A 789 0.19 22.42 -17.46
N TYR A 790 -0.19 21.59 -18.41
CA TYR A 790 0.61 20.49 -18.93
C TYR A 790 1.32 20.86 -20.23
N ARG A 791 2.56 20.42 -20.36
CA ARG A 791 3.23 20.25 -21.67
C ARG A 791 2.82 18.91 -22.26
N GLY A 792 2.06 18.93 -23.37
CA GLY A 792 1.64 17.72 -24.08
C GLY A 792 2.64 17.24 -25.14
N ILE A 793 2.29 16.13 -25.80
CA ILE A 793 3.00 15.65 -26.99
C ILE A 793 3.02 16.69 -28.13
N ASP A 794 3.90 16.47 -29.11
CA ASP A 794 4.16 17.37 -30.23
C ASP A 794 4.62 18.79 -29.85
N ALA A 795 4.93 19.04 -28.57
CA ALA A 795 5.15 20.36 -27.97
C ALA A 795 3.88 21.22 -27.76
N LYS A 796 2.70 20.61 -27.66
CA LYS A 796 1.42 21.28 -27.32
C LYS A 796 1.44 21.84 -25.89
N LEU A 797 0.73 22.93 -25.65
CA LEU A 797 0.41 23.43 -24.30
C LEU A 797 -1.05 23.12 -24.00
N VAL A 798 -1.33 22.52 -22.83
CA VAL A 798 -2.66 22.01 -22.45
C VAL A 798 -2.98 22.51 -21.04
N LEU A 799 -4.25 22.86 -20.79
CA LEU A 799 -4.79 23.00 -19.44
C LEU A 799 -5.69 21.79 -19.18
N LYS A 800 -5.61 21.18 -18.01
CA LYS A 800 -6.64 20.24 -17.53
C LYS A 800 -7.16 20.68 -16.16
N THR A 801 -8.29 20.12 -15.76
CA THR A 801 -8.86 20.32 -14.41
C THR A 801 -9.14 18.99 -13.74
N VAL A 802 -9.02 18.94 -12.41
CA VAL A 802 -9.25 17.73 -11.61
C VAL A 802 -10.11 18.07 -10.41
N ALA A 803 -11.22 17.37 -10.21
CA ALA A 803 -12.14 17.61 -9.09
C ALA A 803 -11.48 17.30 -7.73
N VAL A 804 -11.87 18.04 -6.68
CA VAL A 804 -11.32 17.91 -5.33
C VAL A 804 -12.42 17.62 -4.32
N ASN A 805 -12.31 16.50 -3.61
CA ASN A 805 -13.20 16.13 -2.53
C ASN A 805 -12.73 16.76 -1.21
N THR A 806 -13.42 17.81 -0.79
CA THR A 806 -13.12 18.58 0.42
C THR A 806 -13.39 17.81 1.73
N THR A 807 -14.07 16.66 1.67
CA THR A 807 -14.47 15.85 2.84
C THR A 807 -13.51 14.69 3.10
N SER A 808 -13.21 13.87 2.08
CA SER A 808 -12.16 12.83 2.15
C SER A 808 -10.75 13.40 2.00
N LYS A 809 -10.63 14.71 1.72
CA LYS A 809 -9.38 15.42 1.42
C LYS A 809 -8.63 14.95 0.17
N THR A 810 -9.23 14.10 -0.65
CA THR A 810 -8.62 13.55 -1.87
C THR A 810 -8.89 14.43 -3.10
N VAL A 811 -8.00 14.33 -4.07
CA VAL A 811 -8.22 14.78 -5.45
C VAL A 811 -8.75 13.59 -6.26
N ALA A 812 -9.56 13.84 -7.30
CA ALA A 812 -10.10 12.81 -8.17
C ALA A 812 -9.01 12.21 -9.08
N GLN A 813 -9.15 10.92 -9.41
CA GLN A 813 -8.19 10.20 -10.26
C GLN A 813 -8.41 10.45 -11.77
N LYS A 814 -9.49 11.14 -12.15
CA LYS A 814 -9.87 11.45 -13.54
C LYS A 814 -9.95 12.97 -13.74
N PHE A 815 -9.49 13.44 -14.90
CA PHE A 815 -9.68 14.83 -15.29
C PHE A 815 -11.17 15.16 -15.49
N THR A 816 -11.57 16.37 -15.09
CA THR A 816 -12.92 16.91 -15.29
C THR A 816 -13.04 17.57 -16.66
N ASP A 817 -11.98 18.20 -17.15
CA ASP A 817 -11.87 18.74 -18.51
C ASP A 817 -10.40 18.82 -18.96
N SER A 818 -10.17 18.93 -20.28
CA SER A 818 -8.86 18.96 -20.93
C SER A 818 -8.92 19.81 -22.20
N PHE A 819 -8.10 20.87 -22.27
CA PHE A 819 -8.16 21.89 -23.33
C PHE A 819 -6.77 22.29 -23.84
N ILE A 820 -6.56 22.23 -25.16
CA ILE A 820 -5.30 22.63 -25.80
C ILE A 820 -5.20 24.16 -25.89
N ILE A 821 -4.37 24.76 -25.04
CA ILE A 821 -4.07 26.21 -25.05
C ILE A 821 -3.30 26.58 -26.33
N GLU A 822 -2.32 25.79 -26.75
CA GLU A 822 -1.47 26.12 -27.91
C GLU A 822 -1.04 24.84 -28.64
N LEU A 823 -1.01 24.88 -29.97
CA LEU A 823 -0.49 23.78 -30.77
C LEU A 823 1.05 23.80 -30.78
N GLY A 824 1.65 22.62 -30.68
CA GLY A 824 3.09 22.44 -30.79
C GLY A 824 3.59 22.46 -32.24
N TYR A 825 4.90 22.61 -32.43
CA TYR A 825 5.51 22.80 -33.75
C TYR A 825 6.61 21.76 -34.02
N THR A 826 6.47 21.05 -35.14
CA THR A 826 7.48 20.11 -35.66
C THR A 826 8.66 20.85 -36.27
N SER A 827 9.88 20.55 -35.83
CA SER A 827 11.07 20.99 -36.56
C SER A 827 11.30 20.17 -37.84
N SER A 828 12.09 20.72 -38.77
CA SER A 828 12.57 20.01 -39.96
C SER A 828 13.37 18.74 -39.67
N ASN A 829 13.77 18.54 -38.41
CA ASN A 829 14.62 17.44 -37.95
C ASN A 829 13.83 16.46 -37.05
N GLY A 830 12.49 16.48 -37.10
CA GLY A 830 11.60 15.60 -36.32
C GLY A 830 11.62 15.85 -34.80
N THR A 831 12.36 16.86 -34.33
CA THR A 831 12.52 17.16 -32.90
C THR A 831 11.46 18.17 -32.45
N TYR A 832 10.69 17.82 -31.43
CA TYR A 832 9.62 18.67 -30.88
C TYR A 832 10.15 19.57 -29.75
N ASN A 833 10.12 20.88 -29.97
CA ASN A 833 10.60 21.87 -29.01
C ASN A 833 9.42 22.68 -28.47
N ALA A 834 9.21 22.64 -27.15
CA ALA A 834 8.03 23.21 -26.48
C ALA A 834 8.33 24.48 -25.71
N SER A 835 7.26 25.13 -25.24
CA SER A 835 7.29 25.99 -24.05
C SER A 835 7.79 25.19 -22.84
N TYR A 836 8.68 25.77 -22.06
CA TYR A 836 9.09 25.28 -20.74
C TYR A 836 8.63 26.28 -19.67
N GLU A 837 8.28 25.76 -18.50
CA GLU A 837 7.93 26.47 -17.27
C GLU A 837 6.94 27.66 -17.47
N PRO A 838 5.76 27.41 -18.10
CA PRO A 838 4.64 28.36 -18.09
C PRO A 838 4.18 28.70 -16.66
N THR A 839 3.45 29.80 -16.48
CA THR A 839 2.94 30.22 -15.16
C THR A 839 1.45 30.57 -15.22
N ILE A 840 0.62 29.99 -14.34
CA ILE A 840 -0.82 30.25 -14.22
C ILE A 840 -1.13 31.10 -12.98
N ILE A 841 -1.92 32.17 -13.17
CA ILE A 841 -2.38 33.05 -12.08
C ILE A 841 -3.90 33.33 -12.15
N PRO A 842 -4.57 33.57 -11.00
CA PRO A 842 -6.00 33.82 -10.97
C PRO A 842 -6.29 35.31 -11.18
N ILE A 843 -7.02 35.66 -12.24
CA ILE A 843 -7.38 37.04 -12.58
C ILE A 843 -8.57 37.50 -11.74
N TYR A 844 -9.75 36.91 -11.93
CA TYR A 844 -10.97 37.28 -11.23
C TYR A 844 -12.01 36.15 -11.31
N ASN A 845 -12.60 35.76 -10.17
CA ASN A 845 -13.56 34.66 -10.06
C ASN A 845 -13.14 33.37 -10.80
N ASP A 846 -13.73 33.11 -11.95
CA ASP A 846 -13.55 31.95 -12.81
C ASP A 846 -12.55 32.18 -13.96
N VAL A 847 -11.88 33.33 -14.01
CA VAL A 847 -10.90 33.72 -15.03
C VAL A 847 -9.45 33.61 -14.54
N TYR A 848 -8.60 32.98 -15.35
CA TYR A 848 -7.17 32.74 -15.10
C TYR A 848 -6.33 33.19 -16.31
N ALA A 849 -5.04 33.46 -16.10
CA ALA A 849 -4.10 33.84 -17.15
C ALA A 849 -2.84 32.98 -17.06
N ILE A 850 -2.31 32.58 -18.22
CA ILE A 850 -1.22 31.61 -18.38
C ILE A 850 -0.16 32.24 -19.27
N ALA A 851 1.03 32.51 -18.74
CA ALA A 851 2.17 33.04 -19.48
C ALA A 851 3.11 31.91 -19.92
N TYR A 852 3.59 31.90 -21.18
CA TYR A 852 4.38 30.81 -21.74
C TYR A 852 5.30 31.25 -22.91
N CYS A 853 6.40 30.52 -23.16
CA CYS A 853 7.32 30.78 -24.26
C CYS A 853 7.06 29.86 -25.47
N HIS A 854 6.31 30.33 -26.47
CA HIS A 854 6.02 29.55 -27.68
C HIS A 854 7.25 29.45 -28.59
N TYR A 855 7.79 28.25 -28.76
CA TYR A 855 9.02 27.98 -29.49
C TYR A 855 8.75 27.68 -30.98
N MET A 856 9.45 28.35 -31.91
CA MET A 856 9.41 28.04 -33.35
C MET A 856 10.82 27.83 -33.92
N THR A 857 11.10 26.65 -34.49
CA THR A 857 12.47 26.32 -34.96
C THR A 857 12.98 27.17 -36.12
N VAL A 858 12.15 27.47 -37.11
CA VAL A 858 12.57 28.19 -38.33
C VAL A 858 11.48 29.17 -38.77
N PRO A 859 11.78 30.47 -39.00
CA PRO A 859 13.07 31.14 -38.79
C PRO A 859 13.18 31.77 -37.38
N MET A 860 13.60 30.99 -36.38
CA MET A 860 14.14 31.46 -35.09
C MET A 860 13.29 32.51 -34.33
N PHE A 861 11.99 32.27 -34.15
CA PHE A 861 11.13 33.08 -33.28
C PHE A 861 10.79 32.34 -31.98
N HIS A 862 10.77 33.09 -30.88
CA HIS A 862 10.41 32.59 -29.56
C HIS A 862 9.48 33.61 -28.90
N ASP A 863 8.19 33.36 -29.03
CA ASP A 863 7.13 34.28 -28.61
C ASP A 863 6.84 34.11 -27.11
N GLY A 864 7.14 35.12 -26.31
CA GLY A 864 6.52 35.28 -25.00
C GLY A 864 5.04 35.58 -25.20
N LYS A 865 4.17 34.64 -24.82
CA LYS A 865 2.71 34.75 -24.96
C LYS A 865 2.01 34.71 -23.61
N ILE A 866 0.81 35.27 -23.57
CA ILE A 866 -0.19 35.02 -22.53
C ILE A 866 -1.46 34.48 -23.20
N ALA A 867 -2.06 33.44 -22.62
CA ALA A 867 -3.44 33.05 -22.87
C ALA A 867 -4.30 33.34 -21.64
N THR A 868 -5.53 33.78 -21.84
CA THR A 868 -6.54 33.88 -20.78
C THR A 868 -7.62 32.83 -20.98
N VAL A 869 -8.05 32.23 -19.88
CA VAL A 869 -8.97 31.08 -19.85
C VAL A 869 -10.02 31.28 -18.79
N LYS A 870 -11.15 30.60 -18.97
CA LYS A 870 -12.24 30.50 -18.01
C LYS A 870 -12.38 29.06 -17.54
N ILE A 871 -12.53 28.85 -16.24
CA ILE A 871 -12.77 27.54 -15.62
C ILE A 871 -14.06 27.64 -14.80
N ASN A 872 -15.12 26.98 -15.26
CA ASN A 872 -16.46 27.21 -14.71
C ASN A 872 -16.74 26.37 -13.44
N ALA A 873 -17.93 26.55 -12.86
CA ALA A 873 -18.37 25.89 -11.63
C ALA A 873 -18.53 24.35 -11.73
N ALA A 874 -18.35 23.75 -12.90
CA ALA A 874 -18.31 22.32 -13.16
C ALA A 874 -16.92 21.85 -13.64
N GLY A 875 -15.88 22.68 -13.48
CA GLY A 875 -14.50 22.38 -13.89
C GLY A 875 -14.20 22.61 -15.36
N HIS A 876 -15.21 22.93 -16.20
CA HIS A 876 -15.01 23.03 -17.65
C HIS A 876 -14.20 24.25 -18.08
N ILE A 877 -13.35 24.05 -19.08
CA ILE A 877 -12.35 25.01 -19.56
C ILE A 877 -12.81 25.66 -20.88
N SER A 878 -12.62 26.98 -21.02
CA SER A 878 -12.72 27.65 -22.32
C SER A 878 -11.69 28.77 -22.46
N LEU A 879 -11.07 28.88 -23.64
CA LEU A 879 -10.20 30.01 -23.99
C LEU A 879 -11.00 31.32 -24.09
N ILE A 880 -10.39 32.41 -23.63
CA ILE A 880 -10.87 33.79 -23.80
C ILE A 880 -10.05 34.48 -24.90
N GLU A 881 -8.73 34.59 -24.72
CA GLU A 881 -7.84 35.34 -25.62
C GLU A 881 -6.40 34.78 -25.62
N ARG A 882 -5.60 35.11 -26.65
CA ARG A 882 -4.15 34.90 -26.71
C ARG A 882 -3.45 36.18 -27.17
N TYR A 883 -2.28 36.49 -26.62
CA TYR A 883 -1.52 37.69 -26.94
C TYR A 883 0.01 37.45 -26.83
N THR A 884 0.77 37.76 -27.89
CA THR A 884 2.24 37.80 -27.86
C THR A 884 2.71 39.14 -27.28
N PHE A 885 3.49 39.11 -26.20
CA PHE A 885 4.05 40.30 -25.53
C PHE A 885 5.50 40.61 -25.90
N ASP A 886 6.27 39.63 -26.38
CA ASP A 886 7.62 39.78 -26.93
C ASP A 886 7.91 38.65 -27.92
N ALA A 887 8.55 38.92 -29.06
CA ALA A 887 8.89 37.93 -30.09
C ALA A 887 10.32 37.36 -29.96
N ASN A 888 11.05 37.74 -28.91
CA ASN A 888 12.45 37.38 -28.66
C ASN A 888 12.65 36.90 -27.21
N CYS A 889 11.72 36.12 -26.67
CA CYS A 889 11.79 35.58 -25.31
C CYS A 889 12.64 34.29 -25.26
N MET A 890 13.48 34.08 -24.24
CA MET A 890 14.14 32.76 -24.07
C MET A 890 13.20 31.79 -23.37
N ASN A 891 13.35 30.52 -23.73
CA ASN A 891 12.67 29.37 -23.16
C ASN A 891 13.26 29.03 -21.76
N THR A 892 12.81 29.79 -20.76
CA THR A 892 13.19 29.71 -19.34
C THR A 892 12.02 30.17 -18.49
N PRO A 893 11.90 29.71 -17.22
CA PRO A 893 10.81 30.08 -16.33
C PRO A 893 10.57 31.58 -16.27
N PHE A 894 9.30 31.94 -16.32
CA PHE A 894 8.82 33.31 -16.14
C PHE A 894 8.45 33.54 -14.68
N SER A 895 8.49 34.81 -14.26
CA SER A 895 7.77 35.23 -13.06
C SER A 895 6.66 36.18 -13.44
N PHE A 896 5.44 35.64 -13.47
CA PHE A 896 4.21 36.36 -13.79
C PHE A 896 3.45 36.66 -12.49
N ILE A 897 3.35 37.93 -12.12
CA ILE A 897 2.72 38.36 -10.85
C ILE A 897 1.76 39.54 -11.02
N PRO A 898 0.73 39.68 -10.17
CA PRO A 898 -0.06 40.90 -10.07
C PRO A 898 0.76 42.05 -9.46
N ILE A 899 0.62 43.25 -10.03
CA ILE A 899 1.13 44.52 -9.47
C ILE A 899 -0.03 45.25 -8.78
N ASN A 900 -1.16 45.36 -9.46
CA ASN A 900 -2.39 45.92 -8.92
C ASN A 900 -3.58 45.15 -9.48
N LYS A 901 -4.03 44.15 -8.74
CA LYS A 901 -5.10 43.24 -9.15
C LYS A 901 -6.44 43.97 -9.36
N SER A 902 -6.76 44.97 -8.54
CA SER A 902 -7.97 45.80 -8.68
C SER A 902 -8.01 46.63 -9.96
N ASN A 903 -6.85 47.08 -10.46
CA ASN A 903 -6.76 47.86 -11.71
C ASN A 903 -6.38 47.00 -12.94
N GLY A 904 -6.21 45.69 -12.76
CA GLY A 904 -5.87 44.75 -13.83
C GLY A 904 -4.42 44.84 -14.32
N PHE A 905 -3.47 45.34 -13.52
CA PHE A 905 -2.05 45.42 -13.90
C PHE A 905 -1.23 44.25 -13.35
N TYR A 906 -0.48 43.59 -14.25
CA TYR A 906 0.39 42.44 -13.99
C TYR A 906 1.76 42.70 -14.61
N ALA A 907 2.79 41.97 -14.18
CA ALA A 907 4.09 41.96 -14.87
C ALA A 907 4.67 40.56 -15.03
N VAL A 908 5.37 40.38 -16.15
CA VAL A 908 6.19 39.21 -16.47
C VAL A 908 7.66 39.64 -16.39
N ALA A 909 8.46 38.97 -15.57
CA ALA A 909 9.92 39.00 -15.65
C ALA A 909 10.40 37.75 -16.41
N TYR A 910 11.30 37.94 -17.39
CA TYR A 910 11.73 36.92 -18.34
C TYR A 910 13.13 37.22 -18.89
N GLN A 911 13.72 36.22 -19.55
CA GLN A 911 14.99 36.34 -20.28
C GLN A 911 14.73 36.58 -21.77
N LEU A 912 15.58 37.34 -22.46
CA LEU A 912 15.55 37.48 -23.92
C LEU A 912 16.40 36.40 -24.62
N TYR A 913 15.95 35.90 -25.78
CA TYR A 913 16.64 34.84 -26.51
C TYR A 913 17.98 35.32 -27.11
N SER A 914 17.94 36.34 -27.97
CA SER A 914 19.09 36.74 -28.79
C SER A 914 20.34 37.18 -28.01
N ASN A 915 20.20 37.61 -26.76
CA ASN A 915 21.29 38.15 -25.95
C ASN A 915 21.27 37.71 -24.47
N SER A 916 20.29 36.92 -24.03
CA SER A 916 20.10 36.47 -22.64
C SER A 916 19.87 37.59 -21.61
N GLN A 917 19.46 38.79 -22.01
CA GLN A 917 19.20 39.89 -21.06
C GLN A 917 17.96 39.65 -20.21
N GLY A 918 17.96 40.18 -18.97
CA GLY A 918 16.81 40.14 -18.07
C GLY A 918 15.88 41.31 -18.33
N LYS A 919 14.63 41.02 -18.71
CA LYS A 919 13.60 42.01 -19.06
C LYS A 919 12.36 41.82 -18.20
N VAL A 920 11.73 42.93 -17.84
CA VAL A 920 10.40 42.97 -17.21
C VAL A 920 9.45 43.75 -18.10
N ALA A 921 8.23 43.26 -18.28
CA ALA A 921 7.16 43.95 -19.01
C ALA A 921 5.87 43.96 -18.18
N THR A 922 5.16 45.08 -18.21
CA THR A 922 3.84 45.22 -17.58
C THR A 922 2.75 45.04 -18.61
N ILE A 923 1.70 44.31 -18.24
CA ILE A 923 0.60 43.93 -19.11
C ILE A 923 -0.70 44.20 -18.37
N LYS A 924 -1.71 44.72 -19.08
CA LYS A 924 -3.02 45.01 -18.52
C LYS A 924 -4.03 43.96 -18.97
N ILE A 925 -4.70 43.31 -18.02
CA ILE A 925 -5.70 42.26 -18.24
C ILE A 925 -6.96 42.62 -17.43
N GLY A 926 -8.11 42.67 -18.10
CA GLY A 926 -9.39 42.95 -17.46
C GLY A 926 -9.96 41.76 -16.69
N ASN A 927 -10.90 42.02 -15.76
CA ASN A 927 -11.56 40.98 -14.96
C ASN A 927 -12.37 39.97 -15.80
N ASN A 928 -12.64 40.29 -17.07
CA ASN A 928 -13.26 39.41 -18.06
C ASN A 928 -12.23 38.58 -18.86
N GLY A 929 -10.94 38.69 -18.56
CA GLY A 929 -9.85 38.02 -19.29
C GLY A 929 -9.37 38.74 -20.55
N HIS A 930 -9.91 39.90 -20.90
CA HIS A 930 -9.46 40.65 -22.08
C HIS A 930 -8.07 41.28 -21.85
N ILE A 931 -7.14 41.09 -22.80
CA ILE A 931 -5.75 41.53 -22.72
C ILE A 931 -5.58 42.86 -23.49
N PHE A 932 -5.36 43.94 -22.75
CA PHE A 932 -5.11 45.29 -23.29
C PHE A 932 -3.64 45.51 -23.72
N GLY A 933 -2.84 44.43 -23.75
CA GLY A 933 -1.45 44.43 -24.20
C GLY A 933 -0.41 45.02 -23.22
N VAL A 934 0.84 45.10 -23.70
CA VAL A 934 1.97 45.66 -22.95
C VAL A 934 1.77 47.15 -22.70
N GLN A 935 1.93 47.58 -21.44
CA GLN A 935 1.82 48.98 -21.03
C GLN A 935 3.21 49.64 -20.97
N ASP A 936 4.22 48.91 -20.49
CA ASP A 936 5.60 49.36 -20.46
C ASP A 936 6.59 48.16 -20.39
N SER A 937 7.87 48.35 -20.70
CA SER A 937 8.92 47.34 -20.45
C SER A 937 10.29 47.92 -20.16
N TYR A 938 11.15 47.17 -19.47
CA TYR A 938 12.50 47.59 -19.08
C TYR A 938 13.46 46.39 -19.01
N ILE A 939 14.68 46.58 -19.53
CA ILE A 939 15.79 45.63 -19.38
C ILE A 939 16.49 45.98 -18.07
N PHE A 940 16.31 45.13 -17.06
CA PHE A 940 16.87 45.35 -15.71
C PHE A 940 18.27 44.73 -15.55
N GLU A 941 18.60 43.73 -16.36
CA GLU A 941 19.91 43.09 -16.41
C GLU A 941 20.40 43.05 -17.86
N THR A 942 21.58 43.62 -18.12
CA THR A 942 22.18 43.73 -19.46
C THR A 942 23.18 42.61 -19.76
N VAL A 943 23.60 41.88 -18.74
CA VAL A 943 24.37 40.62 -18.83
C VAL A 943 23.41 39.43 -19.00
N ARG A 944 23.94 38.22 -19.15
CA ARG A 944 23.15 36.99 -19.27
C ARG A 944 22.42 36.65 -17.96
N CYS A 945 21.15 37.05 -17.85
CA CYS A 945 20.20 36.63 -16.82
C CYS A 945 19.68 35.22 -17.12
N ARG A 946 19.32 34.43 -16.10
CA ARG A 946 18.53 33.19 -16.19
C ARG A 946 17.65 33.05 -14.94
N GLU A 947 16.51 32.38 -15.10
CA GLU A 947 15.58 32.01 -14.01
C GLU A 947 15.17 33.21 -13.12
N PRO A 948 14.54 34.26 -13.68
CA PRO A 948 14.09 35.41 -12.91
C PRO A 948 12.82 35.09 -12.09
N SER A 949 12.89 35.22 -10.77
CA SER A 949 11.76 35.14 -9.84
C SER A 949 11.53 36.51 -9.18
N MET A 950 10.30 37.05 -9.29
CA MET A 950 9.94 38.41 -8.91
C MET A 950 8.85 38.44 -7.82
N ILE A 951 8.99 39.34 -6.85
CA ILE A 951 8.07 39.46 -5.71
C ILE A 951 7.89 40.94 -5.29
N PRO A 952 6.67 41.37 -4.87
CA PRO A 952 6.47 42.71 -4.29
C PRO A 952 7.22 42.87 -2.96
N VAL A 953 7.85 44.03 -2.78
CA VAL A 953 8.48 44.45 -1.52
C VAL A 953 7.50 45.28 -0.72
N ASN A 954 7.25 46.53 -1.13
CA ASN A 954 6.21 47.39 -0.56
C ASN A 954 5.80 48.47 -1.59
N GLY A 955 4.50 48.74 -1.71
CA GLY A 955 3.93 49.67 -2.69
C GLY A 955 4.41 49.38 -4.12
N ASP A 956 5.00 50.39 -4.76
CA ASP A 956 5.55 50.28 -6.11
C ASP A 956 6.93 49.56 -6.18
N VAL A 957 7.50 49.06 -5.08
CA VAL A 957 8.83 48.43 -5.06
C VAL A 957 8.74 46.91 -5.21
N TYR A 958 9.53 46.36 -6.13
CA TYR A 958 9.61 44.93 -6.44
C TYR A 958 11.06 44.45 -6.35
N ALA A 959 11.26 43.20 -5.92
CA ALA A 959 12.53 42.51 -5.94
C ALA A 959 12.52 41.41 -7.01
N ILE A 960 13.63 41.24 -7.73
CA ILE A 960 13.85 40.18 -8.71
C ILE A 960 15.13 39.43 -8.30
N ILE A 961 14.98 38.16 -7.95
CA ILE A 961 16.09 37.22 -7.80
C ILE A 961 16.32 36.52 -9.14
N TYR A 962 17.57 36.26 -9.50
CA TYR A 962 17.95 35.55 -10.72
C TYR A 962 19.37 35.01 -10.57
N ARG A 963 19.87 34.27 -11.57
CA ARG A 963 21.30 33.93 -11.67
C ARG A 963 21.92 34.51 -12.93
N ASP A 964 23.21 34.84 -12.86
CA ASP A 964 24.00 35.16 -14.05
C ASP A 964 24.59 33.91 -14.72
N SER A 965 24.78 34.01 -16.04
CA SER A 965 25.24 32.91 -16.90
C SER A 965 26.62 33.21 -17.53
N SER A 966 27.53 33.79 -16.75
CA SER A 966 28.90 34.08 -17.19
C SER A 966 29.72 32.78 -17.36
N ALA A 967 30.68 32.78 -18.30
CA ALA A 967 31.37 31.55 -18.72
C ALA A 967 32.34 30.95 -17.69
N TYR A 968 32.63 31.65 -16.59
CA TYR A 968 33.64 31.23 -15.59
C TYR A 968 33.16 31.30 -14.13
N SER A 969 31.93 31.78 -13.89
CA SER A 969 31.31 31.84 -12.57
C SER A 969 29.83 32.20 -12.69
N LEU A 970 28.94 31.42 -12.08
CA LEU A 970 27.50 31.67 -12.06
C LEU A 970 27.13 32.25 -10.69
N TYR A 971 26.72 33.51 -10.58
CA TYR A 971 26.32 34.07 -9.29
C TYR A 971 24.81 34.23 -9.15
N GLY A 972 24.33 34.09 -7.91
CA GLY A 972 23.02 34.58 -7.52
C GLY A 972 22.99 36.10 -7.53
N ARG A 973 21.89 36.67 -8.01
CA ARG A 973 21.66 38.11 -8.14
C ARG A 973 20.32 38.45 -7.50
N LEU A 974 20.27 39.54 -6.73
CA LEU A 974 19.03 40.11 -6.20
C LEU A 974 19.01 41.59 -6.55
N ALA A 975 18.10 41.99 -7.42
CA ALA A 975 17.87 43.37 -7.85
C ALA A 975 16.55 43.89 -7.29
N THR A 976 16.44 45.21 -7.10
CA THR A 976 15.18 45.88 -6.77
C THR A 976 14.86 46.99 -7.76
N LEU A 977 13.58 47.20 -8.08
CA LEU A 977 13.14 48.25 -9.01
C LEU A 977 11.76 48.80 -8.63
N LYS A 978 11.29 49.85 -9.32
CA LYS A 978 9.93 50.38 -9.15
C LYS A 978 9.03 50.11 -10.35
N ILE A 979 7.82 49.63 -10.09
CA ILE A 979 6.72 49.53 -11.04
C ILE A 979 5.48 50.16 -10.43
N TYR A 980 4.93 51.18 -11.09
CA TYR A 980 3.87 52.01 -10.56
C TYR A 980 2.50 51.35 -10.71
N GLY A 981 1.88 50.95 -9.60
CA GLY A 981 0.64 50.14 -9.60
C GLY A 981 -0.60 50.85 -10.16
N ASN A 982 -0.55 52.17 -10.38
CA ASN A 982 -1.68 52.95 -10.88
C ASN A 982 -1.83 52.92 -12.41
N ASN A 983 -0.74 52.68 -13.14
CA ASN A 983 -0.69 52.76 -14.61
C ASN A 983 0.24 51.73 -15.27
N GLY A 984 0.96 50.92 -14.48
CA GLY A 984 1.90 49.92 -15.00
C GLY A 984 3.21 50.48 -15.55
N THR A 985 3.58 51.74 -15.31
CA THR A 985 4.88 52.24 -15.80
C THR A 985 6.04 51.76 -14.92
N ILE A 986 7.19 51.49 -15.54
CA ILE A 986 8.39 50.95 -14.88
C ILE A 986 9.45 52.04 -14.81
N LYS A 987 9.98 52.31 -13.61
CA LYS A 987 11.13 53.22 -13.45
C LYS A 987 12.36 52.57 -14.09
N LYS A 988 12.97 53.23 -15.08
CA LYS A 988 14.12 52.72 -15.86
C LYS A 988 15.47 52.73 -15.12
N SER A 989 15.45 52.37 -13.84
CA SER A 989 16.64 52.25 -12.99
C SER A 989 16.40 51.18 -11.92
N VAL A 990 17.29 50.21 -11.83
CA VAL A 990 17.47 49.39 -10.62
C VAL A 990 17.75 50.33 -9.42
N ILE A 991 17.15 50.06 -8.28
CA ILE A 991 17.31 50.81 -7.02
C ILE A 991 18.57 50.33 -6.31
N ASP A 992 18.67 49.01 -6.12
CA ASP A 992 19.84 48.35 -5.55
C ASP A 992 20.06 46.96 -6.19
N LEU A 993 21.31 46.50 -6.15
CA LEU A 993 21.74 45.20 -6.67
C LEU A 993 22.70 44.54 -5.68
N TRP A 994 22.46 43.26 -5.41
CA TRP A 994 23.34 42.39 -4.62
C TRP A 994 23.73 41.14 -5.41
N GLN A 995 24.93 40.64 -5.12
CA GLN A 995 25.51 39.42 -5.70
C GLN A 995 25.81 38.46 -4.54
N PHE A 996 25.26 37.26 -4.61
CA PHE A 996 25.40 36.21 -3.59
C PHE A 996 25.75 34.86 -4.27
N ALA A 997 26.03 33.82 -3.47
CA ALA A 997 26.26 32.42 -3.88
C ALA A 997 27.05 32.20 -5.21
N PRO A 998 28.39 31.99 -5.18
CA PRO A 998 29.10 31.50 -6.36
C PRO A 998 28.63 30.09 -6.74
N SER A 999 28.51 29.81 -8.03
CA SER A 999 27.94 28.57 -8.59
C SER A 999 26.45 28.36 -8.29
N CYS A 1000 25.64 29.42 -8.38
CA CYS A 1000 24.19 29.40 -8.11
C CYS A 1000 23.35 28.78 -9.26
N TYR A 1001 22.35 27.99 -8.88
CA TYR A 1001 21.36 27.34 -9.74
C TYR A 1001 19.97 27.45 -9.11
N HIS A 1002 18.93 27.71 -9.92
CA HIS A 1002 17.51 27.70 -9.52
C HIS A 1002 17.19 28.61 -8.31
N PRO A 1003 17.46 29.93 -8.40
CA PRO A 1003 17.17 30.87 -7.32
C PRO A 1003 15.68 31.22 -7.25
N GLY A 1004 15.05 30.97 -6.10
CA GLY A 1004 13.70 31.46 -5.76
C GLY A 1004 13.73 32.43 -4.58
N ILE A 1005 12.69 33.27 -4.45
CA ILE A 1005 12.52 34.21 -3.33
C ILE A 1005 11.09 34.23 -2.82
N ILE A 1006 10.93 34.28 -1.50
CA ILE A 1006 9.64 34.45 -0.81
C ILE A 1006 9.69 35.58 0.21
N LYS A 1007 8.56 36.23 0.49
CA LYS A 1007 8.42 37.22 1.55
C LYS A 1007 7.97 36.50 2.84
N VAL A 1008 8.71 36.72 3.92
CA VAL A 1008 8.43 36.13 5.25
C VAL A 1008 7.79 37.15 6.18
N ASP A 1009 8.28 38.38 6.15
CA ASP A 1009 7.71 39.50 6.90
C ASP A 1009 7.87 40.81 6.12
N THR A 1010 7.30 41.90 6.63
CA THR A 1010 7.28 43.28 6.13
C THR A 1010 8.54 43.69 5.33
N ASN A 1011 9.72 43.45 5.90
CA ASN A 1011 11.04 43.77 5.33
C ASN A 1011 11.97 42.54 5.25
N ILE A 1012 11.46 41.33 5.46
CA ILE A 1012 12.23 40.07 5.57
C ILE A 1012 11.84 39.13 4.42
N PHE A 1013 12.84 38.71 3.66
CA PHE A 1013 12.69 37.84 2.50
C PHE A 1013 13.62 36.65 2.66
N THR A 1014 13.23 35.49 2.13
CA THR A 1014 14.06 34.29 2.16
C THR A 1014 14.28 33.78 0.75
N CYS A 1015 15.55 33.59 0.42
CA CYS A 1015 16.01 33.05 -0.84
C CYS A 1015 16.23 31.55 -0.70
N VAL A 1016 15.95 30.80 -1.77
CA VAL A 1016 16.26 29.36 -1.90
C VAL A 1016 17.08 29.16 -3.17
N TYR A 1017 18.11 28.31 -3.13
CA TYR A 1017 18.97 28.03 -4.30
C TYR A 1017 19.76 26.72 -4.16
N SER A 1018 20.12 26.10 -5.30
CA SER A 1018 21.17 25.08 -5.36
C SER A 1018 22.54 25.74 -5.59
N GLN A 1019 23.59 25.18 -4.99
CA GLN A 1019 24.98 25.58 -5.21
C GLN A 1019 25.81 24.38 -5.68
N TYR A 1020 26.58 24.56 -6.76
CA TYR A 1020 27.44 23.52 -7.35
C TYR A 1020 28.89 23.62 -6.85
N TYR A 1021 29.45 22.50 -6.38
CA TYR A 1021 30.74 22.47 -5.66
C TYR A 1021 31.89 21.73 -6.36
N ASP A 1022 31.68 20.52 -6.89
CA ASP A 1022 32.78 19.65 -7.34
C ASP A 1022 32.48 18.87 -8.63
N ASN A 1023 33.53 18.67 -9.44
CA ASN A 1023 33.60 17.88 -10.67
C ASN A 1023 34.64 16.76 -10.41
N PRO A 1024 34.35 15.46 -10.65
CA PRO A 1024 33.33 14.90 -11.52
C PRO A 1024 32.08 14.33 -10.82
N THR A 1025 31.92 14.49 -9.51
CA THR A 1025 30.76 13.97 -8.76
C THR A 1025 29.49 14.83 -8.87
N TRP A 1026 29.48 15.81 -9.78
CA TRP A 1026 28.36 16.71 -10.09
C TRP A 1026 27.67 17.33 -8.86
N ARG A 1027 28.43 17.68 -7.82
CA ARG A 1027 27.83 17.89 -6.50
C ARG A 1027 27.02 19.20 -6.39
N TYR A 1028 25.70 19.07 -6.25
CA TYR A 1028 24.77 20.13 -5.86
C TYR A 1028 24.36 20.04 -4.38
N VAL A 1029 24.18 21.19 -3.74
CA VAL A 1029 23.68 21.31 -2.35
C VAL A 1029 22.64 22.42 -2.29
N ALA A 1030 21.51 22.19 -1.63
CA ALA A 1030 20.43 23.18 -1.46
C ALA A 1030 20.63 24.05 -0.21
N TYR A 1031 20.36 25.35 -0.36
CA TYR A 1031 20.44 26.36 0.69
C TYR A 1031 19.12 27.15 0.80
N VAL A 1032 18.79 27.51 2.03
CA VAL A 1032 17.76 28.53 2.36
C VAL A 1032 18.43 29.63 3.16
N ALA A 1033 18.23 30.89 2.79
CA ALA A 1033 18.91 32.03 3.42
C ALA A 1033 18.04 33.29 3.48
N SER A 1034 17.95 33.90 4.66
CA SER A 1034 17.10 35.08 4.91
C SER A 1034 17.88 36.38 4.72
N VAL A 1035 17.27 37.38 4.08
CA VAL A 1035 17.84 38.70 3.76
C VAL A 1035 16.85 39.81 4.11
N LYS A 1036 17.37 40.98 4.50
CA LYS A 1036 16.54 42.17 4.73
C LYS A 1036 16.52 43.03 3.47
N VAL A 1037 15.32 43.36 2.98
CA VAL A 1037 15.11 44.34 1.92
C VAL A 1037 14.18 45.41 2.46
N ALA A 1038 14.65 46.65 2.46
CA ALA A 1038 13.91 47.80 2.99
C ALA A 1038 12.73 48.18 2.07
N ASP A 1039 11.69 48.80 2.64
CA ASP A 1039 10.55 49.40 1.92
C ASP A 1039 10.95 50.39 0.79
N THR A 1040 12.17 50.94 0.86
CA THR A 1040 12.76 51.81 -0.17
C THR A 1040 13.37 51.06 -1.36
N GLY A 1041 13.60 49.75 -1.23
CA GLY A 1041 14.30 48.88 -2.17
C GLY A 1041 15.78 48.60 -1.84
N ILE A 1042 16.33 49.14 -0.75
CA ILE A 1042 17.73 48.90 -0.36
C ILE A 1042 17.91 47.51 0.28
N ILE A 1043 18.93 46.76 -0.13
CA ILE A 1043 19.22 45.39 0.34
C ILE A 1043 20.28 45.45 1.45
N SER A 1044 20.21 44.60 2.48
CA SER A 1044 21.23 44.54 3.55
C SER A 1044 22.63 44.11 3.07
N LYS A 1045 22.69 43.36 1.96
CA LYS A 1045 23.88 42.75 1.35
C LYS A 1045 24.64 41.77 2.26
N SER A 1046 23.96 41.30 3.30
CA SER A 1046 24.32 40.15 4.12
C SER A 1046 23.07 39.30 4.35
N TRP A 1047 23.27 37.98 4.48
CA TRP A 1047 22.27 37.13 5.10
C TRP A 1047 22.07 37.52 6.57
N ILE A 1048 20.85 37.33 7.07
CA ILE A 1048 20.48 37.36 8.48
C ILE A 1048 20.89 36.01 9.08
N ASP A 1049 20.44 34.93 8.43
CA ASP A 1049 20.72 33.54 8.76
C ASP A 1049 20.66 32.68 7.47
N TYR A 1050 21.28 31.51 7.47
CA TYR A 1050 21.27 30.57 6.35
C TYR A 1050 21.47 29.11 6.80
N LEU A 1051 20.73 28.20 6.16
CA LEU A 1051 20.76 26.77 6.43
C LEU A 1051 21.25 26.00 5.19
N GLU A 1052 22.27 25.17 5.37
CA GLU A 1052 22.62 24.12 4.41
C GLU A 1052 21.71 22.91 4.65
N PHE A 1053 20.81 22.63 3.71
CA PHE A 1053 19.71 21.71 4.01
C PHE A 1053 20.10 20.21 3.90
N ILE A 1054 20.87 19.82 2.88
CA ILE A 1054 21.15 18.39 2.59
C ILE A 1054 22.62 18.04 2.87
N ARG A 1055 22.88 17.61 4.11
CA ARG A 1055 24.12 16.90 4.51
C ARG A 1055 23.95 15.86 5.65
N ARG A 1056 22.74 15.34 5.85
CA ARG A 1056 22.44 14.26 6.80
C ARG A 1056 21.49 13.24 6.19
N PHE A 1057 22.05 12.18 5.61
CA PHE A 1057 21.69 10.76 5.83
C PHE A 1057 22.44 9.89 4.80
N TYR A 1058 23.07 8.81 5.29
CA TYR A 1058 23.84 7.81 4.52
C TYR A 1058 25.11 8.29 3.77
N SER A 1059 25.84 7.32 3.25
CA SER A 1059 27.25 7.37 2.83
C SER A 1059 27.48 7.75 1.37
N ASP A 1060 26.41 7.90 0.59
CA ASP A 1060 26.43 7.77 -0.87
C ASP A 1060 25.90 9.05 -1.56
N ASN A 1061 26.09 9.14 -2.88
CA ASN A 1061 26.20 10.42 -3.61
C ASN A 1061 24.86 11.08 -3.98
N TYR A 1062 23.96 11.30 -3.02
CA TYR A 1062 22.69 12.01 -3.24
C TYR A 1062 22.90 13.51 -3.50
N LEU A 1063 22.20 14.07 -4.51
CA LEU A 1063 22.42 15.43 -5.01
C LEU A 1063 21.12 16.26 -5.05
N ALA A 1064 21.08 17.36 -4.30
CA ALA A 1064 19.91 18.22 -4.14
C ALA A 1064 19.77 19.26 -5.28
N GLN A 1065 18.80 19.05 -6.18
CA GLN A 1065 18.53 19.91 -7.34
C GLN A 1065 17.15 20.58 -7.28
N GLN A 1066 17.05 21.76 -7.94
CA GLN A 1066 15.85 22.58 -8.11
C GLN A 1066 15.01 22.81 -6.82
N PRO A 1067 15.59 23.35 -5.74
CA PRO A 1067 14.88 23.56 -4.49
C PRO A 1067 13.86 24.71 -4.62
N LYS A 1068 12.57 24.43 -4.39
CA LYS A 1068 11.49 25.43 -4.31
C LYS A 1068 11.09 25.63 -2.84
N ILE A 1069 10.72 26.86 -2.47
CA ILE A 1069 10.22 27.21 -1.13
C ILE A 1069 8.75 27.65 -1.21
N ILE A 1070 7.90 27.03 -0.40
CA ILE A 1070 6.44 27.18 -0.47
C ILE A 1070 5.92 27.60 0.92
N PRO A 1071 5.06 28.63 1.03
CA PRO A 1071 4.50 29.04 2.32
C PRO A 1071 3.47 28.01 2.79
N VAL A 1072 3.61 27.56 4.03
CA VAL A 1072 2.66 26.64 4.67
C VAL A 1072 1.64 27.51 5.41
N LYS A 1073 1.92 27.88 6.66
CA LYS A 1073 1.11 28.76 7.53
C LYS A 1073 1.96 29.18 8.74
N ASP A 1074 1.63 30.30 9.39
CA ASP A 1074 2.23 30.72 10.69
C ASP A 1074 3.79 30.73 10.73
N ARG A 1075 4.38 31.16 9.60
CA ARG A 1075 5.81 31.15 9.23
C ARG A 1075 6.50 29.78 9.19
N VAL A 1076 5.73 28.71 9.01
CA VAL A 1076 6.23 27.42 8.50
C VAL A 1076 6.33 27.49 6.97
N TYR A 1077 7.38 26.92 6.40
CA TYR A 1077 7.63 26.82 4.96
C TYR A 1077 8.05 25.40 4.61
N ALA A 1078 7.58 24.90 3.48
CA ALA A 1078 8.04 23.65 2.91
C ALA A 1078 9.15 23.94 1.89
N ILE A 1079 10.31 23.31 2.07
CA ILE A 1079 11.31 23.13 1.02
C ILE A 1079 10.92 21.87 0.24
N VAL A 1080 11.03 21.96 -1.07
CA VAL A 1080 10.81 20.87 -2.02
C VAL A 1080 12.06 20.71 -2.86
N SER A 1081 12.63 19.52 -2.96
CA SER A 1081 13.86 19.24 -3.72
C SER A 1081 13.82 17.90 -4.45
N LYS A 1082 14.68 17.76 -5.47
CA LYS A 1082 14.98 16.49 -6.14
C LYS A 1082 16.31 15.94 -5.64
N ASP A 1083 16.37 14.64 -5.38
CA ASP A 1083 17.60 13.92 -5.03
C ASP A 1083 17.94 12.90 -6.13
N LEU A 1084 19.15 13.01 -6.72
CA LEU A 1084 19.66 12.02 -7.68
C LEU A 1084 20.16 10.74 -6.98
N LEU A 1085 19.98 9.59 -7.64
CA LEU A 1085 20.41 8.27 -7.16
C LEU A 1085 21.78 7.81 -7.70
N ASP A 1086 22.17 8.20 -8.93
CA ASP A 1086 23.45 7.84 -9.55
C ASP A 1086 23.87 8.92 -10.58
N PRO A 1087 25.10 9.47 -10.53
CA PRO A 1087 25.59 10.41 -11.55
C PRO A 1087 25.88 9.78 -12.93
N TRP A 1088 25.82 8.46 -13.11
CA TRP A 1088 26.15 7.78 -14.38
C TRP A 1088 25.04 6.94 -15.01
N ASN A 1089 23.95 6.59 -14.31
CA ASN A 1089 22.98 5.62 -14.82
C ASN A 1089 21.49 5.95 -14.59
N SER A 1090 20.82 6.37 -15.67
CA SER A 1090 19.37 6.56 -15.82
C SER A 1090 18.73 7.72 -15.03
N TYR A 1091 17.65 8.28 -15.60
CA TYR A 1091 16.99 9.52 -15.17
C TYR A 1091 16.10 9.35 -13.91
N GLN A 1092 16.61 8.73 -12.85
CA GLN A 1092 15.86 8.44 -11.63
C GLN A 1092 16.09 9.50 -10.55
N TYR A 1093 14.99 10.05 -10.01
CA TYR A 1093 14.99 11.04 -8.95
C TYR A 1093 14.11 10.55 -7.79
N ASP A 1094 14.60 10.70 -6.55
CA ASP A 1094 13.75 10.69 -5.37
C ASP A 1094 13.23 12.12 -5.15
N GLY A 1095 11.94 12.27 -4.83
CA GLY A 1095 11.40 13.53 -4.36
C GLY A 1095 11.59 13.69 -2.86
N SER A 1096 12.06 14.84 -2.40
CA SER A 1096 12.15 15.18 -0.98
C SER A 1096 11.38 16.45 -0.63
N ILE A 1097 10.65 16.38 0.49
CA ILE A 1097 10.00 17.54 1.14
C ILE A 1097 10.53 17.63 2.57
N THR A 1098 10.72 18.85 3.08
CA THR A 1098 10.96 19.09 4.52
C THR A 1098 10.46 20.46 4.92
N THR A 1099 9.96 20.56 6.14
CA THR A 1099 9.41 21.79 6.70
C THR A 1099 10.42 22.48 7.61
N LEU A 1100 10.48 23.81 7.53
CA LEU A 1100 11.21 24.63 8.49
C LEU A 1100 10.34 25.79 8.98
N ARG A 1101 10.72 26.39 10.12
CA ARG A 1101 10.10 27.62 10.63
C ARG A 1101 11.07 28.79 10.52
N ILE A 1102 10.62 29.91 9.98
CA ILE A 1102 11.39 31.15 9.91
C ILE A 1102 10.83 32.15 10.93
N GLY A 1103 11.72 32.73 11.73
CA GLY A 1103 11.38 33.69 12.76
C GLY A 1103 10.97 35.05 12.22
N GLU A 1104 10.34 35.82 13.09
CA GLU A 1104 9.89 37.20 12.86
C GLU A 1104 11.05 38.14 12.43
N ASN A 1105 12.29 37.85 12.87
CA ASN A 1105 13.49 38.58 12.48
C ASN A 1105 14.19 38.03 11.22
N GLY A 1106 13.79 36.85 10.73
CA GLY A 1106 14.46 36.12 9.64
C GLY A 1106 15.30 34.91 10.06
N ASP A 1107 15.46 34.67 11.37
CA ASP A 1107 16.19 33.53 11.94
C ASP A 1107 15.59 32.18 11.49
N ILE A 1108 16.39 31.17 11.14
CA ILE A 1108 15.91 29.85 10.69
C ILE A 1108 15.90 28.91 11.91
N ILE A 1109 14.72 28.67 12.47
CA ILE A 1109 14.58 28.18 13.86
C ILE A 1109 14.87 26.69 14.00
N ASP A 1110 14.27 25.86 13.14
CA ASP A 1110 14.47 24.40 13.14
C ASP A 1110 14.04 23.77 11.80
N ALA A 1111 14.60 22.60 11.50
CA ALA A 1111 14.04 21.66 10.51
C ALA A 1111 13.00 20.81 11.25
N VAL A 1112 11.75 21.25 11.17
CA VAL A 1112 10.64 20.86 12.09
C VAL A 1112 10.25 19.39 11.96
N ASP A 1113 10.53 18.81 10.79
CA ASP A 1113 10.34 17.39 10.46
C ASP A 1113 11.65 16.82 9.89
N GLY A 1114 11.87 15.50 10.02
CA GLY A 1114 12.95 14.82 9.31
C GLY A 1114 12.71 14.77 7.79
N LEU A 1115 13.75 14.44 7.01
CA LEU A 1115 13.69 14.38 5.54
C LEU A 1115 12.57 13.42 5.07
N ILE A 1116 11.48 13.97 4.55
CA ILE A 1116 10.36 13.18 4.02
C ILE A 1116 10.69 12.78 2.58
N LYS A 1117 11.11 11.52 2.39
CA LYS A 1117 11.17 10.89 1.07
C LYS A 1117 9.75 10.57 0.60
N ILE A 1118 9.39 11.13 -0.55
CA ILE A 1118 8.05 11.02 -1.16
C ILE A 1118 7.80 9.64 -1.75
N SER A 1119 8.84 8.98 -2.25
CA SER A 1119 8.75 7.64 -2.84
C SER A 1119 9.98 6.81 -2.50
N THR A 1120 9.77 5.49 -2.50
CA THR A 1120 10.81 4.48 -2.69
C THR A 1120 10.45 3.53 -3.85
N ASN A 1121 9.14 3.29 -4.06
CA ASN A 1121 8.57 2.60 -5.21
C ASN A 1121 7.09 3.00 -5.38
N PRO A 1122 6.56 3.25 -6.60
CA PRO A 1122 7.29 3.45 -7.86
C PRO A 1122 8.10 4.75 -7.85
N ARG A 1123 9.31 4.73 -8.41
CA ARG A 1123 10.22 5.89 -8.42
C ARG A 1123 9.70 6.99 -9.33
N VAL A 1124 9.69 8.23 -8.82
CA VAL A 1124 8.99 9.36 -9.45
C VAL A 1124 9.90 10.06 -10.46
N TYR A 1125 9.74 9.73 -11.73
CA TYR A 1125 10.48 10.32 -12.87
C TYR A 1125 10.05 11.77 -13.20
N SER A 1126 9.85 12.63 -12.20
CA SER A 1126 9.27 13.96 -12.40
C SER A 1126 10.29 15.08 -12.61
N TYR A 1127 9.91 16.04 -13.46
CA TYR A 1127 10.63 17.31 -13.59
C TYR A 1127 10.12 18.38 -12.63
N ASP A 1128 8.94 18.25 -12.04
CA ASP A 1128 8.41 19.25 -11.12
C ASP A 1128 7.55 18.63 -10.00
N ILE A 1129 7.80 19.13 -8.79
CA ILE A 1129 7.03 18.81 -7.60
C ILE A 1129 6.39 20.11 -7.14
N LYS A 1130 5.09 20.08 -6.88
CA LYS A 1130 4.37 21.24 -6.31
C LYS A 1130 3.57 20.85 -5.09
N ILE A 1131 3.45 21.80 -4.15
CA ILE A 1131 2.59 21.71 -2.98
C ILE A 1131 1.56 22.83 -3.06
N ILE A 1132 0.28 22.47 -2.95
CA ILE A 1132 -0.86 23.38 -3.02
C ILE A 1132 -1.53 23.43 -1.63
N PRO A 1133 -1.74 24.63 -1.03
CA PRO A 1133 -2.46 24.77 0.23
C PRO A 1133 -3.91 24.27 0.15
N PHE A 1134 -4.34 23.45 1.09
CA PHE A 1134 -5.61 22.75 0.99
C PHE A 1134 -6.30 22.51 2.34
N ILE A 1135 -7.31 23.33 2.65
CA ILE A 1135 -8.31 23.18 3.72
C ILE A 1135 -7.74 22.81 5.11
N ASN A 1136 -7.75 23.80 6.01
CA ASN A 1136 -7.54 23.64 7.45
C ASN A 1136 -6.30 22.79 7.80
N ASP A 1137 -5.13 23.36 7.48
CA ASP A 1137 -3.81 22.84 7.83
C ASP A 1137 -3.51 21.47 7.17
N SER A 1138 -3.93 21.33 5.91
CA SER A 1138 -3.57 20.24 5.00
C SER A 1138 -3.02 20.82 3.69
N TYR A 1139 -2.29 20.00 2.93
CA TYR A 1139 -1.71 20.37 1.63
C TYR A 1139 -1.89 19.19 0.67
N ILE A 1140 -1.93 19.47 -0.63
CA ILE A 1140 -1.84 18.44 -1.67
C ILE A 1140 -0.46 18.59 -2.30
N ALA A 1141 0.27 17.49 -2.43
CA ALA A 1141 1.53 17.43 -3.13
C ALA A 1141 1.34 16.60 -4.41
N LEU A 1142 1.57 17.24 -5.55
CA LEU A 1142 1.38 16.68 -6.88
C LEU A 1142 2.75 16.40 -7.52
N TYR A 1143 2.88 15.23 -8.16
CA TYR A 1143 4.10 14.79 -8.84
C TYR A 1143 3.77 14.14 -10.19
N GLY A 1144 4.12 14.80 -11.29
CA GLY A 1144 3.88 14.26 -12.64
C GLY A 1144 4.94 13.23 -13.07
N GLY A 1145 4.57 11.96 -13.26
CA GLY A 1145 5.47 10.90 -13.69
C GLY A 1145 5.71 10.85 -15.20
N LYS A 1146 6.92 10.46 -15.62
CA LYS A 1146 7.29 10.24 -17.04
C LYS A 1146 6.54 9.08 -17.71
N SER A 1147 6.01 8.15 -16.92
CA SER A 1147 5.40 6.88 -17.32
C SER A 1147 3.88 6.88 -17.14
N ASN A 1148 3.22 7.95 -17.61
CA ASN A 1148 1.77 8.21 -17.54
C ASN A 1148 1.17 8.39 -16.13
N ASP A 1149 1.74 7.81 -15.08
CA ASP A 1149 1.22 7.94 -13.72
C ASP A 1149 1.29 9.38 -13.17
N LEU A 1150 0.14 9.89 -12.71
CA LEU A 1150 0.04 11.09 -11.88
C LEU A 1150 0.09 10.66 -10.42
N TYR A 1151 1.26 10.75 -9.79
CA TYR A 1151 1.40 10.40 -8.39
C TYR A 1151 0.90 11.56 -7.54
N GLN A 1152 -0.28 11.36 -6.94
CA GLN A 1152 -0.90 12.34 -6.06
C GLN A 1152 -0.77 11.89 -4.60
N CYS A 1153 -0.29 12.78 -3.74
CA CYS A 1153 -0.18 12.58 -2.30
C CYS A 1153 -0.87 13.74 -1.57
N VAL A 1154 -1.78 13.43 -0.64
CA VAL A 1154 -2.27 14.43 0.31
C VAL A 1154 -1.24 14.51 1.43
N ILE A 1155 -0.39 15.55 1.42
CA ILE A 1155 0.57 15.77 2.51
C ILE A 1155 -0.06 16.66 3.57
N ARG A 1156 -0.34 16.08 4.73
CA ARG A 1156 -0.68 16.88 5.90
C ARG A 1156 0.59 17.29 6.64
N ILE A 1157 0.77 18.60 6.83
CA ILE A 1157 1.85 19.17 7.64
C ILE A 1157 1.23 19.56 8.99
N PRO A 1158 1.30 18.72 10.04
CA PRO A 1158 0.70 19.04 11.33
C PRO A 1158 1.49 20.14 12.04
N LEU A 1159 0.91 21.34 12.04
CA LEU A 1159 1.44 22.49 12.75
C LEU A 1159 1.49 22.17 14.25
N SER A 1160 2.61 22.51 14.91
CA SER A 1160 2.95 22.06 16.27
C SER A 1160 1.92 22.39 17.36
N GLU A 1161 1.05 23.37 17.11
CA GLU A 1161 0.02 23.85 18.03
C GLU A 1161 -1.33 23.12 17.86
N THR A 1162 -1.55 22.44 16.73
CA THR A 1162 -2.78 21.67 16.46
C THR A 1162 -2.79 20.37 17.25
N SER A 1163 -3.91 20.04 17.91
CA SER A 1163 -4.09 18.78 18.63
C SER A 1163 -5.13 17.87 17.96
N GLN A 1164 -4.72 16.65 17.67
CA GLN A 1164 -5.56 15.58 17.12
C GLN A 1164 -6.11 14.70 18.25
N THR A 1165 -7.16 13.93 17.95
CA THR A 1165 -7.76 12.98 18.89
C THR A 1165 -6.87 11.75 19.07
N ILE A 1166 -6.72 11.27 20.30
CA ILE A 1166 -6.23 9.91 20.59
C ILE A 1166 -7.45 9.01 20.85
N PHE A 1167 -8.39 9.48 21.67
CA PHE A 1167 -9.74 8.90 21.70
C PHE A 1167 -10.78 9.93 22.13
N SER A 1168 -12.03 9.73 21.71
CA SER A 1168 -13.17 10.59 22.07
C SER A 1168 -14.46 9.80 22.13
N LYS A 1169 -15.17 9.90 23.26
CA LYS A 1169 -16.64 9.74 23.27
C LYS A 1169 -17.21 11.14 23.15
N GLN A 1170 -17.54 11.56 21.93
CA GLN A 1170 -17.73 12.97 21.59
C GLN A 1170 -18.77 13.65 22.52
N GLY A 1171 -18.38 14.79 23.09
CA GLY A 1171 -19.20 15.55 24.03
C GLY A 1171 -19.33 14.96 25.44
N SER A 1172 -18.54 13.92 25.76
CA SER A 1172 -18.45 13.29 27.08
C SER A 1172 -17.01 13.39 27.63
N TYR A 1173 -16.11 12.54 27.15
CA TYR A 1173 -14.70 12.51 27.54
C TYR A 1173 -13.80 12.34 26.32
N THR A 1174 -12.57 12.87 26.36
CA THR A 1174 -11.64 12.89 25.22
C THR A 1174 -10.20 13.00 25.70
N ILE A 1175 -9.28 12.29 25.05
CA ILE A 1175 -7.84 12.62 25.07
C ILE A 1175 -7.41 13.05 23.67
N LYS A 1176 -6.63 14.13 23.63
CA LYS A 1176 -5.97 14.68 22.44
C LYS A 1176 -4.47 14.82 22.69
N ALA A 1177 -3.70 14.98 21.62
CA ALA A 1177 -2.31 15.40 21.73
C ALA A 1177 -1.85 16.22 20.52
N ASN A 1178 -0.80 17.02 20.72
CA ASN A 1178 0.01 17.63 19.65
C ASN A 1178 1.43 17.03 19.67
N LYS A 1179 2.43 17.66 19.03
CA LYS A 1179 3.82 17.14 19.01
C LYS A 1179 4.47 17.03 20.41
N THR A 1180 4.05 17.82 21.41
CA THR A 1180 4.75 18.00 22.69
C THR A 1180 3.88 17.86 23.93
N THR A 1181 2.56 17.75 23.78
CA THR A 1181 1.59 17.89 24.89
C THR A 1181 0.38 16.97 24.68
N ALA A 1182 0.05 16.19 25.71
CA ALA A 1182 -1.24 15.51 25.84
C ALA A 1182 -2.25 16.42 26.55
N PHE A 1183 -3.51 16.32 26.16
CA PHE A 1183 -4.65 17.04 26.73
C PHE A 1183 -5.76 16.04 27.07
N VAL A 1184 -6.23 16.04 28.31
CA VAL A 1184 -7.36 15.19 28.75
C VAL A 1184 -8.51 16.11 29.11
N THR A 1185 -9.69 15.87 28.52
CA THR A 1185 -10.88 16.70 28.70
C THR A 1185 -12.08 15.88 29.15
N PHE A 1186 -12.74 16.32 30.23
CA PHE A 1186 -14.06 15.85 30.64
C PHE A 1186 -15.12 16.94 30.43
N THR A 1187 -16.32 16.55 30.06
CA THR A 1187 -17.47 17.43 29.83
C THR A 1187 -18.55 17.16 30.87
N ASP A 1188 -19.00 18.18 31.59
CA ASP A 1188 -20.11 18.02 32.55
C ASP A 1188 -21.48 18.02 31.86
N SER A 1189 -22.52 17.65 32.61
CA SER A 1189 -23.92 17.65 32.11
C SER A 1189 -24.43 19.00 31.60
N ASN A 1190 -23.73 20.11 31.87
CA ASN A 1190 -24.06 21.47 31.43
C ASN A 1190 -23.25 21.89 30.19
N ASN A 1191 -22.47 20.97 29.59
CA ASN A 1191 -21.54 21.17 28.48
C ASN A 1191 -20.28 22.00 28.84
N GLN A 1192 -19.95 22.16 30.12
CA GLN A 1192 -18.69 22.78 30.52
C GLN A 1192 -17.54 21.79 30.38
N GLN A 1193 -16.42 22.23 29.79
CA GLN A 1193 -15.24 21.39 29.54
C GLN A 1193 -14.13 21.67 30.56
N TYR A 1194 -13.54 20.60 31.07
CA TYR A 1194 -12.52 20.59 32.10
C TYR A 1194 -11.29 19.87 31.55
N THR A 1195 -10.21 20.62 31.28
CA THR A 1195 -9.02 20.09 30.59
C THR A 1195 -7.77 20.14 31.47
N LEU A 1196 -7.04 19.03 31.53
CA LEU A 1196 -5.68 18.93 32.06
C LEU A 1196 -4.70 18.67 30.91
N SER A 1197 -3.42 19.04 31.09
CA SER A 1197 -2.37 18.76 30.12
C SER A 1197 -1.06 18.27 30.76
N ALA A 1198 -0.26 17.55 29.98
CA ALA A 1198 1.06 17.03 30.38
C ALA A 1198 2.02 16.98 29.17
N PRO A 1199 3.33 17.23 29.36
CA PRO A 1199 4.31 17.19 28.27
C PRO A 1199 4.59 15.75 27.82
N LEU A 1200 4.56 15.50 26.51
CA LEU A 1200 4.86 14.22 25.87
C LEU A 1200 6.31 14.15 25.39
N GLU A 1201 6.87 12.93 25.40
CA GLU A 1201 8.18 12.62 24.83
C GLU A 1201 8.04 11.86 23.50
N ASN A 1202 9.03 11.92 22.59
CA ASN A 1202 8.97 11.20 21.31
C ASN A 1202 9.39 9.71 21.45
N LYS A 1203 8.63 8.97 22.26
CA LYS A 1203 8.79 7.54 22.57
C LYS A 1203 7.46 6.97 23.09
N TRP A 1204 7.43 5.75 23.60
CA TRP A 1204 6.28 5.23 24.36
C TRP A 1204 5.97 6.09 25.60
N ASN A 1205 4.76 6.63 25.67
CA ASN A 1205 4.19 7.33 26.81
C ASN A 1205 2.95 6.59 27.31
N TYR A 1206 2.84 6.40 28.61
CA TYR A 1206 1.66 5.86 29.30
C TYR A 1206 0.88 7.00 29.93
N ILE A 1207 -0.30 7.31 29.39
CA ILE A 1207 -1.19 8.39 29.85
C ILE A 1207 -2.27 7.77 30.73
N VAL A 1208 -2.48 8.32 31.95
CA VAL A 1208 -3.58 7.91 32.82
C VAL A 1208 -4.29 9.13 33.40
N SER A 1209 -5.62 9.14 33.36
CA SER A 1209 -6.43 10.12 34.07
C SER A 1209 -7.49 9.46 34.93
N THR A 1210 -7.59 9.91 36.18
CA THR A 1210 -8.56 9.43 37.17
C THR A 1210 -9.53 10.55 37.52
N TYR A 1211 -10.82 10.24 37.69
CA TYR A 1211 -11.80 11.13 38.29
C TYR A 1211 -12.45 10.49 39.51
N ASP A 1212 -12.36 11.15 40.66
CA ASP A 1212 -12.92 10.67 41.93
C ASP A 1212 -14.28 11.32 42.29
N ARG A 1213 -15.00 11.82 41.28
CA ARG A 1213 -16.22 12.66 41.38
C ARG A 1213 -15.99 14.03 42.04
N THR A 1214 -14.86 14.27 42.71
CA THR A 1214 -14.48 15.59 43.25
C THR A 1214 -13.37 16.26 42.45
N THR A 1215 -12.39 15.47 42.00
CA THR A 1215 -11.09 15.92 41.52
C THR A 1215 -10.65 15.05 40.34
N MET A 1216 -10.36 15.70 39.22
CA MET A 1216 -9.69 15.11 38.06
C MET A 1216 -8.18 15.16 38.29
N LYS A 1217 -7.46 14.09 37.94
CA LYS A 1217 -5.99 14.02 38.03
C LYS A 1217 -5.42 13.45 36.73
N LEU A 1218 -4.21 13.87 36.39
CA LEU A 1218 -3.46 13.42 35.21
C LEU A 1218 -2.08 12.91 35.64
N TYR A 1219 -1.75 11.70 35.19
CA TYR A 1219 -0.48 11.03 35.37
C TYR A 1219 0.11 10.70 33.98
N LEU A 1220 1.44 10.71 33.89
CA LEU A 1220 2.17 10.32 32.69
C LEU A 1220 3.39 9.50 33.10
N ASN A 1221 3.58 8.33 32.48
CA ASN A 1221 4.65 7.38 32.82
C ASN A 1221 4.67 7.09 34.34
N ALA A 1222 3.49 6.78 34.89
CA ALA A 1222 3.17 6.62 36.32
C ALA A 1222 3.49 7.82 37.26
N ASN A 1223 3.96 8.95 36.73
CA ASN A 1223 4.25 10.16 37.52
C ASN A 1223 3.06 11.13 37.49
N PHE A 1224 2.67 11.66 38.66
CA PHE A 1224 1.64 12.72 38.74
C PHE A 1224 2.10 13.99 38.02
N LYS A 1225 1.19 14.63 37.27
CA LYS A 1225 1.46 15.85 36.49
C LYS A 1225 0.55 17.01 36.86
N ALA A 1226 -0.76 16.79 36.96
CA ALA A 1226 -1.73 17.87 37.20
C ALA A 1226 -3.02 17.38 37.86
N SER A 1227 -3.79 18.30 38.46
CA SER A 1227 -5.11 18.04 39.04
C SER A 1227 -6.04 19.25 38.97
N LEU A 1228 -7.34 19.02 38.84
CA LEU A 1228 -8.39 20.06 38.76
C LEU A 1228 -9.63 19.66 39.58
N PRO A 1229 -10.16 20.54 40.46
CA PRO A 1229 -11.39 20.26 41.21
C PRO A 1229 -12.63 20.47 40.32
N LEU A 1230 -13.50 19.46 40.26
CA LEU A 1230 -14.79 19.48 39.56
C LEU A 1230 -15.99 19.48 40.53
N ASN A 1231 -15.79 19.32 41.84
CA ASN A 1231 -16.78 19.58 42.89
C ASN A 1231 -18.14 18.85 42.72
N GLY A 1232 -18.13 17.53 42.45
CA GLY A 1232 -19.34 16.71 42.40
C GLY A 1232 -20.08 16.68 41.06
N LYS A 1233 -19.53 17.29 40.00
CA LYS A 1233 -20.14 17.34 38.67
C LYS A 1233 -20.14 15.96 37.97
N PRO A 1234 -21.30 15.43 37.54
CA PRO A 1234 -21.31 14.20 36.76
C PRO A 1234 -20.76 14.42 35.34
N ILE A 1235 -20.05 13.43 34.81
CA ILE A 1235 -19.63 13.41 33.41
C ILE A 1235 -20.90 13.22 32.54
N LYS A 1236 -20.95 13.94 31.40
CA LYS A 1236 -22.09 13.90 30.49
C LYS A 1236 -22.15 12.58 29.73
N VAL A 1237 -23.30 11.88 29.80
CA VAL A 1237 -23.60 10.75 28.92
C VAL A 1237 -23.94 11.25 27.52
N THR A 1238 -23.42 10.60 26.48
CA THR A 1238 -23.76 10.86 25.07
C THR A 1238 -23.97 9.55 24.32
N THR A 1239 -24.86 9.56 23.34
CA THR A 1239 -25.18 8.42 22.45
C THR A 1239 -24.15 8.23 21.33
N ASN A 1240 -23.05 8.97 21.36
CA ASN A 1240 -22.00 8.90 20.35
C ASN A 1240 -21.13 7.66 20.56
N SER A 1241 -20.72 7.03 19.45
CA SER A 1241 -19.69 5.98 19.44
C SER A 1241 -18.42 6.43 20.16
N LEU A 1242 -17.69 5.49 20.75
CA LEU A 1242 -16.32 5.73 21.21
C LEU A 1242 -15.40 5.62 19.99
N LEU A 1243 -14.61 6.66 19.74
CA LEU A 1243 -13.64 6.71 18.65
C LEU A 1243 -12.22 6.64 19.22
N PHE A 1244 -11.37 5.83 18.61
CA PHE A 1244 -9.90 5.81 18.77
C PHE A 1244 -9.27 6.39 17.50
N GLY A 1245 -8.17 7.13 17.57
CA GLY A 1245 -7.41 7.54 16.39
C GLY A 1245 -7.61 8.99 15.91
N VAL A 1246 -7.09 9.24 14.70
CA VAL A 1246 -6.82 10.53 14.03
C VAL A 1246 -5.59 11.32 14.57
N TYR A 1247 -4.87 10.84 15.59
CA TYR A 1247 -3.51 11.32 15.95
C TYR A 1247 -2.44 10.34 15.46
N ASN A 1248 -1.41 10.87 14.80
CA ASN A 1248 -0.34 10.12 14.13
C ASN A 1248 0.60 9.47 15.17
N ALA A 1249 0.37 8.19 15.49
CA ALA A 1249 1.10 7.43 16.51
C ALA A 1249 0.79 5.90 16.44
N CYS A 1250 1.61 5.10 17.11
CA CYS A 1250 1.30 3.74 17.55
C CYS A 1250 0.55 3.79 18.90
N TYR A 1251 -0.44 2.91 19.07
CA TYR A 1251 -1.35 2.84 20.20
C TYR A 1251 -1.37 1.40 20.72
N ASP A 1252 -1.37 1.25 22.05
CA ASP A 1252 -1.41 -0.03 22.76
C ASP A 1252 -2.31 0.10 24.00
N GLU A 1253 -2.84 -1.03 24.48
CA GLU A 1253 -3.33 -1.19 25.87
C GLU A 1253 -4.29 -0.05 26.33
N PHE A 1254 -5.40 0.18 25.59
CA PHE A 1254 -6.42 1.15 26.00
C PHE A 1254 -7.42 0.52 26.98
N SER A 1255 -7.60 1.12 28.15
CA SER A 1255 -8.56 0.63 29.16
C SER A 1255 -9.39 1.75 29.80
N LEU A 1256 -10.66 1.45 30.03
CA LEU A 1256 -11.62 2.30 30.75
C LEU A 1256 -12.19 1.53 31.94
N TYR A 1257 -12.14 2.13 33.14
CA TYR A 1257 -12.63 1.53 34.39
C TYR A 1257 -13.71 2.39 35.04
N ALA A 1258 -14.69 1.73 35.67
CA ALA A 1258 -15.76 2.36 36.46
C ALA A 1258 -15.31 2.76 37.88
N SER A 1259 -14.00 2.85 38.13
CA SER A 1259 -13.40 3.05 39.45
C SER A 1259 -12.05 3.79 39.38
N ILE A 1260 -11.59 4.31 40.51
CA ILE A 1260 -10.30 5.01 40.64
C ILE A 1260 -9.16 4.00 40.82
N LEU A 1261 -8.23 3.90 39.86
CA LEU A 1261 -7.00 3.16 40.08
C LEU A 1261 -6.10 3.88 41.09
N THR A 1262 -5.58 3.14 42.06
CA THR A 1262 -4.60 3.68 43.02
C THR A 1262 -3.26 3.94 42.34
N LEU A 1263 -2.46 4.87 42.86
CA LEU A 1263 -1.12 5.13 42.32
C LEU A 1263 -0.26 3.85 42.28
N ALA A 1264 -0.37 2.97 43.28
CA ALA A 1264 0.31 1.69 43.28
C ALA A 1264 -0.11 0.78 42.11
N LYS A 1265 -1.41 0.78 41.74
CA LYS A 1265 -1.90 0.02 40.58
C LYS A 1265 -1.47 0.66 39.25
N ILE A 1266 -1.49 1.98 39.15
CA ILE A 1266 -0.94 2.72 37.99
C ILE A 1266 0.57 2.41 37.81
N THR A 1267 1.34 2.40 38.90
CA THR A 1267 2.76 2.00 38.87
C THR A 1267 2.96 0.52 38.54
N GLN A 1268 2.04 -0.36 38.93
CA GLN A 1268 2.07 -1.79 38.53
C GLN A 1268 1.82 -1.94 37.02
N ASN A 1269 0.72 -1.37 36.50
CA ASN A 1269 0.37 -1.41 35.07
C ASN A 1269 1.50 -0.84 34.20
N TYR A 1270 2.09 0.30 34.62
CA TYR A 1270 3.26 0.88 33.95
C TYR A 1270 4.46 -0.08 33.93
N ASN A 1271 4.84 -0.66 35.08
CA ASN A 1271 6.02 -1.52 35.16
C ASN A 1271 5.83 -2.89 34.49
N TYR A 1272 4.59 -3.34 34.33
CA TYR A 1272 4.23 -4.51 33.53
C TYR A 1272 4.45 -4.20 32.04
N ASN A 1273 3.70 -3.23 31.51
CA ASN A 1273 3.65 -3.00 30.05
C ASN A 1273 4.82 -2.18 29.47
N ARG A 1274 5.65 -1.50 30.26
CA ARG A 1274 6.73 -0.63 29.73
C ARG A 1274 7.64 -1.33 28.71
N PRO A 1275 8.27 -0.58 27.78
CA PRO A 1275 9.32 -1.13 26.92
C PRO A 1275 10.51 -1.69 27.72
N SER A 1276 11.25 -2.59 27.08
CA SER A 1276 12.51 -3.19 27.56
C SER A 1276 13.68 -2.21 27.58
#